data_AF-A0A9W8BB96-F1
#
_entry.id   AF-A0A9W8BB96-F1
#
_cell.length_a   1.000
_cell.length_b   1.000
_cell.length_c   1.000
_cell.angle_alpha   90.00
_cell.angle_beta   90.00
_cell.angle_gamma   90.00
#
_symmetry.space_group_name_H-M   'P 1'
#
loop_
_entity.id
_entity.type
_entity.pdbx_description
1 polymer ?
#
loop_
_entity_poly.entity_id
_entity_poly.type
_entity_poly.pdbx_seq_one_letter_code
_entity_poly.pdbx_strand_id
1 'polypeptide(L)'
;TIQDGQGAPYFLDKINVRFMSDFNIERKTQLSGSGVDDLVQRIVATCADTSDPPFIGGAGLTLDSVATDDISSWAPWYTLFRQQWAGDMQPSEHELFMHPVACLLVASGSEADPIGALRALQALPAAQRALSSNSGGTKTLFYYLLVHDERDRAAVQTIDLQFDQVRKMFGQNSALLKVNTNTELDSESDSNDRSRISNIWSSNISATQQPLTAHPERSYGDMLTIRDVAALRDAVKLMMVRSVVPHMQHVVRLLSDQTASERRGITGRLFSAGRRYLHAGSKSDITFIEKDGDICYKHTSPEAMMRKLADYSFMLKDYRFAQSVYQIARRDFLSEKAWLCYAGAQEMVGVCKLMWEVQTAKAEFDSILEDVVSTYLHKTRTPRHYYAVRCLLVYYELLKHHRLYSFAPGVLLRVPSYSASLVAVFNEQAAYAFLKVSPRPDVRKFAFYAMLAAQSFQKASMGDLANRCLRMVRAALSCGPRVQEQARLSRDNEKDGVGAAAEDKDLGSAAAAEKTNAESGGSHSVGDVGITAKTNWSAIDLYINHELGRQSMAAHNYDEAFQYFMALMGDEKTPPKLQSKYLQELLQLFLESGDQSAVNQGSRHAGPIELSIPTIDPQLARVIMSPELEGEDLMLEWRLDGSNPSKAGAADSGVPPPRCCSVGEVVAVLLVVTNPLTIGVTLNNLTLECAFESSGETTIVSEPALDVSTVHTVILEGEQTTMATVQIVPRRAGFVSIVGVKYLLCDILPTFKSLVLPGKRMNGTLEQRVGVVHTPDTTLGFTVSPDLPRLHITVDDLPDTLMSGSMHRATLRVVNNGTLPCNSVVMWVSHPSFVGIMPPCKISCAEDTPNEDDSGKQQATTMYVPLPDLKQHERAKVPNVLRDCSTFVLVGGQPNAADAEVDIHHLKPLGSLGPGEAFAATVWIRGDRVGAHTLGLCIGANSVDTSLTARPSKSIKYADQGQQQQLSMRSRRFEVDLVVTPSLRVNAFVRSSAINPHERLLGVEIENMQSDLTVQLVQTTFSSGFYELVPLTTCNSSGSEPGKVLVGSRQAISLLYRTRAHGHVSKSKLDTPDLGAMPEMFAVQAMRQFIYSNEKPSLVPGPIRLIYSNDVFADQGIDRAHSSLQSYILRSQAHRRRNILRTSYPLIPDKHHAAIFPLFETFGIDFVLFWREVGGAGRAGHHSISGIDLGVPHDYLVESLNPPSEGAARAWLSDTVHDREALIQSIASRPEMAARSERPLDVLIQVAKPSLEPLEVSDAEDMVGPVLLVTDVDIS
;
A
#
# COMPACT_ATOMS: atom_id res chain seq x y z
N THR A 1 -71.16 -5.03 22.71
CA THR A 1 -71.64 -4.02 21.75
C THR A 1 -72.06 -2.80 22.51
N ILE A 2 -71.57 -1.63 22.10
CA ILE A 2 -71.94 -0.32 22.66
C ILE A 2 -72.49 0.54 21.53
N GLN A 3 -73.11 1.68 21.87
CA GLN A 3 -73.58 2.65 20.87
C GLN A 3 -72.68 3.87 20.91
N ASP A 4 -72.37 4.41 19.73
CA ASP A 4 -71.63 5.64 19.54
C ASP A 4 -72.44 6.88 19.96
N GLY A 5 -71.83 8.06 19.90
CA GLY A 5 -72.49 9.33 20.25
C GLY A 5 -73.71 9.66 19.39
N GLN A 6 -73.92 8.95 18.27
CA GLN A 6 -75.04 9.08 17.35
C GLN A 6 -76.07 7.94 17.49
N GLY A 7 -75.83 6.99 18.40
CA GLY A 7 -76.70 5.84 18.67
C GLY A 7 -76.44 4.60 17.81
N ALA A 8 -75.44 4.62 16.92
CA ALA A 8 -75.08 3.47 16.08
C ALA A 8 -74.25 2.44 16.87
N PRO A 9 -74.54 1.13 16.73
CA PRO A 9 -73.84 0.10 17.48
C PRO A 9 -72.44 -0.19 16.92
N TYR A 10 -71.44 -0.34 17.80
CA TYR A 10 -70.08 -0.81 17.47
C TYR A 10 -69.50 -1.74 18.56
N PHE A 11 -68.41 -2.44 18.21
CA PHE A 11 -67.71 -3.35 19.10
C PHE A 11 -66.50 -2.69 19.75
N LEU A 12 -66.36 -2.87 21.05
CA LEU A 12 -65.23 -2.38 21.83
C LEU A 12 -64.34 -3.56 22.22
N ASP A 13 -63.36 -3.85 21.36
CA ASP A 13 -62.62 -5.12 21.40
C ASP A 13 -61.61 -5.23 22.55
N LYS A 14 -61.04 -4.09 22.98
CA LYS A 14 -60.02 -4.04 24.02
C LYS A 14 -60.13 -2.76 24.84
N ILE A 15 -60.14 -2.89 26.16
CA ILE A 15 -60.09 -1.76 27.10
C ILE A 15 -58.92 -2.01 28.05
N ASN A 16 -58.10 -0.98 28.25
CA ASN A 16 -57.08 -0.99 29.27
C ASN A 16 -57.62 -0.23 30.49
N VAL A 17 -57.46 -0.82 31.68
CA VAL A 17 -57.96 -0.24 32.94
C VAL A 17 -56.76 0.05 33.83
N ARG A 18 -56.66 1.29 34.32
CA ARG A 18 -55.67 1.71 35.32
C ARG A 18 -56.35 1.82 36.67
N PHE A 19 -55.90 1.03 37.64
CA PHE A 19 -56.31 1.17 39.04
C PHE A 19 -55.36 2.15 39.76
N MET A 20 -55.89 2.96 40.66
CA MET A 20 -55.13 3.93 41.45
C MET A 20 -55.51 3.76 42.92
N SER A 21 -54.53 3.58 43.80
CA SER A 21 -54.74 3.27 45.23
C SER A 21 -54.94 4.50 46.11
N ASP A 22 -54.46 5.66 45.66
CA ASP A 22 -54.56 6.92 46.41
C ASP A 22 -55.55 7.85 45.73
N PHE A 23 -56.69 8.10 46.38
CA PHE A 23 -57.64 9.17 46.00
C PHE A 23 -57.08 10.58 46.26
N ASN A 24 -55.76 10.73 46.43
CA ASN A 24 -55.13 12.01 46.65
C ASN A 24 -54.96 12.72 45.30
N ILE A 25 -56.03 13.38 44.88
CA ILE A 25 -56.08 14.30 43.73
C ILE A 25 -55.23 15.57 44.02
N GLU A 26 -54.64 15.68 45.22
CA GLU A 26 -53.76 16.79 45.58
C GLU A 26 -52.41 16.70 44.86
N ARG A 27 -52.20 17.71 44.02
CA ARG A 27 -51.11 17.91 43.07
C ARG A 27 -49.73 17.69 43.72
N LYS A 28 -49.00 16.65 43.27
CA LYS A 28 -47.53 16.76 43.23
C LYS A 28 -47.17 17.78 42.14
N THR A 29 -46.27 18.68 42.47
CA THR A 29 -45.81 19.82 41.65
C THR A 29 -45.51 19.37 40.21
N GLN A 30 -46.05 20.09 39.20
CA GLN A 30 -45.67 19.87 37.81
C GLN A 30 -44.14 19.98 37.69
N LEU A 31 -43.51 18.99 37.06
CA LEU A 31 -42.06 18.98 36.84
C LEU A 31 -41.65 20.26 36.08
N SER A 32 -40.80 21.08 36.70
CA SER A 32 -40.12 22.19 36.04
C SER A 32 -39.19 21.68 34.94
N GLY A 33 -38.70 22.58 34.07
CA GLY A 33 -37.72 22.20 33.04
C GLY A 33 -36.49 21.48 33.60
N SER A 34 -35.96 21.90 34.76
CA SER A 34 -34.86 21.23 35.46
C SER A 34 -35.23 19.84 35.98
N GLY A 35 -36.47 19.64 36.45
CA GLY A 35 -36.93 18.35 36.92
C GLY A 35 -37.03 17.29 35.82
N VAL A 36 -37.17 17.71 34.55
CA VAL A 36 -37.16 16.81 33.39
C VAL A 36 -35.75 16.33 33.07
N ASP A 37 -34.74 17.20 33.12
CA ASP A 37 -33.34 16.80 32.97
C ASP A 37 -32.92 15.82 34.07
N ASP A 38 -33.22 16.15 35.33
CA ASP A 38 -32.93 15.29 36.49
C ASP A 38 -33.60 13.91 36.34
N LEU A 39 -34.81 13.87 35.79
CA LEU A 39 -35.52 12.64 35.51
C LEU A 39 -34.80 11.79 34.47
N VAL A 40 -34.43 12.38 33.32
CA VAL A 40 -33.71 11.66 32.26
C VAL A 40 -32.35 11.16 32.78
N GLN A 41 -31.61 11.99 33.52
CA GLN A 41 -30.33 11.61 34.12
C GLN A 41 -30.46 10.45 35.10
N ARG A 42 -31.45 10.49 36.01
CA ARG A 42 -31.70 9.37 36.94
C ARG A 42 -32.07 8.08 36.22
N ILE A 43 -32.92 8.15 35.19
CA ILE A 43 -33.35 6.96 34.44
C ILE A 43 -32.17 6.34 33.70
N VAL A 44 -31.36 7.15 33.02
CA VAL A 44 -30.14 6.71 32.36
C VAL A 44 -29.17 6.07 33.36
N ALA A 45 -28.95 6.69 34.53
CA ALA A 45 -28.09 6.14 35.58
C ALA A 45 -28.60 4.81 36.17
N THR A 46 -29.91 4.54 36.07
CA THR A 46 -30.52 3.29 36.56
C THR A 46 -30.43 2.16 35.51
N CYS A 47 -30.13 2.49 34.24
CA CYS A 47 -29.92 1.51 33.19
C CYS A 47 -28.47 1.02 33.18
N ALA A 48 -28.24 -0.25 33.51
CA ALA A 48 -26.91 -0.86 33.52
C ALA A 48 -26.36 -1.21 32.12
N ASP A 49 -27.22 -1.20 31.08
CA ASP A 49 -26.85 -1.65 29.73
C ASP A 49 -26.66 -0.46 28.77
N THR A 50 -25.40 -0.03 28.65
CA THR A 50 -24.95 0.98 27.66
C THR A 50 -24.27 0.33 26.45
N SER A 51 -24.47 -0.99 26.26
CA SER A 51 -23.86 -1.73 25.16
C SER A 51 -24.31 -1.25 23.79
N ASP A 52 -23.50 -1.57 22.78
CA ASP A 52 -23.79 -1.25 21.40
C ASP A 52 -25.10 -1.94 20.95
N PRO A 53 -25.97 -1.23 20.20
CA PRO A 53 -27.16 -1.84 19.63
C PRO A 53 -26.84 -3.11 18.83
N PRO A 54 -27.74 -4.12 18.80
CA PRO A 54 -27.51 -5.40 18.12
C PRO A 54 -27.30 -5.26 16.60
N PHE A 55 -27.70 -4.14 16.01
CA PHE A 55 -27.47 -3.87 14.59
C PHE A 55 -26.04 -3.43 14.26
N ILE A 56 -25.20 -3.15 15.26
CA ILE A 56 -23.78 -2.86 15.11
C ILE A 56 -23.00 -4.17 15.22
N GLY A 57 -22.46 -4.65 14.10
CA GLY A 57 -21.56 -5.81 14.07
C GLY A 57 -20.11 -5.41 13.79
N GLY A 58 -19.19 -6.38 13.88
CA GLY A 58 -17.75 -6.16 13.61
C GLY A 58 -17.41 -5.69 12.18
N ALA A 59 -18.39 -5.70 11.26
CA ALA A 59 -18.26 -5.25 9.87
C ALA A 59 -19.13 -4.02 9.51
N GLY A 60 -19.74 -3.35 10.50
CA GLY A 60 -20.61 -2.17 10.30
C GLY A 60 -22.09 -2.44 10.62
N LEU A 61 -23.00 -1.76 9.92
CA LEU A 61 -24.46 -1.88 10.12
C LEU A 61 -25.04 -3.14 9.47
N THR A 62 -25.81 -3.92 10.22
CA THR A 62 -26.54 -5.09 9.72
C THR A 62 -27.99 -4.71 9.37
N LEU A 63 -28.32 -4.60 8.08
CA LEU A 63 -29.65 -4.11 7.66
C LEU A 63 -30.82 -5.07 7.98
N ASP A 64 -30.53 -6.37 8.12
CA ASP A 64 -31.55 -7.37 8.46
C ASP A 64 -32.05 -7.22 9.89
N SER A 65 -31.15 -6.98 10.85
CA SER A 65 -31.51 -6.69 12.26
C SER A 65 -32.25 -5.36 12.36
N VAL A 66 -31.85 -4.36 11.56
CA VAL A 66 -32.58 -3.08 11.43
C VAL A 66 -33.99 -3.29 10.93
N ALA A 67 -34.29 -4.30 10.10
CA ALA A 67 -35.65 -4.57 9.65
C ALA A 67 -36.49 -5.28 10.73
N THR A 68 -35.91 -6.26 11.43
CA THR A 68 -36.61 -7.13 12.39
C THR A 68 -36.86 -6.51 13.75
N ASP A 69 -35.89 -5.76 14.29
CA ASP A 69 -35.88 -5.42 15.72
C ASP A 69 -36.76 -4.21 16.03
N ASP A 70 -37.37 -4.14 17.22
CA ASP A 70 -38.12 -2.93 17.61
C ASP A 70 -37.17 -1.84 18.14
N ILE A 71 -37.41 -0.58 17.78
CA ILE A 71 -36.63 0.59 18.24
C ILE A 71 -36.59 0.63 19.79
N SER A 72 -37.67 0.20 20.46
CA SER A 72 -37.72 0.18 21.92
C SER A 72 -36.68 -0.73 22.58
N SER A 73 -36.13 -1.72 21.85
CA SER A 73 -35.05 -2.59 22.32
C SER A 73 -33.67 -1.92 22.23
N TRP A 74 -33.50 -0.97 21.30
CA TRP A 74 -32.21 -0.32 21.04
C TRP A 74 -31.89 0.81 22.03
N ALA A 75 -32.89 1.35 22.73
CA ALA A 75 -32.70 2.36 23.78
C ALA A 75 -33.67 2.11 24.94
N PRO A 76 -33.32 1.22 25.88
CA PRO A 76 -34.15 0.90 27.05
C PRO A 76 -34.48 2.12 27.91
N TRP A 77 -33.55 3.08 28.04
CA TRP A 77 -33.76 4.33 28.79
C TRP A 77 -34.89 5.18 28.23
N TYR A 78 -35.09 5.24 26.91
CA TYR A 78 -36.22 5.95 26.32
C TYR A 78 -37.55 5.28 26.71
N THR A 79 -37.59 3.94 26.69
CA THR A 79 -38.78 3.18 27.09
C THR A 79 -39.13 3.41 28.56
N LEU A 80 -38.13 3.39 29.45
CA LEU A 80 -38.30 3.67 30.87
C LEU A 80 -38.70 5.13 31.13
N PHE A 81 -38.08 6.08 30.43
CA PHE A 81 -38.46 7.49 30.46
C PHE A 81 -39.93 7.67 30.09
N ARG A 82 -40.37 7.10 28.97
CA ARG A 82 -41.77 7.15 28.54
C ARG A 82 -42.72 6.52 29.57
N GLN A 83 -42.35 5.36 30.14
CA GLN A 83 -43.18 4.67 31.14
C GLN A 83 -43.30 5.47 32.43
N GLN A 84 -42.18 6.00 32.94
CA GLN A 84 -42.18 6.83 34.14
C GLN A 84 -42.94 8.14 33.91
N TRP A 85 -42.76 8.76 32.75
CA TRP A 85 -43.52 9.96 32.35
C TRP A 85 -45.03 9.74 32.32
N ALA A 86 -45.48 8.58 31.80
CA ALA A 86 -46.89 8.19 31.80
C ALA A 86 -47.42 7.79 33.19
N GLY A 87 -46.55 7.21 34.02
CA GLY A 87 -46.82 6.88 35.42
C GLY A 87 -47.08 8.14 36.26
N ASP A 88 -46.28 9.18 36.04
CA ASP A 88 -46.30 10.44 36.79
C ASP A 88 -47.42 11.41 36.35
N MET A 89 -48.20 11.08 35.31
CA MET A 89 -49.35 11.87 34.86
C MET A 89 -50.34 12.14 36.00
N GLN A 90 -50.73 13.41 36.16
CA GLN A 90 -51.64 13.86 37.22
C GLN A 90 -52.98 14.32 36.65
N PRO A 91 -54.07 14.26 37.45
CA PRO A 91 -55.31 14.94 37.14
C PRO A 91 -55.08 16.44 36.90
N SER A 92 -55.71 16.99 35.86
CA SER A 92 -55.63 18.41 35.54
C SER A 92 -57.02 19.02 35.37
N GLU A 93 -57.13 20.35 35.43
CA GLU A 93 -58.42 21.05 35.37
C GLU A 93 -59.00 21.15 33.95
N HIS A 94 -58.19 20.85 32.92
CA HIS A 94 -58.54 21.08 31.51
C HIS A 94 -58.75 19.79 30.69
N GLU A 95 -58.48 18.61 31.27
CA GLU A 95 -58.74 17.30 30.65
C GLU A 95 -59.12 16.24 31.69
N LEU A 96 -59.81 15.17 31.26
CA LEU A 96 -60.40 14.16 32.15
C LEU A 96 -59.71 12.79 32.14
N PHE A 97 -58.63 12.61 31.38
CA PHE A 97 -57.99 11.30 31.20
C PHE A 97 -57.42 10.67 32.47
N MET A 98 -56.95 11.50 33.40
CA MET A 98 -56.39 11.07 34.67
C MET A 98 -57.39 11.12 35.83
N HIS A 99 -58.66 11.43 35.55
CA HIS A 99 -59.73 11.47 36.56
C HIS A 99 -60.43 10.11 36.68
N PRO A 100 -60.86 9.70 37.88
CA PRO A 100 -61.49 8.39 38.08
C PRO A 100 -62.85 8.30 37.37
N VAL A 101 -63.05 7.25 36.57
CA VAL A 101 -64.33 6.93 35.91
C VAL A 101 -65.28 6.10 36.80
N ALA A 102 -64.72 5.37 37.77
CA ALA A 102 -65.45 4.59 38.76
C ALA A 102 -64.59 4.41 40.02
N CYS A 103 -65.22 4.15 41.16
CA CYS A 103 -64.57 3.86 42.43
C CYS A 103 -64.85 2.41 42.85
N LEU A 104 -63.79 1.62 43.03
CA LEU A 104 -63.86 0.24 43.50
C LEU A 104 -63.73 0.22 45.03
N LEU A 105 -64.77 -0.28 45.72
CA LEU A 105 -64.78 -0.48 47.16
C LEU A 105 -64.70 -1.98 47.44
N VAL A 106 -63.68 -2.41 48.18
CA VAL A 106 -63.39 -3.83 48.41
C VAL A 106 -63.51 -4.16 49.89
N ALA A 107 -64.32 -5.15 50.23
CA ALA A 107 -64.43 -5.69 51.59
C ALA A 107 -64.06 -7.19 51.60
N SER A 108 -63.56 -7.67 52.74
CA SER A 108 -63.29 -9.10 52.94
C SER A 108 -64.56 -9.86 53.31
N GLY A 109 -64.71 -11.07 52.78
CA GLY A 109 -65.77 -12.01 53.14
C GLY A 109 -65.63 -12.58 54.55
N SER A 110 -64.49 -12.37 55.21
CA SER A 110 -64.28 -12.73 56.62
C SER A 110 -64.73 -11.65 57.61
N GLU A 111 -65.20 -10.50 57.12
CA GLU A 111 -65.75 -9.44 57.96
C GLU A 111 -67.04 -9.88 58.65
N ALA A 112 -67.20 -9.52 59.92
CA ALA A 112 -68.43 -9.82 60.67
C ALA A 112 -69.66 -9.08 60.11
N ASP A 113 -69.46 -7.85 59.60
CA ASP A 113 -70.48 -7.05 58.88
C ASP A 113 -69.89 -6.46 57.58
N PRO A 114 -69.93 -7.20 56.45
CA PRO A 114 -69.43 -6.73 55.16
C PRO A 114 -70.17 -5.49 54.63
N ILE A 115 -71.45 -5.31 54.98
CA ILE A 115 -72.26 -4.16 54.51
C ILE A 115 -71.84 -2.90 55.27
N GLY A 116 -71.64 -2.99 56.59
CA GLY A 116 -71.11 -1.92 57.41
C GLY A 116 -69.71 -1.49 56.96
N ALA A 117 -68.83 -2.45 56.67
CA ALA A 117 -67.49 -2.18 56.15
C ALA A 117 -67.51 -1.41 54.82
N LEU A 118 -68.33 -1.85 53.86
CA LEU A 118 -68.48 -1.15 52.57
C LEU A 118 -69.07 0.26 52.71
N ARG A 119 -70.01 0.49 53.65
CA ARG A 119 -70.51 1.85 53.94
C ARG A 119 -69.45 2.75 54.54
N ALA A 120 -68.64 2.22 55.45
CA ALA A 120 -67.53 2.97 56.05
C ALA A 120 -66.52 3.40 54.97
N LEU A 121 -66.18 2.50 54.04
CA LEU A 121 -65.31 2.81 52.90
C LEU A 121 -65.91 3.88 51.98
N GLN A 122 -67.22 3.82 51.72
CA GLN A 122 -67.90 4.83 50.91
C GLN A 122 -67.92 6.21 51.60
N ALA A 123 -67.96 6.26 52.93
CA ALA A 123 -67.98 7.51 53.70
C ALA A 123 -66.61 8.18 53.85
N LEU A 124 -65.51 7.52 53.45
CA LEU A 124 -64.16 8.08 53.54
C LEU A 124 -64.05 9.42 52.79
N PRO A 125 -63.39 10.47 53.37
CA PRO A 125 -63.20 11.76 52.70
C PRO A 125 -62.56 11.64 51.31
N ALA A 126 -61.67 10.66 51.12
CA ALA A 126 -61.08 10.27 49.85
C ALA A 126 -62.13 9.85 48.79
N ALA A 127 -63.04 8.93 49.14
CA ALA A 127 -64.12 8.47 48.27
C ALA A 127 -65.17 9.58 48.02
N GLN A 128 -65.44 10.42 49.02
CA GLN A 128 -66.30 11.60 48.90
C GLN A 128 -65.67 12.70 48.03
N ARG A 129 -64.34 12.84 48.03
CA ARG A 129 -63.61 13.66 47.05
C ARG A 129 -63.76 13.11 45.64
N ALA A 130 -63.72 11.80 45.41
CA ALA A 130 -63.98 11.23 44.07
C ALA A 130 -65.43 11.46 43.57
N LEU A 131 -66.38 11.62 44.49
CA LEU A 131 -67.77 12.04 44.22
C LEU A 131 -67.88 13.53 43.86
N SER A 132 -67.09 14.40 44.52
CA SER A 132 -67.16 15.87 44.40
C SER A 132 -66.16 16.50 43.43
N SER A 133 -65.07 15.80 43.13
CA SER A 133 -63.99 16.21 42.19
C SER A 133 -64.37 16.07 40.73
N ASN A 134 -65.54 15.49 40.42
CA ASN A 134 -65.84 15.13 39.05
C ASN A 134 -66.13 16.39 38.21
N SER A 135 -65.27 16.61 37.21
CA SER A 135 -65.26 17.77 36.33
C SER A 135 -66.40 17.77 35.30
N GLY A 136 -67.66 17.70 35.76
CA GLY A 136 -68.84 17.63 34.88
C GLY A 136 -70.22 17.50 35.54
N GLY A 137 -70.34 17.53 36.87
CA GLY A 137 -71.65 17.48 37.57
C GLY A 137 -72.36 16.11 37.61
N THR A 138 -71.80 15.04 37.05
CA THR A 138 -72.38 13.68 37.08
C THR A 138 -71.78 12.81 38.19
N LYS A 139 -72.62 12.00 38.86
CA LYS A 139 -72.20 11.13 39.97
C LYS A 139 -71.29 10.01 39.49
N THR A 140 -70.09 9.89 40.07
CA THR A 140 -69.13 8.79 39.85
C THR A 140 -69.73 7.44 40.28
N LEU A 141 -69.49 6.38 39.50
CA LEU A 141 -69.97 5.03 39.78
C LEU A 141 -69.21 4.37 40.93
N PHE A 142 -69.90 3.85 41.95
CA PHE A 142 -69.32 2.92 42.94
C PHE A 142 -69.55 1.47 42.52
N TYR A 143 -68.49 0.67 42.61
CA TYR A 143 -68.54 -0.79 42.41
C TYR A 143 -68.10 -1.50 43.69
N TYR A 144 -68.94 -2.40 44.19
CA TYR A 144 -68.76 -3.06 45.48
C TYR A 144 -68.26 -4.50 45.28
N LEU A 145 -67.03 -4.78 45.69
CA LEU A 145 -66.42 -6.10 45.54
C LEU A 145 -66.26 -6.76 46.91
N LEU A 146 -66.88 -7.93 47.07
CA LEU A 146 -66.65 -8.80 48.22
C LEU A 146 -65.63 -9.85 47.83
N VAL A 147 -64.51 -9.95 48.55
CA VAL A 147 -63.44 -10.91 48.26
C VAL A 147 -63.41 -11.97 49.36
N HIS A 148 -63.56 -13.24 48.98
CA HIS A 148 -63.58 -14.35 49.92
C HIS A 148 -62.52 -15.39 49.59
N ASP A 149 -61.88 -15.92 50.62
CA ASP A 149 -60.88 -16.97 50.51
C ASP A 149 -61.54 -18.35 50.61
N GLU A 150 -61.46 -19.15 49.55
CA GLU A 150 -62.08 -20.49 49.47
C GLU A 150 -61.47 -21.50 50.45
N ARG A 151 -60.37 -21.17 51.13
CA ARG A 151 -59.85 -21.97 52.26
C ARG A 151 -60.85 -22.07 53.39
N ASP A 152 -61.67 -21.05 53.61
CA ASP A 152 -62.71 -21.05 54.64
C ASP A 152 -63.95 -21.83 54.18
N ARG A 153 -63.78 -23.15 54.02
CA ARG A 153 -64.83 -24.07 53.52
C ARG A 153 -66.09 -24.09 54.39
N ALA A 154 -65.99 -23.69 55.67
CA ALA A 154 -67.11 -23.60 56.58
C ALA A 154 -68.01 -22.38 56.28
N ALA A 155 -67.45 -21.30 55.72
CA ALA A 155 -68.16 -20.06 55.42
C ALA A 155 -68.72 -19.98 53.98
N VAL A 156 -68.47 -20.96 53.10
CA VAL A 156 -68.83 -20.91 51.67
C VAL A 156 -70.35 -20.79 51.42
N GLN A 157 -71.21 -21.40 52.25
CA GLN A 157 -72.66 -21.22 52.13
C GLN A 157 -73.13 -19.87 52.70
N THR A 158 -72.42 -19.38 53.73
CA THR A 158 -72.71 -18.10 54.39
C THR A 158 -72.32 -16.90 53.53
N ILE A 159 -71.20 -16.99 52.77
CA ILE A 159 -70.72 -15.90 51.92
C ILE A 159 -71.64 -15.63 50.73
N ASP A 160 -72.25 -16.67 50.15
CA ASP A 160 -73.22 -16.49 49.06
C ASP A 160 -74.48 -15.77 49.57
N LEU A 161 -74.94 -16.09 50.80
CA LEU A 161 -76.03 -15.37 51.48
C LEU A 161 -75.65 -13.93 51.83
N GLN A 162 -74.45 -13.69 52.36
CA GLN A 162 -73.94 -12.34 52.65
C GLN A 162 -73.82 -11.51 51.37
N PHE A 163 -73.35 -12.09 50.27
CA PHE A 163 -73.31 -11.41 48.99
C PHE A 163 -74.70 -11.09 48.45
N ASP A 164 -75.68 -11.98 48.61
CA ASP A 164 -77.08 -11.68 48.26
C ASP A 164 -77.63 -10.49 49.06
N GLN A 165 -77.23 -10.32 50.32
CA GLN A 165 -77.56 -9.13 51.12
C GLN A 165 -76.84 -7.88 50.61
N VAL A 166 -75.55 -7.97 50.26
CA VAL A 166 -74.79 -6.86 49.64
C VAL A 166 -75.45 -6.43 48.32
N ARG A 167 -75.85 -7.37 47.47
CA ARG A 167 -76.53 -7.12 46.19
C ARG A 167 -77.90 -6.46 46.39
N LYS A 168 -78.66 -6.84 47.42
CA LYS A 168 -79.93 -6.18 47.79
C LYS A 168 -79.72 -4.73 48.23
N MET A 169 -78.65 -4.44 48.97
CA MET A 169 -78.39 -3.11 49.52
C MET A 169 -77.76 -2.14 48.51
N PHE A 170 -76.79 -2.60 47.73
CA PHE A 170 -75.99 -1.74 46.84
C PHE A 170 -76.33 -1.90 45.35
N GLY A 171 -77.24 -2.82 45.02
CA GLY A 171 -77.73 -3.03 43.66
C GLY A 171 -76.82 -3.92 42.79
N GLN A 172 -76.97 -3.81 41.47
CA GLN A 172 -76.31 -4.71 40.51
C GLN A 172 -74.81 -4.42 40.29
N ASN A 173 -74.30 -3.30 40.82
CA ASN A 173 -72.89 -2.91 40.73
C ASN A 173 -72.06 -3.56 41.85
N SER A 174 -72.26 -4.86 42.05
CA SER A 174 -71.57 -5.63 43.08
C SER A 174 -71.15 -7.01 42.57
N ALA A 175 -70.00 -7.50 43.00
CA ALA A 175 -69.53 -8.86 42.68
C ALA A 175 -68.92 -9.56 43.90
N LEU A 176 -68.99 -10.89 43.89
CA LEU A 176 -68.28 -11.78 44.80
C LEU A 176 -67.11 -12.39 44.04
N LEU A 177 -65.89 -12.15 44.50
CA LEU A 177 -64.67 -12.78 44.02
C LEU A 177 -64.24 -13.83 45.02
N LYS A 178 -64.28 -15.09 44.62
CA LYS A 178 -63.73 -16.22 45.39
C LYS A 178 -62.30 -16.45 44.92
N VAL A 179 -61.34 -16.41 45.83
CA VAL A 179 -59.91 -16.62 45.57
C VAL A 179 -59.45 -17.82 46.38
N ASN A 180 -58.68 -18.72 45.78
CA ASN A 180 -58.21 -19.93 46.43
C ASN A 180 -56.72 -19.82 46.76
N THR A 181 -56.41 -19.21 47.91
CA THR A 181 -55.03 -19.08 48.36
C THR A 181 -54.46 -20.43 48.79
N ASN A 182 -53.58 -21.04 47.99
CA ASN A 182 -53.07 -22.39 48.23
C ASN A 182 -51.76 -22.41 49.05
N THR A 183 -51.59 -23.41 49.94
CA THR A 183 -50.32 -23.71 50.64
C THR A 183 -49.74 -25.09 50.32
N GLU A 184 -50.46 -25.95 49.59
CA GLU A 184 -50.01 -27.30 49.22
C GLU A 184 -49.83 -27.39 47.69
N LEU A 185 -48.59 -27.24 47.22
CA LEU A 185 -48.19 -27.42 45.81
C LEU A 185 -46.86 -28.20 45.77
N ASP A 186 -46.93 -29.52 45.94
CA ASP A 186 -45.77 -30.44 45.89
C ASP A 186 -45.67 -31.22 44.55
N SER A 187 -46.19 -30.68 43.43
CA SER A 187 -46.11 -31.33 42.12
C SER A 187 -45.24 -30.56 41.11
N GLU A 188 -44.39 -31.27 40.34
CA GLU A 188 -43.45 -30.67 39.36
C GLU A 188 -44.14 -29.84 38.26
N SER A 189 -45.42 -30.13 37.95
CA SER A 189 -46.23 -29.32 37.01
C SER A 189 -46.52 -27.90 37.52
N ASP A 190 -46.49 -27.67 38.84
CA ASP A 190 -46.84 -26.39 39.46
C ASP A 190 -45.66 -25.39 39.54
N SER A 191 -44.43 -25.88 39.33
CA SER A 191 -43.22 -25.04 39.26
C SER A 191 -43.22 -24.11 38.03
N ASN A 192 -43.70 -24.62 36.90
CA ASN A 192 -43.89 -23.86 35.66
C ASN A 192 -44.97 -22.79 35.82
N ASP A 193 -46.04 -23.08 36.56
CA ASP A 193 -47.11 -22.13 36.84
C ASP A 193 -46.67 -21.03 37.81
N ARG A 194 -45.81 -21.33 38.79
CA ARG A 194 -45.13 -20.32 39.62
C ARG A 194 -44.23 -19.40 38.79
N SER A 195 -43.47 -19.92 37.82
CA SER A 195 -42.67 -19.06 36.92
C SER A 195 -43.54 -18.14 36.04
N ARG A 196 -44.72 -18.62 35.61
CA ARG A 196 -45.71 -17.87 34.80
C ARG A 196 -46.49 -16.82 35.60
N ILE A 197 -46.71 -17.05 36.89
CA ILE A 197 -47.37 -16.13 37.82
C ILE A 197 -46.35 -15.19 38.46
N SER A 198 -45.08 -15.60 38.55
CA SER A 198 -44.02 -14.78 39.12
C SER A 198 -44.01 -13.45 38.40
N ASN A 199 -44.20 -12.41 39.22
CA ASN A 199 -44.01 -11.03 38.84
C ASN A 199 -45.11 -10.34 38.01
N ILE A 200 -46.40 -10.71 38.19
CA ILE A 200 -47.57 -9.87 37.80
C ILE A 200 -47.40 -8.40 38.28
N TRP A 201 -46.71 -8.23 39.41
CA TRP A 201 -46.44 -6.95 40.04
C TRP A 201 -45.16 -6.24 39.54
N SER A 202 -44.15 -6.94 39.01
CA SER A 202 -42.90 -6.30 38.54
C SER A 202 -43.05 -5.39 37.32
N SER A 203 -44.03 -5.67 36.47
CA SER A 203 -44.27 -4.92 35.24
C SER A 203 -45.12 -3.66 35.48
N ASN A 204 -45.74 -3.52 36.66
CA ASN A 204 -46.74 -2.49 36.93
C ASN A 204 -46.57 -1.72 38.25
N ILE A 205 -45.67 -2.14 39.16
CA ILE A 205 -45.29 -1.31 40.31
C ILE A 205 -44.23 -0.31 39.82
N SER A 206 -44.66 0.91 39.51
CA SER A 206 -43.76 2.03 39.28
C SER A 206 -42.81 2.20 40.47
N ALA A 207 -41.54 2.50 40.17
CA ALA A 207 -40.45 2.80 41.11
C ALA A 207 -40.69 4.02 42.04
N THR A 208 -41.93 4.46 42.26
CA THR A 208 -42.27 5.69 42.98
C THR A 208 -43.37 5.54 44.03
N GLN A 209 -43.93 4.35 44.25
CA GLN A 209 -44.73 4.07 45.43
C GLN A 209 -44.36 2.71 46.01
N GLN A 210 -43.42 2.70 46.97
CA GLN A 210 -43.51 1.68 48.02
C GLN A 210 -44.95 1.70 48.54
N PRO A 211 -45.68 0.57 48.57
CA PRO A 211 -47.00 0.54 49.18
C PRO A 211 -46.86 1.12 50.59
N LEU A 212 -47.71 2.09 50.95
CA LEU A 212 -47.66 2.81 52.23
C LEU A 212 -47.79 1.92 53.48
N THR A 213 -47.82 0.59 53.34
CA THR A 213 -47.74 -0.41 54.40
C THR A 213 -47.10 -1.74 53.93
N ALA A 214 -46.09 -1.72 53.06
CA ALA A 214 -45.41 -2.96 52.66
C ALA A 214 -44.42 -3.42 53.75
N HIS A 215 -44.75 -4.51 54.42
CA HIS A 215 -43.75 -5.29 55.14
C HIS A 215 -42.70 -5.81 54.12
N PRO A 216 -41.40 -5.51 54.27
CA PRO A 216 -40.36 -5.89 53.29
C PRO A 216 -40.19 -7.40 53.07
N GLU A 217 -40.81 -8.23 53.92
CA GLU A 217 -40.64 -9.69 53.93
C GLU A 217 -41.78 -10.47 53.22
N ARG A 218 -42.79 -9.79 52.64
CA ARG A 218 -43.94 -10.46 52.02
C ARG A 218 -44.04 -10.17 50.52
N SER A 219 -43.87 -11.21 49.70
CA SER A 219 -44.18 -11.16 48.27
C SER A 219 -45.69 -11.30 48.05
N TYR A 220 -46.30 -10.28 47.42
CA TYR A 220 -47.74 -10.28 47.13
C TYR A 220 -48.02 -11.12 45.88
N GLY A 221 -49.02 -11.99 45.97
CA GLY A 221 -49.47 -12.81 44.83
C GLY A 221 -48.82 -14.19 44.71
N ASP A 222 -47.86 -14.55 45.58
CA ASP A 222 -47.16 -15.86 45.58
C ASP A 222 -48.07 -17.06 45.85
N MET A 223 -49.24 -16.82 46.45
CA MET A 223 -50.24 -17.84 46.78
C MET A 223 -51.43 -17.85 45.81
N LEU A 224 -51.40 -17.04 44.73
CA LEU A 224 -52.42 -17.06 43.68
C LEU A 224 -52.12 -18.18 42.69
N THR A 225 -53.16 -18.90 42.27
CA THR A 225 -53.09 -19.88 41.19
C THR A 225 -53.45 -19.25 39.83
N ILE A 226 -53.16 -19.94 38.71
CA ILE A 226 -53.61 -19.49 37.37
C ILE A 226 -55.14 -19.31 37.32
N ARG A 227 -55.89 -20.13 38.06
CA ARG A 227 -57.34 -20.01 38.17
C ARG A 227 -57.76 -18.72 38.87
N ASP A 228 -57.03 -18.30 39.91
CA ASP A 228 -57.27 -17.03 40.61
C ASP A 228 -56.96 -15.83 39.71
N VAL A 229 -55.86 -15.90 38.94
CA VAL A 229 -55.51 -14.86 37.95
C VAL A 229 -56.59 -14.77 36.87
N ALA A 230 -57.13 -15.89 36.41
CA ALA A 230 -58.26 -15.92 35.48
C ALA A 230 -59.53 -15.33 36.11
N ALA A 231 -59.85 -15.69 37.36
CA ALA A 231 -61.00 -15.16 38.10
C ALA A 231 -60.90 -13.65 38.32
N LEU A 232 -59.72 -13.13 38.66
CA LEU A 232 -59.44 -11.69 38.77
C LEU A 232 -59.64 -10.99 37.43
N ARG A 233 -59.11 -11.56 36.33
CA ARG A 233 -59.30 -11.02 34.98
C ARG A 233 -60.78 -10.99 34.60
N ASP A 234 -61.52 -12.06 34.90
CA ASP A 234 -62.96 -12.14 34.63
C ASP A 234 -63.78 -11.18 35.49
N ALA A 235 -63.41 -11.00 36.76
CA ALA A 235 -64.05 -10.03 37.65
C ALA A 235 -63.89 -8.58 37.13
N VAL A 236 -62.68 -8.19 36.72
CA VAL A 236 -62.42 -6.88 36.10
C VAL A 236 -63.19 -6.76 34.79
N LYS A 237 -63.17 -7.79 33.94
CA LYS A 237 -63.92 -7.81 32.67
C LYS A 237 -65.42 -7.63 32.90
N LEU A 238 -65.99 -8.35 33.86
CA LEU A 238 -67.41 -8.26 34.22
C LEU A 238 -67.77 -6.87 34.77
N MET A 239 -66.93 -6.30 35.64
CA MET A 239 -67.10 -4.93 36.15
C MET A 239 -67.16 -3.93 34.99
N MET A 240 -66.23 -4.03 34.03
CA MET A 240 -66.20 -3.14 32.88
C MET A 240 -67.41 -3.31 31.98
N VAL A 241 -67.76 -4.55 31.62
CA VAL A 241 -68.84 -4.86 30.67
C VAL A 241 -70.23 -4.59 31.24
N ARG A 242 -70.46 -4.88 32.53
CA ARG A 242 -71.80 -4.80 33.15
C ARG A 242 -72.09 -3.46 33.83
N SER A 243 -71.05 -2.75 34.29
CA SER A 243 -71.25 -1.55 35.12
C SER A 243 -70.55 -0.32 34.54
N VAL A 244 -69.22 -0.33 34.36
CA VAL A 244 -68.45 0.88 34.02
C VAL A 244 -68.75 1.39 32.61
N VAL A 245 -68.64 0.54 31.59
CA VAL A 245 -68.88 0.94 30.20
C VAL A 245 -70.34 1.38 29.98
N PRO A 246 -71.37 0.64 30.47
CA PRO A 246 -72.75 1.09 30.40
C PRO A 246 -72.99 2.43 31.11
N HIS A 247 -72.35 2.66 32.26
CA HIS A 247 -72.43 3.94 32.97
C HIS A 247 -71.81 5.09 32.15
N MET A 248 -70.60 4.89 31.60
CA MET A 248 -69.96 5.89 30.73
C MET A 248 -70.82 6.20 29.51
N GLN A 249 -71.42 5.18 28.89
CA GLN A 249 -72.31 5.35 27.75
C GLN A 249 -73.58 6.14 28.12
N HIS A 250 -74.16 5.88 29.30
CA HIS A 250 -75.27 6.66 29.82
C HIS A 250 -74.88 8.13 30.04
N VAL A 251 -73.69 8.38 30.60
CA VAL A 251 -73.15 9.74 30.79
C VAL A 251 -72.93 10.44 29.45
N VAL A 252 -72.39 9.76 28.42
CA VAL A 252 -72.23 10.33 27.07
C VAL A 252 -73.58 10.76 26.49
N ARG A 253 -74.62 9.92 26.60
CA ARG A 253 -75.98 10.30 26.12
C ARG A 253 -76.53 11.50 26.90
N LEU A 254 -76.44 11.46 28.23
CA LEU A 254 -76.93 12.54 29.09
C LEU A 254 -76.25 13.87 28.76
N LEU A 255 -74.92 13.89 28.64
CA LEU A 255 -74.16 15.09 28.32
C LEU A 255 -74.40 15.55 26.87
N SER A 256 -74.57 14.63 25.93
CA SER A 256 -74.93 14.95 24.54
C SER A 256 -76.29 15.65 24.48
N ASP A 257 -77.30 15.14 25.19
CA ASP A 257 -78.63 15.76 25.26
C ASP A 257 -78.59 17.13 25.95
N GLN A 258 -77.87 17.25 27.06
CA GLN A 258 -77.70 18.51 27.80
C GLN A 258 -77.01 19.57 26.94
N THR A 259 -75.85 19.26 26.36
CA THR A 259 -75.09 20.20 25.53
C THR A 259 -75.79 20.53 24.20
N ALA A 260 -76.54 19.59 23.61
CA ALA A 260 -77.34 19.84 22.41
C ALA A 260 -78.58 20.71 22.71
N SER A 261 -79.24 20.50 23.85
CA SER A 261 -80.44 21.26 24.25
C SER A 261 -80.13 22.73 24.52
N GLU A 262 -79.02 23.02 25.19
CA GLU A 262 -78.55 24.38 25.48
C GLU A 262 -78.15 25.14 24.20
N ARG A 263 -77.72 24.43 23.15
CA ARG A 263 -77.28 24.99 21.87
C ARG A 263 -78.35 25.04 20.77
N ARG A 264 -79.47 24.32 20.92
CA ARG A 264 -80.60 24.30 19.97
C ARG A 264 -81.55 25.51 20.11
N GLY A 265 -81.57 26.18 21.26
CA GLY A 265 -82.42 27.36 21.50
C GLY A 265 -81.96 28.62 20.76
N ILE A 266 -82.91 29.46 20.36
CA ILE A 266 -82.66 30.82 19.81
C ILE A 266 -81.85 31.66 20.81
N THR A 267 -82.05 31.46 22.11
CA THR A 267 -81.26 32.03 23.21
C THR A 267 -79.82 31.49 23.25
N GLY A 268 -79.56 30.22 22.98
CA GLY A 268 -78.21 29.63 22.99
C GLY A 268 -77.31 30.10 21.85
N ARG A 269 -77.90 30.39 20.66
CA ARG A 269 -77.18 30.97 19.52
C ARG A 269 -76.88 32.47 19.68
N LEU A 270 -77.66 33.17 20.51
CA LEU A 270 -77.44 34.58 20.85
C LEU A 270 -76.50 34.76 22.06
N PHE A 271 -76.40 33.77 22.96
CA PHE A 271 -75.58 33.86 24.17
C PHE A 271 -74.06 33.71 23.93
N SER A 272 -73.61 32.95 22.92
CA SER A 272 -72.17 32.83 22.61
C SER A 272 -71.63 34.01 21.79
N ALA A 273 -72.46 34.66 20.98
CA ALA A 273 -72.12 35.88 20.25
C ALA A 273 -72.30 37.18 21.08
N GLY A 274 -73.20 37.16 22.08
CA GLY A 274 -73.59 38.33 22.89
C GLY A 274 -72.73 38.65 24.12
N ARG A 275 -71.83 37.75 24.55
CA ARG A 275 -70.93 37.98 25.72
C ARG A 275 -70.01 39.21 25.59
N ARG A 276 -69.92 39.84 24.42
CA ARG A 276 -69.10 41.05 24.18
C ARG A 276 -69.78 42.37 24.55
N TYR A 277 -71.11 42.43 24.71
CA TYR A 277 -71.83 43.71 24.86
C TYR A 277 -72.85 43.81 26.01
N LEU A 278 -73.18 42.72 26.71
CA LEU A 278 -74.13 42.75 27.83
C LEU A 278 -73.57 41.92 29.02
N HIS A 279 -73.25 42.60 30.13
CA HIS A 279 -72.88 42.08 31.48
C HIS A 279 -71.39 41.84 31.80
N ALA A 280 -70.80 42.80 32.52
CA ALA A 280 -69.48 42.72 33.17
C ALA A 280 -69.51 42.10 34.59
N GLY A 281 -70.60 41.45 35.00
CA GLY A 281 -70.80 40.99 36.39
C GLY A 281 -70.83 39.47 36.63
N SER A 282 -70.80 38.61 35.59
CA SER A 282 -71.11 37.16 35.74
C SER A 282 -70.00 36.22 35.20
N LYS A 283 -68.74 36.64 35.13
CA LYS A 283 -67.62 35.76 34.70
C LYS A 283 -67.20 34.74 35.78
N SER A 284 -67.42 35.07 37.05
CA SER A 284 -67.02 34.27 38.21
C SER A 284 -67.86 32.99 38.41
N ASP A 285 -69.02 32.87 37.77
CA ASP A 285 -69.90 31.71 37.96
C ASP A 285 -69.56 30.53 37.04
N ILE A 286 -68.91 30.76 35.90
CA ILE A 286 -68.63 29.75 34.87
C ILE A 286 -67.13 29.44 34.76
N THR A 287 -66.25 30.42 34.98
CA THR A 287 -64.79 30.27 34.83
C THR A 287 -64.06 30.56 36.15
N PHE A 288 -62.86 30.01 36.30
CA PHE A 288 -61.96 30.31 37.41
C PHE A 288 -60.51 30.43 36.89
N ILE A 289 -59.65 31.11 37.66
CA ILE A 289 -58.23 31.25 37.35
C ILE A 289 -57.49 30.18 38.15
N GLU A 290 -56.74 29.33 37.46
CA GLU A 290 -55.89 28.33 38.11
C GLU A 290 -54.73 28.99 38.87
N LYS A 291 -54.10 28.28 39.82
CA LYS A 291 -52.92 28.76 40.57
C LYS A 291 -51.80 29.34 39.68
N ASP A 292 -51.64 28.80 38.48
CA ASP A 292 -50.63 29.22 37.50
C ASP A 292 -51.10 30.35 36.58
N GLY A 293 -52.31 30.88 36.81
CA GLY A 293 -52.86 32.05 36.15
C GLY A 293 -53.63 31.78 34.86
N ASP A 294 -53.72 30.54 34.38
CA ASP A 294 -54.51 30.20 33.19
C ASP A 294 -56.03 30.19 33.49
N ILE A 295 -56.84 30.49 32.47
CA ILE A 295 -58.30 30.50 32.56
C ILE A 295 -58.80 29.06 32.37
N CYS A 296 -59.55 28.55 33.35
CA CYS A 296 -60.20 27.24 33.34
C CYS A 296 -61.71 27.37 33.57
N TYR A 297 -62.44 26.30 33.28
CA TYR A 297 -63.90 26.27 33.36
C TYR A 297 -64.36 25.47 34.58
N LYS A 298 -65.35 26.00 35.31
CA LYS A 298 -66.00 25.25 36.38
C LYS A 298 -66.68 24.02 35.79
N HIS A 299 -66.69 22.95 36.57
CA HIS A 299 -67.16 21.63 36.18
C HIS A 299 -68.63 21.56 35.76
N THR A 300 -69.46 22.50 36.21
CA THR A 300 -70.88 22.60 35.83
C THR A 300 -71.11 23.44 34.57
N SER A 301 -70.06 23.99 33.96
CA SER A 301 -70.18 24.81 32.75
C SER A 301 -70.44 23.95 31.51
N PRO A 302 -71.16 24.47 30.50
CA PRO A 302 -71.36 23.77 29.24
C PRO A 302 -70.05 23.48 28.52
N GLU A 303 -69.05 24.35 28.65
CA GLU A 303 -67.74 24.17 28.05
C GLU A 303 -66.96 23.00 28.68
N ALA A 304 -67.00 22.85 30.01
CA ALA A 304 -66.43 21.69 30.70
C ALA A 304 -67.21 20.40 30.41
N MET A 305 -68.54 20.46 30.34
CA MET A 305 -69.39 19.32 29.97
C MET A 305 -69.10 18.81 28.55
N MET A 306 -68.86 19.71 27.58
CA MET A 306 -68.45 19.32 26.23
C MET A 306 -67.06 18.66 26.21
N ARG A 307 -66.11 19.18 27.00
CA ARG A 307 -64.80 18.53 27.13
C ARG A 307 -64.94 17.12 27.68
N LYS A 308 -65.78 16.93 28.71
CA LYS A 308 -66.10 15.62 29.28
C LYS A 308 -66.76 14.67 28.30
N LEU A 309 -67.73 15.17 27.54
CA LEU A 309 -68.37 14.41 26.48
C LEU A 309 -67.33 13.88 25.48
N ALA A 310 -66.43 14.74 25.01
CA ALA A 310 -65.37 14.35 24.08
C ALA A 310 -64.37 13.35 24.69
N ASP A 311 -63.91 13.59 25.92
CA ASP A 311 -62.96 12.70 26.62
C ASP A 311 -63.57 11.30 26.86
N TYR A 312 -64.84 11.20 27.27
CA TYR A 312 -65.52 9.91 27.45
C TYR A 312 -65.75 9.18 26.13
N SER A 313 -66.17 9.91 25.08
CA SER A 313 -66.28 9.35 23.74
C SER A 313 -64.94 8.85 23.21
N PHE A 314 -63.84 9.58 23.48
CA PHE A 314 -62.49 9.14 23.14
C PHE A 314 -62.10 7.86 23.88
N MET A 315 -62.32 7.78 25.19
CA MET A 315 -62.04 6.57 26.01
C MET A 315 -62.83 5.35 25.52
N LEU A 316 -64.06 5.56 25.05
CA LEU A 316 -64.90 4.52 24.45
C LEU A 316 -64.53 4.21 22.99
N LYS A 317 -63.49 4.85 22.44
CA LYS A 317 -62.96 4.70 21.07
C LYS A 317 -63.88 5.22 19.96
N ASP A 318 -64.83 6.08 20.28
CA ASP A 318 -65.61 6.84 19.29
C ASP A 318 -64.82 8.10 18.88
N TYR A 319 -63.69 7.89 18.23
CA TYR A 319 -62.73 8.95 17.89
C TYR A 319 -63.33 9.99 16.94
N ARG A 320 -64.22 9.57 16.03
CA ARG A 320 -64.87 10.45 15.07
C ARG A 320 -65.80 11.44 15.76
N PHE A 321 -66.68 10.95 16.64
CA PHE A 321 -67.55 11.84 17.40
C PHE A 321 -66.74 12.72 18.36
N ALA A 322 -65.79 12.14 19.09
CA ALA A 322 -64.92 12.89 19.99
C ALA A 322 -64.19 14.04 19.27
N GLN A 323 -63.63 13.80 18.07
CA GLN A 323 -62.99 14.82 17.24
C GLN A 323 -63.93 15.98 16.92
N SER A 324 -65.18 15.68 16.53
CA SER A 324 -66.16 16.72 16.20
C SER A 324 -66.50 17.60 17.41
N VAL A 325 -66.60 17.00 18.60
CA VAL A 325 -66.86 17.72 19.86
C VAL A 325 -65.64 18.53 20.28
N TYR A 326 -64.42 17.99 20.16
CA TYR A 326 -63.19 18.73 20.45
C TYR A 326 -63.00 19.95 19.53
N GLN A 327 -63.33 19.85 18.24
CA GLN A 327 -63.24 20.98 17.31
C GLN A 327 -64.15 22.13 17.72
N ILE A 328 -65.35 21.81 18.19
CA ILE A 328 -66.32 22.78 18.71
C ILE A 328 -65.78 23.41 20.00
N ALA A 329 -65.37 22.58 20.98
CA ALA A 329 -64.83 23.05 22.26
C ALA A 329 -63.59 23.94 22.06
N ARG A 330 -62.66 23.52 21.19
CA ARG A 330 -61.44 24.28 20.84
C ARG A 330 -61.78 25.68 20.33
N ARG A 331 -62.76 25.82 19.43
CA ARG A 331 -63.14 27.14 18.88
C ARG A 331 -63.66 28.06 19.98
N ASP A 332 -64.45 27.52 20.90
CA ASP A 332 -65.02 28.27 22.02
C ASP A 332 -63.89 28.67 23.00
N PHE A 333 -62.95 27.77 23.32
CA PHE A 333 -61.77 28.07 24.15
C PHE A 333 -60.87 29.14 23.53
N LEU A 334 -60.65 29.10 22.21
CA LEU A 334 -59.86 30.10 21.48
C LEU A 334 -60.50 31.48 21.57
N SER A 335 -61.83 31.55 21.45
CA SER A 335 -62.57 32.81 21.48
C SER A 335 -62.45 33.55 22.82
N GLU A 336 -62.26 32.79 23.91
CA GLU A 336 -62.10 33.30 25.27
C GLU A 336 -60.64 33.37 25.74
N LYS A 337 -59.68 33.05 24.84
CA LYS A 337 -58.24 32.98 25.14
C LYS A 337 -57.90 32.05 26.32
N ALA A 338 -58.66 30.98 26.51
CA ALA A 338 -58.36 29.92 27.47
C ALA A 338 -57.29 28.98 26.88
N TRP A 339 -56.04 29.45 26.79
CA TRP A 339 -54.96 28.80 26.03
C TRP A 339 -54.65 27.37 26.48
N LEU A 340 -54.71 27.08 27.78
CA LEU A 340 -54.48 25.74 28.31
C LEU A 340 -55.57 24.75 27.84
N CYS A 341 -56.85 25.13 27.97
CA CYS A 341 -57.97 24.35 27.47
C CYS A 341 -57.96 24.22 25.94
N TYR A 342 -57.59 25.28 25.23
CA TYR A 342 -57.43 25.27 23.77
C TYR A 342 -56.35 24.27 23.34
N ALA A 343 -55.15 24.32 23.95
CA ALA A 343 -54.05 23.43 23.63
C ALA A 343 -54.43 21.97 23.88
N GLY A 344 -55.05 21.66 25.02
CA GLY A 344 -55.52 20.31 25.32
C GLY A 344 -56.65 19.81 24.39
N ALA A 345 -57.49 20.70 23.87
CA ALA A 345 -58.48 20.36 22.84
C ALA A 345 -57.84 20.14 21.47
N GLN A 346 -56.91 21.01 21.08
CA GLN A 346 -56.22 20.93 19.80
C GLN A 346 -55.30 19.70 19.71
N GLU A 347 -54.61 19.36 20.80
CA GLU A 347 -53.81 18.15 20.94
C GLU A 347 -54.67 16.91 20.63
N MET A 348 -55.84 16.82 21.27
CA MET A 348 -56.77 15.70 21.09
C MET A 348 -57.41 15.65 19.71
N VAL A 349 -57.64 16.80 19.04
CA VAL A 349 -58.07 16.80 17.62
C VAL A 349 -57.04 16.08 16.75
N GLY A 350 -55.75 16.37 16.92
CA GLY A 350 -54.71 15.70 16.14
C GLY A 350 -54.51 14.24 16.54
N VAL A 351 -54.63 13.89 17.84
CA VAL A 351 -54.63 12.49 18.30
C VAL A 351 -55.79 11.71 17.69
N CYS A 352 -57.02 12.23 17.71
CA CYS A 352 -58.18 11.59 17.07
C CYS A 352 -57.95 11.35 15.57
N LYS A 353 -57.37 12.33 14.87
CA LYS A 353 -57.01 12.18 13.44
C LYS A 353 -56.02 11.05 13.22
N LEU A 354 -54.97 10.95 14.04
CA LEU A 354 -54.01 9.84 13.94
C LEU A 354 -54.64 8.49 14.29
N MET A 355 -55.62 8.44 15.19
CA MET A 355 -56.28 7.20 15.61
C MET A 355 -57.29 6.65 14.59
N TRP A 356 -57.96 7.51 13.79
CA TRP A 356 -59.03 7.10 12.86
C TRP A 356 -58.79 7.50 11.39
N GLU A 357 -58.24 8.69 11.10
CA GLU A 357 -58.00 9.20 9.73
C GLU A 357 -56.51 9.47 9.43
N VAL A 358 -55.68 8.42 9.51
CA VAL A 358 -54.21 8.54 9.37
C VAL A 358 -53.78 9.27 8.09
N GLN A 359 -54.51 9.12 6.97
CA GLN A 359 -54.12 9.74 5.69
C GLN A 359 -54.38 11.25 5.64
N THR A 360 -55.52 11.72 6.17
CA THR A 360 -55.80 13.17 6.26
C THR A 360 -54.95 13.82 7.35
N ALA A 361 -54.65 13.08 8.42
CA ALA A 361 -53.76 13.51 9.48
C ALA A 361 -52.39 13.96 8.93
N LYS A 362 -51.79 13.21 8.00
CA LYS A 362 -50.45 13.51 7.43
C LYS A 362 -50.33 14.91 6.84
N ALA A 363 -51.36 15.43 6.17
CA ALA A 363 -51.29 16.71 5.48
C ALA A 363 -51.34 17.91 6.44
N GLU A 364 -52.06 17.77 7.55
CA GLU A 364 -52.26 18.86 8.53
C GLU A 364 -51.44 18.66 9.81
N PHE A 365 -50.73 17.54 9.92
CA PHE A 365 -49.99 17.07 11.09
C PHE A 365 -49.03 18.12 11.64
N ASP A 366 -48.11 18.60 10.80
CA ASP A 366 -47.05 19.52 11.21
C ASP A 366 -47.62 20.83 11.75
N SER A 367 -48.66 21.37 11.09
CA SER A 367 -49.32 22.61 11.50
C SER A 367 -50.05 22.45 12.84
N ILE A 368 -50.74 21.33 13.05
CA ILE A 368 -51.45 21.06 14.31
C ILE A 368 -50.44 20.91 15.45
N LEU A 369 -49.40 20.10 15.26
CA LEU A 369 -48.40 19.85 16.29
C LEU A 369 -47.64 21.13 16.66
N GLU A 370 -47.23 21.92 15.66
CA GLU A 370 -46.53 23.18 15.89
C GLU A 370 -47.38 24.19 16.66
N ASP A 371 -48.67 24.33 16.33
CA ASP A 371 -49.58 25.20 17.09
C ASP A 371 -49.79 24.72 18.54
N VAL A 372 -49.90 23.40 18.77
CA VAL A 372 -50.06 22.83 20.12
C VAL A 372 -48.83 23.08 20.98
N VAL A 373 -47.65 22.71 20.48
CA VAL A 373 -46.37 22.86 21.20
C VAL A 373 -46.10 24.35 21.46
N SER A 374 -46.28 25.20 20.44
CA SER A 374 -46.13 26.65 20.58
C SER A 374 -47.11 27.24 21.59
N THR A 375 -48.36 26.77 21.60
CA THR A 375 -49.36 27.27 22.56
C THR A 375 -49.01 26.90 24.00
N TYR A 376 -48.61 25.64 24.27
CA TYR A 376 -48.18 25.21 25.61
C TYR A 376 -46.91 25.93 26.11
N LEU A 377 -45.99 26.30 25.21
CA LEU A 377 -44.72 26.92 25.61
C LEU A 377 -44.78 28.45 25.67
N HIS A 378 -45.54 29.09 24.77
CA HIS A 378 -45.46 30.53 24.55
C HIS A 378 -46.76 31.31 24.75
N LYS A 379 -47.95 30.67 24.66
CA LYS A 379 -49.24 31.37 24.78
C LYS A 379 -49.90 31.24 26.16
N THR A 380 -49.64 30.15 26.89
CA THR A 380 -50.07 30.01 28.30
C THR A 380 -49.33 31.00 29.19
N ARG A 381 -49.90 31.36 30.36
CA ARG A 381 -49.26 32.34 31.25
C ARG A 381 -47.91 31.87 31.78
N THR A 382 -47.80 30.59 32.03
CA THR A 382 -46.55 29.90 32.39
C THR A 382 -46.25 28.82 31.35
N PRO A 383 -45.01 28.65 30.88
CA PRO A 383 -44.65 27.58 29.96
C PRO A 383 -44.97 26.19 30.54
N ARG A 384 -45.79 25.42 29.85
CA ARG A 384 -46.24 24.09 30.27
C ARG A 384 -45.41 22.99 29.60
N HIS A 385 -44.13 22.93 29.97
CA HIS A 385 -43.16 21.99 29.41
C HIS A 385 -43.62 20.52 29.46
N TYR A 386 -44.25 20.13 30.56
CA TYR A 386 -44.78 18.78 30.73
C TYR A 386 -45.78 18.39 29.63
N TYR A 387 -46.76 19.26 29.34
CA TYR A 387 -47.77 18.98 28.31
C TYR A 387 -47.20 19.05 26.88
N ALA A 388 -46.24 19.94 26.63
CA ALA A 388 -45.53 20.00 25.35
C ALA A 388 -44.77 18.68 25.08
N VAL A 389 -43.98 18.20 26.04
CA VAL A 389 -43.23 16.93 25.91
C VAL A 389 -44.17 15.73 25.83
N ARG A 390 -45.26 15.72 26.61
CA ARG A 390 -46.32 14.70 26.49
C ARG A 390 -46.86 14.63 25.07
N CYS A 391 -47.18 15.78 24.47
CA CYS A 391 -47.69 15.84 23.10
C CYS A 391 -46.68 15.22 22.12
N LEU A 392 -45.39 15.56 22.22
CA LEU A 392 -44.33 14.98 21.39
C LEU A 392 -44.23 13.45 21.56
N LEU A 393 -44.26 12.94 22.80
CA LEU A 393 -44.21 11.51 23.10
C LEU A 393 -45.41 10.77 22.51
N VAL A 394 -46.62 11.27 22.76
CA VAL A 394 -47.87 10.65 22.25
C VAL A 394 -47.86 10.61 20.73
N TYR A 395 -47.49 11.72 20.07
CA TYR A 395 -47.45 11.80 18.62
C TYR A 395 -46.39 10.85 18.03
N TYR A 396 -45.18 10.84 18.59
CA TYR A 396 -44.12 9.94 18.14
C TYR A 396 -44.51 8.46 18.30
N GLU A 397 -45.11 8.07 19.43
CA GLU A 397 -45.55 6.69 19.67
C GLU A 397 -46.69 6.26 18.73
N LEU A 398 -47.62 7.17 18.40
CA LEU A 398 -48.64 6.91 17.39
C LEU A 398 -48.04 6.74 16.00
N LEU A 399 -47.09 7.60 15.60
CA LEU A 399 -46.39 7.46 14.33
C LEU A 399 -45.61 6.14 14.25
N LYS A 400 -44.95 5.75 15.35
CA LYS A 400 -44.26 4.46 15.47
C LYS A 400 -45.23 3.28 15.32
N HIS A 401 -46.38 3.33 16.00
CA HIS A 401 -47.43 2.32 15.88
C HIS A 401 -47.95 2.16 14.45
N HIS A 402 -48.12 3.27 13.72
CA HIS A 402 -48.53 3.26 12.31
C HIS A 402 -47.37 3.04 11.32
N ARG A 403 -46.14 2.80 11.80
CA ARG A 403 -44.91 2.64 10.99
C ARG A 403 -44.59 3.83 10.09
N LEU A 404 -45.01 5.03 10.48
CA LEU A 404 -44.79 6.30 9.75
C LEU A 404 -43.48 6.97 10.17
N TYR A 405 -42.37 6.23 10.08
CA TYR A 405 -41.06 6.66 10.57
C TYR A 405 -40.50 7.91 9.87
N SER A 406 -40.93 8.20 8.64
CA SER A 406 -40.50 9.40 7.91
C SER A 406 -40.92 10.72 8.58
N PHE A 407 -42.00 10.71 9.38
CA PHE A 407 -42.53 11.89 10.07
C PHE A 407 -42.03 12.01 11.51
N ALA A 408 -41.52 10.91 12.09
CA ALA A 408 -41.08 10.87 13.49
C ALA A 408 -39.99 11.90 13.84
N PRO A 409 -38.94 12.11 13.02
CA PRO A 409 -37.95 13.16 13.26
C PRO A 409 -38.57 14.55 13.32
N GLY A 410 -39.56 14.86 12.48
CA GLY A 410 -40.28 16.14 12.55
C GLY A 410 -40.89 16.39 13.92
N VAL A 411 -41.38 15.35 14.61
CA VAL A 411 -41.91 15.46 15.98
C VAL A 411 -40.79 15.66 16.98
N LEU A 412 -39.81 14.74 16.98
CA LEU A 412 -38.77 14.68 18.00
C LEU A 412 -37.87 15.92 18.01
N LEU A 413 -37.61 16.51 16.84
CA LEU A 413 -36.75 17.69 16.71
C LEU A 413 -37.43 18.99 17.17
N ARG A 414 -38.73 18.96 17.48
CA ARG A 414 -39.46 20.07 18.12
C ARG A 414 -39.32 20.07 19.64
N VAL A 415 -38.46 19.19 20.18
CA VAL A 415 -38.10 19.18 21.59
C VAL A 415 -37.58 20.54 22.03
N PRO A 416 -38.05 21.09 23.17
CA PRO A 416 -37.55 22.36 23.68
C PRO A 416 -36.06 22.29 24.04
N SER A 417 -35.26 23.28 23.62
CA SER A 417 -33.80 23.28 23.79
C SER A 417 -33.30 23.55 25.22
N TYR A 418 -34.19 23.70 26.21
CA TYR A 418 -33.78 23.99 27.60
C TYR A 418 -33.14 22.78 28.30
N SER A 419 -33.34 21.57 27.77
CA SER A 419 -32.94 20.31 28.41
C SER A 419 -32.01 19.53 27.48
N ALA A 420 -30.72 19.51 27.81
CA ALA A 420 -29.69 18.84 27.00
C ALA A 420 -29.89 17.31 26.98
N SER A 421 -30.29 16.73 28.12
CA SER A 421 -30.53 15.29 28.23
C SER A 421 -31.74 14.84 27.41
N LEU A 422 -32.83 15.62 27.40
CA LEU A 422 -34.02 15.31 26.59
C LEU A 422 -33.74 15.47 25.10
N VAL A 423 -33.02 16.52 24.70
CA VAL A 423 -32.59 16.73 23.31
C VAL A 423 -31.73 15.55 22.83
N ALA A 424 -30.82 15.05 23.67
CA ALA A 424 -29.97 13.91 23.34
C ALA A 424 -30.79 12.63 23.08
N VAL A 425 -31.69 12.27 24.00
CA VAL A 425 -32.55 11.09 23.87
C VAL A 425 -33.46 11.21 22.63
N PHE A 426 -34.01 12.39 22.35
CA PHE A 426 -34.91 12.59 21.21
C PHE A 426 -34.15 12.56 19.87
N ASN A 427 -32.93 13.10 19.81
CA ASN A 427 -32.06 13.00 18.64
C ASN A 427 -31.64 11.55 18.36
N GLU A 428 -31.34 10.77 19.40
CA GLU A 428 -31.05 9.35 19.27
C GLU A 428 -32.26 8.57 18.72
N GLN A 429 -33.46 8.83 19.26
CA GLN A 429 -34.70 8.25 18.73
C GLN A 429 -34.98 8.68 17.28
N ALA A 430 -34.68 9.92 16.92
CA ALA A 430 -34.80 10.41 15.55
C ALA A 430 -33.82 9.70 14.61
N ALA A 431 -32.59 9.44 15.06
CA ALA A 431 -31.62 8.66 14.31
C ALA A 431 -32.18 7.25 14.02
N TYR A 432 -32.69 6.55 15.03
CA TYR A 432 -33.30 5.22 14.84
C TYR A 432 -34.52 5.24 13.91
N ALA A 433 -35.34 6.29 13.96
CA ALA A 433 -36.45 6.44 13.02
C ALA A 433 -35.97 6.49 11.56
N PHE A 434 -34.85 7.16 11.26
CA PHE A 434 -34.27 7.17 9.91
C PHE A 434 -33.79 5.80 9.42
N LEU A 435 -33.34 4.93 10.33
CA LEU A 435 -33.04 3.53 10.00
C LEU A 435 -34.29 2.69 9.72
N LYS A 436 -35.45 3.05 10.26
CA LYS A 436 -36.71 2.34 10.03
C LYS A 436 -37.54 2.87 8.84
N VAL A 437 -37.06 3.89 8.13
CA VAL A 437 -37.74 4.41 6.93
C VAL A 437 -37.76 3.34 5.82
N SER A 438 -38.93 3.11 5.25
CA SER A 438 -39.15 2.19 4.12
C SER A 438 -39.43 2.99 2.83
N PRO A 439 -38.95 2.56 1.64
CA PRO A 439 -38.35 1.26 1.32
C PRO A 439 -36.86 1.11 1.65
N ARG A 440 -36.14 2.18 2.01
CA ARG A 440 -34.72 2.12 2.35
C ARG A 440 -34.36 2.99 3.57
N PRO A 441 -33.48 2.48 4.46
CA PRO A 441 -32.97 3.25 5.59
C PRO A 441 -32.14 4.43 5.12
N ASP A 442 -32.31 5.59 5.76
CA ASP A 442 -31.50 6.79 5.49
C ASP A 442 -30.29 6.83 6.43
N VAL A 443 -29.25 6.06 6.06
CA VAL A 443 -28.02 5.90 6.86
C VAL A 443 -27.27 7.22 7.06
N ARG A 444 -27.37 8.15 6.09
CA ARG A 444 -26.73 9.47 6.20
C ARG A 444 -27.40 10.35 7.24
N LYS A 445 -28.73 10.42 7.23
CA LYS A 445 -29.47 11.15 8.28
C LYS A 445 -29.31 10.45 9.62
N PHE A 446 -29.32 9.12 9.67
CA PHE A 446 -28.98 8.37 10.89
C PHE A 446 -27.64 8.82 11.48
N ALA A 447 -26.56 8.80 10.71
CA ALA A 447 -25.24 9.22 11.16
C ALA A 447 -25.22 10.68 11.63
N PHE A 448 -25.89 11.58 10.91
CA PHE A 448 -25.99 12.99 11.29
C PHE A 448 -26.71 13.19 12.64
N TYR A 449 -27.87 12.57 12.84
CA TYR A 449 -28.62 12.72 14.09
C TYR A 449 -27.99 11.95 15.26
N ALA A 450 -27.30 10.83 15.01
CA ALA A 450 -26.49 10.15 16.01
C ALA A 450 -25.30 11.02 16.46
N MET A 451 -24.67 11.76 15.54
CA MET A 451 -23.63 12.75 15.88
C MET A 451 -24.19 13.90 16.75
N LEU A 452 -25.39 14.43 16.41
CA LEU A 452 -26.05 15.46 17.22
C LEU A 452 -26.47 14.93 18.60
N ALA A 453 -26.90 13.67 18.68
CA ALA A 453 -27.17 12.99 19.94
C ALA A 453 -25.89 12.89 20.78
N ALA A 454 -24.76 12.46 20.19
CA ALA A 454 -23.47 12.39 20.88
C ALA A 454 -23.06 13.74 21.48
N GLN A 455 -23.12 14.82 20.70
CA GLN A 455 -22.80 16.17 21.18
C GLN A 455 -23.73 16.63 22.31
N SER A 456 -25.01 16.26 22.25
CA SER A 456 -25.99 16.61 23.27
C SER A 456 -25.78 15.80 24.56
N PHE A 457 -25.44 14.51 24.45
CA PHE A 457 -25.07 13.66 25.58
C PHE A 457 -23.78 14.16 26.26
N GLN A 458 -22.79 14.65 25.51
CA GLN A 458 -21.61 15.29 26.08
C GLN A 458 -21.95 16.54 26.89
N LYS A 459 -22.82 17.42 26.35
CA LYS A 459 -23.30 18.61 27.07
C LYS A 459 -24.09 18.24 28.34
N ALA A 460 -24.71 17.07 28.37
CA ALA A 460 -25.44 16.53 29.49
C ALA A 460 -24.56 15.72 30.48
N SER A 461 -23.23 15.71 30.31
CA SER A 461 -22.29 14.95 31.14
C SER A 461 -22.52 13.42 31.11
N MET A 462 -23.07 12.89 30.01
CA MET A 462 -23.33 11.47 29.79
C MET A 462 -22.34 10.88 28.78
N GLY A 463 -21.08 10.70 29.21
CA GLY A 463 -19.97 10.27 28.34
C GLY A 463 -20.20 8.91 27.66
N ASP A 464 -20.73 7.92 28.38
CA ASP A 464 -20.90 6.56 27.87
C ASP A 464 -21.89 6.51 26.69
N LEU A 465 -23.01 7.23 26.79
CA LEU A 465 -24.00 7.33 25.72
C LEU A 465 -23.48 8.15 24.53
N ALA A 466 -22.66 9.18 24.80
CA ALA A 466 -21.98 9.90 23.74
C ALA A 466 -21.02 8.99 22.96
N ASN A 467 -20.24 8.17 23.66
CA ASN A 467 -19.33 7.19 23.06
C ASN A 467 -20.11 6.18 22.19
N ARG A 468 -21.18 5.61 22.74
CA ARG A 468 -22.09 4.71 22.02
C ARG A 468 -22.62 5.33 20.72
N CYS A 469 -23.04 6.60 20.76
CA CYS A 469 -23.47 7.32 19.56
C CYS A 469 -22.34 7.54 18.55
N LEU A 470 -21.12 7.82 18.98
CA LEU A 470 -19.96 7.96 18.09
C LEU A 470 -19.58 6.63 17.41
N ARG A 471 -19.67 5.51 18.15
CA ARG A 471 -19.53 4.16 17.60
C ARG A 471 -20.61 3.84 16.56
N MET A 472 -21.86 4.23 16.82
CA MET A 472 -22.94 4.16 15.83
C MET A 472 -22.61 4.91 14.53
N VAL A 473 -22.03 6.11 14.63
CA VAL A 473 -21.63 6.89 13.45
C VAL A 473 -20.48 6.21 12.71
N ARG A 474 -19.45 5.73 13.41
CA ARG A 474 -18.33 5.00 12.81
C ARG A 474 -18.82 3.77 12.04
N ALA A 475 -19.71 2.99 12.64
CA ALA A 475 -20.33 1.83 11.99
C ALA A 475 -21.07 2.24 10.71
N ALA A 476 -21.81 3.35 10.73
CA ALA A 476 -22.50 3.88 9.56
C ALA A 476 -21.56 4.35 8.43
N LEU A 477 -20.41 4.95 8.77
CA LEU A 477 -19.42 5.44 7.79
C LEU A 477 -18.60 4.31 7.18
N SER A 478 -18.36 3.23 7.92
CA SER A 478 -17.67 2.02 7.43
C SER A 478 -18.46 1.24 6.37
N CYS A 479 -19.79 1.42 6.29
CA CYS A 479 -20.62 0.87 5.24
C CYS A 479 -20.45 1.68 3.93
N GLY A 480 -19.49 1.29 3.09
CA GLY A 480 -19.13 2.01 1.86
C GLY A 480 -20.23 2.16 0.78
N PRO A 481 -19.92 2.79 -0.39
CA PRO A 481 -20.89 3.20 -1.42
C PRO A 481 -21.72 2.08 -2.05
N ARG A 482 -21.33 0.81 -1.90
CA ARG A 482 -21.98 -0.36 -2.53
C ARG A 482 -23.45 -0.52 -2.13
N VAL A 483 -23.84 -0.13 -0.92
CA VAL A 483 -25.23 -0.16 -0.45
C VAL A 483 -26.08 0.95 -1.11
N GLN A 484 -25.46 2.09 -1.46
CA GLN A 484 -26.11 3.18 -2.19
C GLN A 484 -26.19 2.93 -3.71
N GLU A 485 -25.29 2.12 -4.26
CA GLU A 485 -25.21 1.81 -5.71
C GLU A 485 -26.08 0.62 -6.14
N GLN A 486 -26.14 -0.47 -5.37
CA GLN A 486 -27.13 -1.56 -5.59
C GLN A 486 -28.58 -1.04 -5.49
N ALA A 487 -28.77 0.03 -4.72
CA ALA A 487 -30.01 0.78 -4.60
C ALA A 487 -30.34 1.64 -5.85
N ARG A 488 -29.34 2.10 -6.61
CA ARG A 488 -29.55 2.83 -7.88
C ARG A 488 -29.84 1.88 -9.03
N LEU A 489 -29.13 0.75 -9.13
CA LEU A 489 -29.29 -0.24 -10.20
C LEU A 489 -30.64 -0.99 -10.16
N SER A 490 -31.23 -1.15 -8.98
CA SER A 490 -32.60 -1.69 -8.82
C SER A 490 -33.70 -0.70 -9.24
N ARG A 491 -33.36 0.58 -9.47
CA ARG A 491 -34.28 1.62 -9.93
C ARG A 491 -34.49 1.60 -11.45
N ASP A 492 -33.55 1.01 -12.19
CA ASP A 492 -33.62 0.87 -13.64
C ASP A 492 -34.35 -0.43 -14.07
N ASN A 493 -34.29 -1.49 -13.26
CA ASN A 493 -35.00 -2.74 -13.55
C ASN A 493 -36.51 -2.76 -13.19
N GLU A 494 -37.01 -1.79 -12.41
CA GLU A 494 -38.45 -1.69 -12.08
C GLU A 494 -39.22 -0.70 -12.96
N LYS A 495 -38.57 -0.02 -13.92
CA LYS A 495 -39.23 0.92 -14.84
C LYS A 495 -39.65 0.35 -16.19
N ASP A 496 -39.34 -0.91 -16.50
CA ASP A 496 -39.73 -1.57 -17.77
C ASP A 496 -41.04 -2.38 -17.68
N GLY A 497 -41.88 -2.13 -16.67
CA GLY A 497 -43.20 -2.72 -16.56
C GLY A 497 -44.31 -1.67 -16.58
N VAL A 498 -45.05 -1.61 -17.70
CA VAL A 498 -46.31 -0.88 -17.97
C VAL A 498 -46.15 0.43 -18.77
N GLY A 499 -46.61 0.39 -20.02
CA GLY A 499 -46.49 1.47 -21.00
C GLY A 499 -47.67 2.45 -21.12
N ALA A 500 -47.39 3.47 -21.95
CA ALA A 500 -48.25 4.41 -22.67
C ALA A 500 -48.82 5.64 -21.92
N ALA A 501 -48.24 6.83 -22.16
CA ALA A 501 -48.76 7.89 -23.04
C ALA A 501 -47.84 9.13 -23.03
N ALA A 502 -47.84 9.86 -24.15
CA ALA A 502 -46.90 10.91 -24.57
C ALA A 502 -46.91 12.20 -23.72
N GLU A 503 -45.76 12.91 -23.69
CA GLU A 503 -45.60 14.26 -24.28
C GLU A 503 -44.15 14.77 -24.17
N ASP A 504 -43.68 15.37 -25.28
CA ASP A 504 -42.40 16.06 -25.49
C ASP A 504 -42.18 17.24 -24.53
N LYS A 505 -40.92 17.44 -24.10
CA LYS A 505 -40.23 18.75 -24.18
C LYS A 505 -38.75 18.69 -23.81
N ASP A 506 -37.97 19.34 -24.67
CA ASP A 506 -36.53 19.60 -24.63
C ASP A 506 -35.99 20.21 -23.33
N LEU A 507 -34.73 19.87 -22.97
CA LEU A 507 -33.56 20.77 -23.02
C LEU A 507 -32.38 20.26 -22.15
N GLY A 508 -31.23 20.09 -22.78
CA GLY A 508 -30.01 20.80 -22.34
C GLY A 508 -28.98 20.08 -21.44
N SER A 509 -27.93 19.57 -22.10
CA SER A 509 -26.53 19.99 -21.88
C SER A 509 -25.69 19.43 -20.71
N ALA A 510 -24.61 18.77 -21.13
CA ALA A 510 -23.23 18.79 -20.61
C ALA A 510 -22.87 17.98 -19.36
N ALA A 511 -22.18 16.85 -19.56
CA ALA A 511 -20.73 16.77 -19.34
C ALA A 511 -20.19 15.43 -19.87
N ALA A 512 -19.26 15.53 -20.81
CA ALA A 512 -18.45 14.44 -21.34
C ALA A 512 -17.02 14.55 -20.80
N ALA A 513 -16.29 13.42 -20.87
CA ALA A 513 -14.88 13.17 -20.56
C ALA A 513 -14.58 12.97 -19.05
N GLU A 514 -13.90 11.92 -18.60
CA GLU A 514 -12.78 11.18 -19.19
C GLU A 514 -12.87 9.65 -19.02
N LYS A 515 -12.32 8.95 -20.02
CA LYS A 515 -11.94 7.53 -20.00
C LYS A 515 -10.58 7.38 -19.32
N THR A 516 -10.34 6.27 -18.64
CA THR A 516 -9.31 5.28 -19.04
C THR A 516 -9.43 3.98 -18.23
N ASN A 517 -9.38 2.88 -18.96
CA ASN A 517 -9.33 1.50 -18.48
C ASN A 517 -8.01 1.17 -17.79
N ALA A 518 -8.05 0.35 -16.74
CA ALA A 518 -7.05 -0.66 -16.47
C ALA A 518 -7.70 -1.81 -15.69
N GLU A 519 -7.86 -2.95 -16.36
CA GLU A 519 -8.19 -4.24 -15.75
C GLU A 519 -6.96 -4.79 -15.00
N SER A 520 -7.15 -5.26 -13.77
CA SER A 520 -6.42 -6.42 -13.25
C SER A 520 -7.17 -6.98 -12.05
N GLY A 521 -7.72 -8.18 -12.21
CA GLY A 521 -8.32 -8.96 -11.13
C GLY A 521 -7.28 -9.35 -10.07
N GLY A 522 -7.64 -9.16 -8.81
CA GLY A 522 -6.86 -9.58 -7.65
C GLY A 522 -7.77 -10.29 -6.65
N SER A 523 -7.48 -11.57 -6.42
CA SER A 523 -8.16 -12.49 -5.51
C SER A 523 -8.05 -12.07 -4.05
N HIS A 524 -9.15 -12.30 -3.31
CA HIS A 524 -9.26 -12.16 -1.86
C HIS A 524 -8.12 -12.80 -1.06
N SER A 525 -7.50 -12.03 -0.16
CA SER A 525 -6.81 -12.52 1.03
C SER A 525 -7.50 -11.94 2.28
N VAL A 526 -7.91 -12.85 3.16
CA VAL A 526 -8.47 -12.58 4.49
C VAL A 526 -7.33 -12.15 5.41
N GLY A 527 -7.48 -11.03 6.12
CA GLY A 527 -6.58 -10.61 7.19
C GLY A 527 -5.97 -9.22 7.02
N ASP A 528 -6.80 -8.20 6.85
CA ASP A 528 -6.44 -6.83 7.23
C ASP A 528 -7.73 -6.09 7.60
N VAL A 529 -7.91 -5.74 8.87
CA VAL A 529 -9.06 -4.93 9.30
C VAL A 529 -8.73 -3.50 8.86
N GLY A 530 -9.05 -3.18 7.61
CA GLY A 530 -8.81 -1.86 7.04
C GLY A 530 -9.53 -0.77 7.84
N ILE A 531 -8.78 -0.03 8.65
CA ILE A 531 -9.27 1.06 9.52
C ILE A 531 -9.51 2.37 8.74
N THR A 532 -9.19 2.43 7.45
CA THR A 532 -9.38 3.64 6.63
C THR A 532 -10.56 3.49 5.67
N ALA A 533 -11.69 4.13 6.01
CA ALA A 533 -12.80 4.27 5.09
C ALA A 533 -12.35 5.19 3.94
N LYS A 534 -12.04 4.60 2.77
CA LYS A 534 -11.85 5.35 1.51
C LYS A 534 -13.17 6.00 1.09
N THR A 535 -13.56 7.11 1.73
CA THR A 535 -14.72 7.91 1.36
C THR A 535 -14.41 9.41 1.53
N ASN A 536 -15.18 10.28 0.87
CA ASN A 536 -15.07 11.75 0.89
C ASN A 536 -15.30 12.41 2.27
N TRP A 537 -15.16 11.66 3.37
CA TRP A 537 -15.48 12.05 4.74
C TRP A 537 -14.27 11.99 5.69
N SER A 538 -13.03 12.07 5.18
CA SER A 538 -11.82 11.95 6.00
C SER A 538 -11.81 12.92 7.20
N ALA A 539 -12.33 14.14 7.03
CA ALA A 539 -12.46 15.11 8.13
C ALA A 539 -13.40 14.63 9.27
N ILE A 540 -14.48 13.91 8.94
CA ILE A 540 -15.39 13.34 9.93
C ILE A 540 -14.74 12.13 10.59
N ASP A 541 -14.06 11.27 9.82
CA ASP A 541 -13.35 10.12 10.36
C ASP A 541 -12.23 10.54 11.31
N LEU A 542 -11.47 11.59 10.98
CA LEU A 542 -10.46 12.19 11.85
C LEU A 542 -11.09 12.72 13.14
N TYR A 543 -12.21 13.44 13.05
CA TYR A 543 -12.93 13.94 14.23
C TYR A 543 -13.42 12.79 15.13
N ILE A 544 -13.99 11.74 14.54
CA ILE A 544 -14.51 10.58 15.29
C ILE A 544 -13.38 9.80 15.97
N ASN A 545 -12.29 9.51 15.25
CA ASN A 545 -11.12 8.84 15.83
C ASN A 545 -10.52 9.68 16.96
N HIS A 546 -10.41 11.00 16.79
CA HIS A 546 -9.93 11.90 17.84
C HIS A 546 -10.81 11.88 19.09
N GLU A 547 -12.12 11.93 18.92
CA GLU A 547 -13.06 11.96 20.04
C GLU A 547 -13.19 10.61 20.76
N LEU A 548 -13.23 9.51 20.01
CA LEU A 548 -13.19 8.15 20.58
C LEU A 548 -11.88 7.90 21.31
N GLY A 549 -10.74 8.33 20.74
CA GLY A 549 -9.43 8.23 21.40
C GLY A 549 -9.39 8.92 22.76
N ARG A 550 -9.91 10.16 22.86
CA ARG A 550 -9.99 10.90 24.13
C ARG A 550 -10.94 10.25 25.15
N GLN A 551 -12.06 9.70 24.70
CA GLN A 551 -13.00 9.03 25.58
C GLN A 551 -12.46 7.68 26.08
N SER A 552 -11.84 6.88 25.22
CA SER A 552 -11.18 5.64 25.62
C SER A 552 -10.01 5.92 26.58
N MET A 553 -9.26 7.01 26.39
CA MET A 553 -8.24 7.48 27.33
C MET A 553 -8.86 7.85 28.69
N ALA A 554 -9.96 8.61 28.72
CA ALA A 554 -10.67 8.96 29.95
C ALA A 554 -11.27 7.73 30.67
N ALA A 555 -11.60 6.67 29.92
CA ALA A 555 -12.08 5.39 30.45
C ALA A 555 -10.94 4.43 30.85
N HIS A 556 -9.67 4.85 30.77
CA HIS A 556 -8.48 4.01 31.00
C HIS A 556 -8.36 2.78 30.08
N ASN A 557 -9.05 2.80 28.92
CA ASN A 557 -8.91 1.80 27.86
C ASN A 557 -7.81 2.23 26.89
N TYR A 558 -6.55 2.18 27.36
CA TYR A 558 -5.40 2.72 26.61
C TYR A 558 -5.15 1.99 25.28
N ASP A 559 -5.40 0.67 25.20
CA ASP A 559 -5.22 -0.11 23.96
C ASP A 559 -6.11 0.40 22.82
N GLU A 560 -7.37 0.67 23.13
CA GLU A 560 -8.35 1.17 22.16
C GLU A 560 -8.06 2.62 21.79
N ALA A 561 -7.67 3.44 22.77
CA ALA A 561 -7.23 4.82 22.55
C ALA A 561 -6.03 4.86 21.59
N PHE A 562 -5.05 3.96 21.79
CA PHE A 562 -3.86 3.87 20.96
C PHE A 562 -4.21 3.58 19.50
N GLN A 563 -5.14 2.66 19.25
CA GLN A 563 -5.61 2.35 17.89
C GLN A 563 -6.26 3.57 17.22
N TYR A 564 -7.09 4.32 17.94
CA TYR A 564 -7.74 5.52 17.39
C TYR A 564 -6.75 6.65 17.10
N PHE A 565 -5.80 6.92 18.00
CA PHE A 565 -4.76 7.94 17.76
C PHE A 565 -3.79 7.53 16.64
N MET A 566 -3.45 6.25 16.53
CA MET A 566 -2.66 5.72 15.42
C MET A 566 -3.33 5.97 14.06
N ALA A 567 -4.66 5.80 13.97
CA ALA A 567 -5.41 6.05 12.74
C ALA A 567 -5.37 7.51 12.28
N LEU A 568 -5.07 8.47 13.17
CA LEU A 568 -4.97 9.89 12.83
C LEU A 568 -3.67 10.25 12.11
N MET A 569 -2.62 9.42 12.24
CA MET A 569 -1.28 9.74 11.79
C MET A 569 -1.05 9.47 10.28
N GLY A 570 -2.00 8.86 9.58
CA GLY A 570 -1.86 8.43 8.18
C GLY A 570 -2.49 9.33 7.10
N ASP A 571 -3.12 10.46 7.44
CA ASP A 571 -3.79 11.32 6.45
C ASP A 571 -2.94 12.53 6.04
N GLU A 572 -2.39 12.50 4.83
CA GLU A 572 -1.59 13.56 4.21
C GLU A 572 -2.32 14.92 4.13
N LYS A 573 -3.66 14.93 4.17
CA LYS A 573 -4.46 16.17 4.03
C LYS A 573 -4.64 16.94 5.34
N THR A 574 -4.13 16.43 6.45
CA THR A 574 -4.28 17.07 7.76
C THR A 574 -3.38 18.31 7.90
N PRO A 575 -3.91 19.43 8.41
CA PRO A 575 -3.11 20.64 8.58
C PRO A 575 -2.02 20.46 9.66
N PRO A 576 -0.83 21.09 9.52
CA PRO A 576 0.32 20.86 10.41
C PRO A 576 0.03 21.07 11.91
N LYS A 577 -0.81 22.07 12.24
CA LYS A 577 -1.22 22.34 13.63
C LYS A 577 -1.97 21.17 14.25
N LEU A 578 -2.79 20.49 13.46
CA LEU A 578 -3.60 19.37 13.91
C LEU A 578 -2.76 18.09 13.98
N GLN A 579 -1.86 17.87 13.02
CA GLN A 579 -0.85 16.80 13.08
C GLN A 579 0.00 16.90 14.35
N SER A 580 0.49 18.11 14.67
CA SER A 580 1.27 18.36 15.90
C SER A 580 0.46 18.05 17.16
N LYS A 581 -0.82 18.45 17.19
CA LYS A 581 -1.73 18.14 18.30
C LYS A 581 -1.95 16.62 18.46
N TYR A 582 -2.22 15.90 17.37
CA TYR A 582 -2.45 14.46 17.41
C TYR A 582 -1.20 13.69 17.84
N LEU A 583 -0.02 14.10 17.35
CA LEU A 583 1.25 13.54 17.79
C LEU A 583 1.48 13.79 19.29
N GLN A 584 1.23 15.01 19.78
CA GLN A 584 1.34 15.32 21.21
C GLN A 584 0.41 14.46 22.08
N GLU A 585 -0.84 14.28 21.66
CA GLU A 585 -1.81 13.46 22.39
C GLU A 585 -1.44 11.97 22.37
N LEU A 586 -0.87 11.45 21.27
CA LEU A 586 -0.33 10.09 21.20
C LEU A 586 0.86 9.89 22.14
N LEU A 587 1.79 10.85 22.18
CA LEU A 587 2.94 10.81 23.08
C LEU A 587 2.49 10.90 24.55
N GLN A 588 1.50 11.74 24.84
CA GLN A 588 0.90 11.85 26.18
C GLN A 588 0.20 10.55 26.59
N LEU A 589 -0.57 9.93 25.69
CA LEU A 589 -1.21 8.62 25.93
C LEU A 589 -0.18 7.58 26.37
N PHE A 590 0.96 7.51 25.68
CA PHE A 590 2.03 6.56 26.02
C PHE A 590 2.67 6.85 27.37
N LEU A 591 2.79 8.12 27.77
CA LEU A 591 3.29 8.49 29.10
C LEU A 591 2.29 8.14 30.21
N GLU A 592 0.98 8.29 29.95
CA GLU A 592 -0.09 8.04 30.91
C GLU A 592 -0.45 6.56 31.08
N SER A 593 -0.25 5.73 30.06
CA SER A 593 -0.52 4.28 30.12
C SER A 593 0.40 3.54 31.11
N GLY A 594 1.46 4.18 31.60
CA GLY A 594 2.36 3.62 32.61
C GLY A 594 3.29 2.52 32.08
N ASP A 595 3.33 2.30 30.77
CA ASP A 595 4.05 1.19 30.14
C ASP A 595 5.59 1.39 30.06
N GLN A 596 6.13 2.27 30.91
CA GLN A 596 7.57 2.44 31.09
C GLN A 596 8.25 1.17 31.65
N SER A 597 7.50 0.28 32.29
CA SER A 597 8.02 -1.01 32.81
C SER A 597 8.07 -2.15 31.78
N ALA A 598 7.37 -2.05 30.66
CA ALA A 598 7.38 -3.08 29.60
C ALA A 598 8.69 -3.09 28.78
N VAL A 599 9.52 -2.05 28.91
CA VAL A 599 10.82 -1.96 28.24
C VAL A 599 11.87 -2.91 28.84
N ASN A 600 11.65 -3.48 30.04
CA ASN A 600 12.68 -4.28 30.73
C ASN A 600 12.32 -5.71 31.12
N GLN A 601 11.06 -6.16 31.06
CA GLN A 601 10.72 -7.56 31.41
C GLN A 601 9.59 -8.10 30.55
N GLY A 602 9.88 -9.16 29.78
CA GLY A 602 8.97 -9.82 28.84
C GLY A 602 7.70 -10.34 29.51
N SER A 603 6.64 -9.54 29.45
CA SER A 603 5.26 -9.94 29.73
C SER A 603 4.44 -9.96 28.45
N ARG A 604 3.41 -10.80 28.44
CA ARG A 604 2.84 -11.54 27.29
C ARG A 604 2.15 -10.73 26.17
N HIS A 605 2.28 -9.40 26.13
CA HIS A 605 1.82 -8.54 25.03
C HIS A 605 2.81 -7.41 24.62
N ALA A 606 4.03 -7.38 25.17
CA ALA A 606 5.04 -6.36 24.87
C ALA A 606 5.88 -6.72 23.62
N GLY A 607 5.24 -6.74 22.44
CA GLY A 607 5.95 -6.61 21.18
C GLY A 607 6.26 -5.13 20.92
N PRO A 608 7.39 -4.78 20.29
CA PRO A 608 7.69 -3.39 20.02
C PRO A 608 6.67 -2.79 19.03
N ILE A 609 6.21 -1.57 19.31
CA ILE A 609 5.10 -0.93 18.59
C ILE A 609 5.53 -0.65 17.15
N GLU A 610 4.80 -1.20 16.18
CA GLU A 610 5.00 -0.90 14.76
C GLU A 610 4.17 0.31 14.35
N LEU A 611 4.84 1.45 14.21
CA LEU A 611 4.22 2.66 13.69
C LEU A 611 4.26 2.70 12.16
N SER A 612 3.29 3.41 11.58
CA SER A 612 3.31 3.80 10.17
C SER A 612 4.36 4.89 9.87
N ILE A 613 4.96 5.48 10.91
CA ILE A 613 5.85 6.65 10.84
C ILE A 613 7.06 6.44 11.75
N PRO A 614 8.27 6.74 11.28
CA PRO A 614 8.67 6.98 9.89
C PRO A 614 8.42 5.76 9.00
N THR A 615 8.24 6.03 7.71
CA THR A 615 8.19 4.97 6.70
C THR A 615 9.62 4.53 6.40
N ILE A 616 9.95 3.29 6.77
CA ILE A 616 11.19 2.62 6.38
C ILE A 616 10.81 1.53 5.41
N ASP A 617 11.23 1.67 4.15
CA ASP A 617 10.94 0.69 3.11
C ASP A 617 11.95 -0.46 3.17
N PRO A 618 11.52 -1.68 3.54
CA PRO A 618 12.40 -2.84 3.58
C PRO A 618 12.99 -3.21 2.21
N GLN A 619 12.32 -2.88 1.10
CA GLN A 619 12.82 -3.18 -0.25
C GLN A 619 13.99 -2.27 -0.65
N LEU A 620 14.07 -1.08 -0.05
CA LEU A 620 15.16 -0.13 -0.29
C LEU A 620 16.34 -0.33 0.67
N ALA A 621 16.18 -1.16 1.69
CA ALA A 621 17.26 -1.48 2.62
C ALA A 621 18.38 -2.25 1.90
N ARG A 622 19.64 -1.82 2.11
CA ARG A 622 20.81 -2.41 1.45
C ARG A 622 21.89 -2.75 2.45
N VAL A 623 22.48 -3.93 2.29
CA VAL A 623 23.67 -4.38 3.03
C VAL A 623 24.91 -4.17 2.16
N ILE A 624 25.86 -3.39 2.66
CA ILE A 624 27.14 -3.07 2.03
C ILE A 624 28.27 -3.70 2.84
N MET A 625 29.08 -4.52 2.19
CA MET A 625 30.29 -5.11 2.78
C MET A 625 31.47 -4.16 2.65
N SER A 626 32.30 -4.06 3.69
CA SER A 626 33.50 -3.22 3.71
C SER A 626 33.23 -1.78 3.19
N PRO A 627 32.31 -1.02 3.81
CA PRO A 627 31.94 0.33 3.38
C PRO A 627 33.07 1.35 3.49
N GLU A 628 34.11 1.02 4.25
CA GLU A 628 35.31 1.81 4.47
C GLU A 628 36.32 1.74 3.31
N LEU A 629 36.14 0.82 2.36
CA LEU A 629 37.06 0.57 1.24
C LEU A 629 36.39 1.01 -0.07
N GLU A 630 37.16 1.50 -1.05
CA GLU A 630 36.63 1.98 -2.34
C GLU A 630 36.15 0.85 -3.26
N GLY A 631 35.11 1.09 -4.05
CA GLY A 631 34.53 0.12 -5.00
C GLY A 631 33.49 -0.83 -4.37
N GLU A 632 32.66 -1.43 -5.22
CA GLU A 632 31.59 -2.36 -4.81
C GLU A 632 32.19 -3.74 -4.51
N ASP A 633 32.02 -4.22 -3.27
CA ASP A 633 32.45 -5.55 -2.83
C ASP A 633 31.38 -6.60 -3.14
N LEU A 634 31.75 -7.61 -3.91
CA LEU A 634 30.84 -8.61 -4.46
C LEU A 634 31.48 -9.99 -4.49
N MET A 635 30.66 -11.03 -4.29
CA MET A 635 31.04 -12.39 -4.70
C MET A 635 30.66 -12.59 -6.17
N LEU A 636 31.68 -12.68 -7.04
CA LEU A 636 31.50 -12.85 -8.47
C LEU A 636 31.99 -14.21 -8.94
N GLU A 637 31.32 -14.74 -9.94
CA GLU A 637 31.76 -15.91 -10.69
C GLU A 637 32.66 -15.46 -11.85
N TRP A 638 33.91 -15.91 -11.80
CA TRP A 638 34.92 -15.62 -12.79
C TRP A 638 35.01 -16.76 -13.80
N ARG A 639 35.22 -16.38 -15.07
CA ARG A 639 35.47 -17.29 -16.19
C ARG A 639 36.75 -16.86 -16.91
N LEU A 640 37.54 -17.85 -17.33
CA LEU A 640 38.84 -17.62 -17.99
C LEU A 640 38.75 -17.36 -19.50
N ASP A 641 37.54 -17.21 -20.04
CA ASP A 641 37.29 -16.94 -21.46
C ASP A 641 37.20 -15.44 -21.78
N GLY A 642 37.42 -14.56 -20.79
CA GLY A 642 37.35 -13.11 -20.94
C GLY A 642 35.96 -12.51 -20.78
N SER A 643 34.96 -13.34 -20.47
CA SER A 643 33.62 -12.85 -20.18
C SER A 643 33.59 -11.99 -18.91
N ASN A 644 32.64 -11.06 -18.87
CA ASN A 644 32.44 -10.18 -17.72
C ASN A 644 32.11 -11.03 -16.47
N PRO A 645 32.83 -10.85 -15.35
CA PRO A 645 32.49 -11.51 -14.09
C PRO A 645 31.03 -11.26 -13.70
N SER A 646 30.28 -12.33 -13.47
CA SER A 646 28.84 -12.28 -13.20
C SER A 646 28.55 -12.50 -11.72
N LYS A 647 27.46 -11.92 -11.21
CA LYS A 647 26.98 -12.21 -9.83
C LYS A 647 26.62 -13.69 -9.73
N ALA A 648 27.10 -14.36 -8.67
CA ALA A 648 26.85 -15.78 -8.48
C ALA A 648 25.35 -16.09 -8.45
N GLY A 649 24.89 -17.03 -9.30
CA GLY A 649 23.48 -17.44 -9.38
C GLY A 649 22.54 -16.58 -10.24
N ALA A 650 23.05 -15.60 -10.99
CA ALA A 650 22.22 -14.66 -11.77
C ALA A 650 21.41 -15.28 -12.95
N ALA A 651 21.61 -16.54 -13.30
CA ALA A 651 21.04 -17.10 -14.53
C ALA A 651 19.71 -17.87 -14.36
N ASP A 652 19.32 -18.37 -13.18
CA ASP A 652 18.10 -19.22 -13.11
C ASP A 652 17.38 -19.35 -11.74
N SER A 653 17.92 -18.90 -10.60
CA SER A 653 17.36 -19.30 -9.29
C SER A 653 16.55 -18.23 -8.54
N GLY A 654 16.63 -16.95 -8.92
CA GLY A 654 15.95 -15.87 -8.18
C GLY A 654 16.40 -15.70 -6.72
N VAL A 655 17.52 -16.35 -6.33
CA VAL A 655 18.13 -16.22 -5.00
C VAL A 655 19.16 -15.09 -5.05
N PRO A 656 19.14 -14.11 -4.12
CA PRO A 656 20.15 -13.06 -4.08
C PRO A 656 21.56 -13.66 -3.91
N PRO A 657 22.60 -13.02 -4.49
CA PRO A 657 23.95 -13.54 -4.43
C PRO A 657 24.41 -13.70 -2.97
N PRO A 658 25.16 -14.75 -2.63
CA PRO A 658 25.64 -14.97 -1.28
C PRO A 658 26.51 -13.79 -0.84
N ARG A 659 26.09 -13.08 0.19
CA ARG A 659 26.89 -12.02 0.82
C ARG A 659 27.75 -12.63 1.91
N CYS A 660 29.05 -12.34 1.89
CA CYS A 660 29.95 -12.81 2.92
C CYS A 660 30.96 -11.74 3.35
N CYS A 661 31.40 -11.83 4.60
CA CYS A 661 32.42 -10.95 5.17
C CYS A 661 33.36 -11.75 6.08
N SER A 662 34.53 -11.19 6.35
CA SER A 662 35.50 -11.73 7.29
C SER A 662 35.19 -11.32 8.74
N VAL A 663 35.66 -12.10 9.72
CA VAL A 663 35.54 -11.73 11.13
C VAL A 663 36.30 -10.42 11.40
N GLY A 664 35.65 -9.45 12.05
CA GLY A 664 36.19 -8.11 12.33
C GLY A 664 36.01 -7.09 11.21
N GLU A 665 35.31 -7.44 10.13
CA GLU A 665 35.03 -6.55 9.00
C GLU A 665 33.79 -5.68 9.24
N VAL A 666 33.85 -4.40 8.87
CA VAL A 666 32.67 -3.52 9.00
C VAL A 666 31.66 -3.82 7.90
N VAL A 667 30.39 -3.99 8.27
CA VAL A 667 29.25 -4.13 7.38
C VAL A 667 28.31 -2.95 7.61
N ALA A 668 27.98 -2.18 6.57
CA ALA A 668 27.02 -1.08 6.67
C ALA A 668 25.65 -1.52 6.17
N VAL A 669 24.61 -1.14 6.90
CA VAL A 669 23.22 -1.30 6.49
C VAL A 669 22.65 0.08 6.24
N LEU A 670 22.26 0.32 4.99
CA LEU A 670 21.61 1.55 4.56
C LEU A 670 20.11 1.39 4.67
N LEU A 671 19.49 2.31 5.39
CA LEU A 671 18.05 2.40 5.60
C LEU A 671 17.55 3.70 4.96
N VAL A 672 16.55 3.61 4.09
CA VAL A 672 15.86 4.78 3.57
C VAL A 672 14.70 5.10 4.51
N VAL A 673 14.80 6.23 5.20
CA VAL A 673 13.86 6.65 6.23
C VAL A 673 13.12 7.89 5.75
N THR A 674 11.79 7.81 5.66
CA THR A 674 10.94 8.89 5.17
C THR A 674 9.97 9.34 6.25
N ASN A 675 9.85 10.65 6.45
CA ASN A 675 8.80 11.25 7.25
C ASN A 675 7.60 11.62 6.36
N PRO A 676 6.46 10.90 6.41
CA PRO A 676 5.27 11.24 5.63
C PRO A 676 4.47 12.44 6.19
N LEU A 677 4.84 12.99 7.36
CA LEU A 677 4.15 14.13 7.95
C LEU A 677 4.66 15.46 7.38
N THR A 678 3.84 16.50 7.47
CA THR A 678 4.26 17.88 7.14
C THR A 678 5.00 18.58 8.28
N ILE A 679 5.05 17.94 9.46
CA ILE A 679 5.77 18.41 10.65
C ILE A 679 7.07 17.62 10.82
N GLY A 680 8.07 18.24 11.44
CA GLY A 680 9.34 17.57 11.76
C GLY A 680 9.20 16.55 12.89
N VAL A 681 9.94 15.44 12.78
CA VAL A 681 10.04 14.38 13.79
C VAL A 681 11.50 14.01 14.05
N THR A 682 11.80 13.55 15.26
CA THR A 682 13.13 13.08 15.64
C THR A 682 13.12 11.59 15.93
N LEU A 683 14.14 10.88 15.45
CA LEU A 683 14.40 9.48 15.75
C LEU A 683 15.70 9.40 16.52
N ASN A 684 15.65 8.89 17.74
CA ASN A 684 16.83 8.75 18.59
C ASN A 684 17.17 7.29 18.84
N ASN A 685 18.46 7.01 19.06
CA ASN A 685 19.01 5.68 19.30
C ASN A 685 18.60 4.66 18.22
N LEU A 686 18.63 5.05 16.95
CA LEU A 686 18.31 4.18 15.83
C LEU A 686 19.39 3.10 15.71
N THR A 687 19.00 1.84 15.86
CA THR A 687 19.88 0.66 15.80
C THR A 687 19.16 -0.52 15.13
N LEU A 688 19.91 -1.56 14.79
CA LEU A 688 19.36 -2.75 14.15
C LEU A 688 19.14 -3.86 15.17
N GLU A 689 18.05 -4.60 14.97
CA GLU A 689 17.88 -5.91 15.57
C GLU A 689 18.37 -6.98 14.60
N CYS A 690 19.40 -7.71 15.01
CA CYS A 690 20.00 -8.79 14.24
C CYS A 690 19.84 -10.12 14.97
N ALA A 691 19.54 -11.19 14.23
CA ALA A 691 19.67 -12.55 14.71
C ALA A 691 20.99 -13.15 14.20
N PHE A 692 21.67 -13.93 15.06
CA PHE A 692 22.96 -14.55 14.76
C PHE A 692 22.89 -16.06 14.99
N GLU A 693 23.27 -16.82 13.96
CA GLU A 693 23.37 -18.28 14.00
C GLU A 693 24.85 -18.70 13.92
N SER A 694 25.37 -19.31 14.99
CA SER A 694 26.78 -19.75 15.06
C SER A 694 27.05 -20.93 14.14
N SER A 695 28.18 -20.91 13.42
CA SER A 695 28.60 -22.01 12.52
C SER A 695 29.30 -23.19 13.21
N GLY A 696 29.35 -23.22 14.55
CA GLY A 696 29.99 -24.27 15.35
C GLY A 696 29.51 -24.32 16.82
N GLU A 697 29.71 -25.46 17.48
CA GLU A 697 29.10 -25.91 18.75
C GLU A 697 29.04 -24.88 19.89
N THR A 698 27.93 -24.97 20.62
CA THR A 698 27.54 -24.24 21.83
C THR A 698 28.60 -24.28 22.93
N THR A 699 29.50 -23.30 22.92
CA THR A 699 30.25 -22.87 24.11
C THR A 699 29.65 -21.55 24.59
N ILE A 700 29.38 -21.48 25.90
CA ILE A 700 28.88 -20.28 26.57
C ILE A 700 30.04 -19.28 26.59
N VAL A 701 30.06 -18.36 25.61
CA VAL A 701 31.05 -17.27 25.54
C VAL A 701 30.36 -15.99 26.01
N SER A 702 31.03 -15.25 26.89
CA SER A 702 30.52 -14.04 27.56
C SER A 702 30.50 -12.78 26.66
N GLU A 703 31.03 -12.84 25.44
CA GLU A 703 31.17 -11.70 24.53
C GLU A 703 30.09 -11.69 23.44
N PRO A 704 29.55 -10.51 23.07
CA PRO A 704 28.55 -10.39 22.01
C PRO A 704 29.11 -10.79 20.64
N ALA A 705 28.33 -11.56 19.86
CA ALA A 705 28.74 -12.02 18.55
C ALA A 705 28.83 -10.90 17.50
N LEU A 706 28.07 -9.82 17.70
CA LEU A 706 27.94 -8.68 16.80
C LEU A 706 28.06 -7.39 17.61
N ASP A 707 28.80 -6.44 17.07
CA ASP A 707 28.86 -5.06 17.57
C ASP A 707 28.07 -4.17 16.60
N VAL A 708 26.90 -3.69 17.02
CA VAL A 708 25.98 -2.91 16.18
C VAL A 708 25.99 -1.47 16.64
N SER A 709 26.38 -0.57 15.75
CA SER A 709 26.41 0.87 16.04
C SER A 709 25.01 1.44 16.29
N THR A 710 24.94 2.56 16.99
CA THR A 710 23.71 3.32 17.24
C THR A 710 23.81 4.69 16.57
N VAL A 711 22.85 5.02 15.71
CA VAL A 711 22.69 6.38 15.18
C VAL A 711 21.92 7.17 16.23
N HIS A 712 22.61 8.09 16.89
CA HIS A 712 22.12 8.73 18.11
C HIS A 712 20.90 9.61 17.86
N THR A 713 20.91 10.40 16.77
CA THR A 713 19.83 11.32 16.41
C THR A 713 19.70 11.44 14.89
N VAL A 714 18.48 11.26 14.39
CA VAL A 714 18.06 11.55 13.01
C VAL A 714 16.92 12.54 13.07
N ILE A 715 17.11 13.72 12.50
CA ILE A 715 16.08 14.77 12.41
C ILE A 715 15.49 14.71 11.00
N LEU A 716 14.17 14.51 10.92
CA LEU A 716 13.43 14.50 9.66
C LEU A 716 12.47 15.68 9.67
N GLU A 717 12.70 16.64 8.79
CA GLU A 717 11.72 17.69 8.50
C GLU A 717 10.48 17.10 7.79
N GLY A 718 9.45 17.92 7.61
CA GLY A 718 8.23 17.48 6.92
C GLY A 718 8.53 16.96 5.51
N GLU A 719 7.95 15.80 5.17
CA GLU A 719 8.09 15.12 3.86
C GLU A 719 9.54 14.75 3.47
N GLN A 720 10.48 14.82 4.42
CA GLN A 720 11.89 14.56 4.15
C GLN A 720 12.18 13.06 4.10
N THR A 721 12.95 12.65 3.08
CA THR A 721 13.60 11.33 3.00
C THR A 721 15.09 11.49 3.29
N THR A 722 15.62 10.65 4.18
CA THR A 722 17.06 10.59 4.50
C THR A 722 17.56 9.16 4.49
N MET A 723 18.89 9.00 4.33
CA MET A 723 19.54 7.71 4.45
C MET A 723 20.21 7.61 5.82
N ALA A 724 19.83 6.61 6.63
CA ALA A 724 20.49 6.27 7.87
C ALA A 724 21.42 5.07 7.63
N THR A 725 22.67 5.15 8.10
CA THR A 725 23.65 4.07 8.00
C THR A 725 23.93 3.50 9.37
N VAL A 726 23.67 2.19 9.55
CA VAL A 726 24.02 1.47 10.78
C VAL A 726 25.12 0.47 10.46
N GLN A 727 26.23 0.52 11.21
CA GLN A 727 27.36 -0.39 11.08
C GLN A 727 27.20 -1.62 11.97
N ILE A 728 27.63 -2.77 11.47
CA ILE A 728 27.71 -4.06 12.15
C ILE A 728 29.16 -4.55 12.03
N VAL A 729 29.81 -4.89 13.14
CA VAL A 729 31.12 -5.54 13.16
C VAL A 729 30.97 -6.95 13.76
N PRO A 730 31.08 -8.02 12.96
CA PRO A 730 30.94 -9.38 13.45
C PRO A 730 32.23 -9.84 14.13
N ARG A 731 32.10 -10.34 15.37
CA ARG A 731 33.21 -10.87 16.16
C ARG A 731 33.37 -12.39 16.03
N ARG A 732 32.37 -13.07 15.46
CA ARG A 732 32.30 -14.53 15.36
C ARG A 732 31.80 -14.98 13.98
N ALA A 733 32.26 -16.14 13.54
CA ALA A 733 31.78 -16.80 12.33
C ALA A 733 30.36 -17.37 12.52
N GLY A 734 29.52 -17.23 11.50
CA GLY A 734 28.09 -17.56 11.57
C GLY A 734 27.26 -16.86 10.51
N PHE A 735 25.94 -17.03 10.54
CA PHE A 735 24.99 -16.31 9.68
C PHE A 735 24.33 -15.18 10.46
N VAL A 736 24.29 -13.98 9.87
CA VAL A 736 23.63 -12.80 10.43
C VAL A 736 22.39 -12.50 9.58
N SER A 737 21.23 -12.37 10.23
CA SER A 737 20.00 -11.88 9.60
C SER A 737 19.53 -10.59 10.28
N ILE A 738 19.26 -9.56 9.49
CA ILE A 738 18.73 -8.28 9.99
C ILE A 738 17.21 -8.41 10.07
N VAL A 739 16.65 -8.37 11.27
CA VAL A 739 15.22 -8.60 11.55
C VAL A 739 14.42 -7.30 11.44
N GLY A 740 14.98 -6.20 11.94
CA GLY A 740 14.30 -4.92 11.93
C GLY A 740 15.12 -3.76 12.48
N VAL A 741 14.48 -2.59 12.56
CA VAL A 741 15.08 -1.35 13.08
C VAL A 741 14.38 -0.98 14.37
N LYS A 742 15.16 -0.69 15.42
CA LYS A 742 14.68 -0.13 16.70
C LYS A 742 15.05 1.33 16.78
N TYR A 743 14.11 2.18 17.17
CA TYR A 743 14.36 3.60 17.40
C TYR A 743 13.33 4.19 18.37
N LEU A 744 13.68 5.35 18.92
CA LEU A 744 12.84 6.14 19.82
C LEU A 744 12.28 7.33 19.05
N LEU A 745 10.97 7.35 18.81
CA LEU A 745 10.29 8.47 18.15
C LEU A 745 10.05 9.59 19.16
N CYS A 746 10.53 10.80 18.86
CA CYS A 746 10.38 12.01 19.68
C CYS A 746 10.80 11.81 21.15
N ASP A 747 11.85 11.03 21.40
CA ASP A 747 12.38 10.70 22.74
C ASP A 747 11.45 9.96 23.71
N ILE A 748 10.25 9.57 23.27
CA ILE A 748 9.22 9.04 24.17
C ILE A 748 8.80 7.64 23.75
N LEU A 749 8.56 7.41 22.46
CA LEU A 749 7.87 6.22 21.98
C LEU A 749 8.88 5.20 21.42
N PRO A 750 9.14 4.06 22.10
CA PRO A 750 10.00 3.01 21.57
C PRO A 750 9.26 2.25 20.47
N THR A 751 9.90 2.13 19.33
CA THR A 751 9.27 1.59 18.12
C THR A 751 10.16 0.57 17.45
N PHE A 752 9.54 -0.31 16.70
CA PHE A 752 10.22 -1.29 15.88
C PHE A 752 9.58 -1.36 14.51
N LYS A 753 10.43 -1.39 13.49
CA LYS A 753 10.00 -1.64 12.13
C LYS A 753 10.61 -2.95 11.65
N SER A 754 9.76 -3.93 11.36
CA SER A 754 10.19 -5.19 10.75
C SER A 754 10.77 -4.91 9.36
N LEU A 755 11.93 -5.50 9.07
CA LEU A 755 12.53 -5.48 7.74
C LEU A 755 12.36 -6.82 7.01
N VAL A 756 11.70 -7.80 7.62
CA VAL A 756 11.46 -9.12 7.03
C VAL A 756 10.36 -9.01 5.99
N LEU A 757 10.69 -9.26 4.72
CA LEU A 757 9.70 -9.33 3.65
C LEU A 757 9.08 -10.73 3.58
N PRO A 758 7.80 -10.87 3.16
CA PRO A 758 7.27 -12.17 2.78
C PRO A 758 8.02 -12.66 1.53
N GLY A 759 8.76 -13.76 1.65
CA GLY A 759 9.50 -14.32 0.52
C GLY A 759 8.58 -14.84 -0.60
N LYS A 760 9.17 -15.30 -1.71
CA LYS A 760 8.41 -15.81 -2.87
C LYS A 760 7.46 -16.95 -2.46
N ARG A 761 6.20 -16.87 -2.90
CA ARG A 761 5.18 -17.89 -2.67
C ARG A 761 5.60 -19.25 -3.25
N MET A 762 5.58 -20.27 -2.40
CA MET A 762 5.96 -21.63 -2.75
C MET A 762 4.72 -22.38 -3.26
N ASN A 763 4.76 -22.86 -4.50
CA ASN A 763 3.66 -23.62 -5.12
C ASN A 763 4.11 -25.05 -5.52
N GLY A 764 5.19 -25.56 -4.91
CA GLY A 764 5.90 -26.77 -5.32
C GLY A 764 5.15 -28.06 -5.00
N THR A 765 4.52 -28.15 -3.83
CA THR A 765 3.75 -29.33 -3.39
C THR A 765 2.24 -29.07 -3.40
N LEU A 766 1.43 -30.15 -3.38
CA LEU A 766 -0.03 -30.04 -3.31
C LEU A 766 -0.49 -29.36 -2.01
N GLU A 767 0.20 -29.64 -0.91
CA GLU A 767 -0.01 -29.03 0.41
C GLU A 767 0.33 -27.54 0.41
N GLN A 768 1.40 -27.14 -0.29
CA GLN A 768 1.82 -25.75 -0.50
C GLN A 768 0.91 -24.96 -1.48
N ARG A 769 0.06 -25.64 -2.26
CA ARG A 769 -0.95 -24.99 -3.12
C ARG A 769 -2.26 -24.73 -2.38
N VAL A 770 -2.56 -25.52 -1.35
CA VAL A 770 -3.75 -25.38 -0.49
C VAL A 770 -3.50 -24.37 0.64
N GLY A 771 -2.28 -24.30 1.18
CA GLY A 771 -1.85 -23.27 2.14
C GLY A 771 -1.01 -22.17 1.49
N VAL A 772 -1.02 -20.94 2.05
CA VAL A 772 -0.11 -19.88 1.61
C VAL A 772 1.23 -20.05 2.32
N VAL A 773 2.21 -20.66 1.66
CA VAL A 773 3.58 -20.87 2.21
C VAL A 773 4.56 -20.00 1.41
N HIS A 774 5.35 -19.18 2.11
CA HIS A 774 6.39 -18.33 1.51
C HIS A 774 7.78 -18.91 1.77
N THR A 775 8.74 -18.63 0.88
CA THR A 775 10.17 -18.89 1.15
C THR A 775 10.69 -17.95 2.25
N PRO A 776 11.70 -18.35 3.04
CA PRO A 776 12.33 -17.45 4.00
C PRO A 776 13.06 -16.31 3.27
N ASP A 777 12.88 -15.08 3.74
CA ASP A 777 13.55 -13.90 3.20
C ASP A 777 15.01 -13.85 3.66
N THR A 778 15.94 -14.02 2.72
CA THR A 778 17.38 -13.91 2.94
C THR A 778 17.97 -12.60 2.40
N THR A 779 17.13 -11.65 1.96
CA THR A 779 17.58 -10.43 1.28
C THR A 779 18.39 -9.50 2.17
N LEU A 780 18.21 -9.55 3.50
CA LEU A 780 18.97 -8.79 4.49
C LEU A 780 19.82 -9.70 5.40
N GLY A 781 20.34 -10.80 4.84
CA GLY A 781 21.27 -11.70 5.51
C GLY A 781 22.68 -11.72 4.89
N PHE A 782 23.67 -12.14 5.68
CA PHE A 782 25.04 -12.39 5.23
C PHE A 782 25.78 -13.41 6.11
N THR A 783 26.78 -14.09 5.52
CA THR A 783 27.60 -15.11 6.19
C THR A 783 28.96 -14.55 6.59
N VAL A 784 29.35 -14.75 7.85
CA VAL A 784 30.67 -14.41 8.37
C VAL A 784 31.57 -15.64 8.30
N SER A 785 32.64 -15.60 7.50
CA SER A 785 33.59 -16.70 7.32
C SER A 785 35.02 -16.30 7.75
N PRO A 786 35.77 -17.17 8.46
CA PRO A 786 37.14 -16.88 8.86
C PRO A 786 38.15 -16.93 7.69
N ASP A 787 37.84 -17.62 6.59
CA ASP A 787 38.79 -17.94 5.52
C ASP A 787 38.70 -17.01 4.29
N LEU A 788 38.03 -15.86 4.41
CA LEU A 788 37.84 -14.91 3.31
C LEU A 788 39.04 -13.94 3.18
N PRO A 789 39.61 -13.77 1.98
CA PRO A 789 40.65 -12.76 1.77
C PRO A 789 40.05 -11.36 1.96
N ARG A 790 40.83 -10.45 2.56
CA ARG A 790 40.45 -9.03 2.75
C ARG A 790 41.48 -8.15 2.05
N LEU A 791 41.25 -7.84 0.79
CA LEU A 791 42.14 -6.98 0.02
C LEU A 791 41.63 -5.53 0.05
N HIS A 792 42.49 -4.60 0.44
CA HIS A 792 42.29 -3.17 0.23
C HIS A 792 42.90 -2.80 -1.11
N ILE A 793 42.09 -2.27 -2.02
CA ILE A 793 42.47 -1.96 -3.39
C ILE A 793 42.19 -0.49 -3.63
N THR A 794 43.22 0.26 -4.04
CA THR A 794 43.09 1.66 -4.45
C THR A 794 43.62 1.82 -5.86
N VAL A 795 42.96 2.70 -6.63
CA VAL A 795 43.39 3.05 -7.99
C VAL A 795 43.61 4.56 -8.03
N ASP A 796 44.86 4.96 -7.85
CA ASP A 796 45.27 6.35 -7.74
C ASP A 796 45.46 6.97 -9.14
N ASP A 797 45.20 8.28 -9.27
CA ASP A 797 45.38 9.08 -10.49
C ASP A 797 44.58 8.61 -11.72
N LEU A 798 43.29 8.26 -11.55
CA LEU A 798 42.39 8.01 -12.68
C LEU A 798 41.99 9.32 -13.40
N PRO A 799 41.99 9.37 -14.75
CA PRO A 799 41.64 10.58 -15.49
C PRO A 799 40.14 10.65 -15.81
N ASP A 800 39.51 11.79 -15.55
CA ASP A 800 38.12 12.05 -15.94
C ASP A 800 37.99 12.41 -17.43
N THR A 801 39.05 12.98 -18.01
CA THR A 801 39.09 13.41 -19.41
C THR A 801 40.43 13.04 -20.07
N LEU A 802 40.38 12.54 -21.31
CA LEU A 802 41.57 12.22 -22.11
C LEU A 802 41.42 12.72 -23.55
N MET A 803 42.53 13.00 -24.22
CA MET A 803 42.53 13.20 -25.67
C MET A 803 42.64 11.83 -26.37
N SER A 804 42.03 11.69 -27.54
CA SER A 804 42.12 10.46 -28.32
C SER A 804 43.59 10.11 -28.59
N GLY A 805 43.97 8.84 -28.48
CA GLY A 805 45.34 8.39 -28.62
C GLY A 805 46.31 8.77 -27.50
N SER A 806 45.99 9.71 -26.60
CA SER A 806 46.84 10.06 -25.46
C SER A 806 46.80 8.95 -24.40
N MET A 807 47.91 8.79 -23.67
CA MET A 807 48.06 7.82 -22.57
C MET A 807 48.21 8.57 -21.24
N HIS A 808 47.55 8.07 -20.21
CA HIS A 808 47.64 8.56 -18.84
C HIS A 808 48.07 7.45 -17.89
N ARG A 809 48.87 7.80 -16.88
CA ARG A 809 49.44 6.86 -15.91
C ARG A 809 48.65 6.91 -14.61
N ALA A 810 48.07 5.78 -14.23
CA ALA A 810 47.42 5.52 -12.95
C ALA A 810 48.18 4.44 -12.16
N THR A 811 47.93 4.35 -10.86
CA THR A 811 48.60 3.37 -9.98
C THR A 811 47.57 2.48 -9.29
N LEU A 812 47.60 1.18 -9.56
CA LEU A 812 46.83 0.19 -8.82
C LEU A 812 47.65 -0.27 -7.61
N ARG A 813 47.17 -0.04 -6.39
CA ARG A 813 47.77 -0.53 -5.15
C ARG A 813 46.83 -1.55 -4.50
N VAL A 814 47.39 -2.69 -4.11
CA VAL A 814 46.65 -3.77 -3.46
C VAL A 814 47.37 -4.19 -2.19
N VAL A 815 46.67 -4.16 -1.06
CA VAL A 815 47.16 -4.53 0.26
C VAL A 815 46.32 -5.69 0.81
N ASN A 816 46.97 -6.73 1.33
CA ASN A 816 46.25 -7.82 1.99
C ASN A 816 46.04 -7.49 3.48
N ASN A 817 44.86 -6.99 3.82
CA ASN A 817 44.40 -6.74 5.20
C ASN A 817 43.79 -7.99 5.86
N GLY A 818 43.84 -9.15 5.20
CA GLY A 818 43.35 -10.42 5.73
C GLY A 818 44.36 -11.12 6.64
N THR A 819 43.92 -12.21 7.27
CA THR A 819 44.76 -13.05 8.13
C THR A 819 45.46 -14.19 7.38
N LEU A 820 45.06 -14.45 6.12
CA LEU A 820 45.58 -15.52 5.27
C LEU A 820 46.34 -14.96 4.06
N PRO A 821 47.37 -15.66 3.55
CA PRO A 821 48.05 -15.29 2.31
C PRO A 821 47.13 -15.47 1.09
N CYS A 822 47.23 -14.57 0.12
CA CYS A 822 46.52 -14.63 -1.15
C CYS A 822 47.46 -15.13 -2.26
N ASN A 823 47.12 -16.26 -2.89
CA ASN A 823 47.92 -16.87 -3.97
C ASN A 823 47.35 -16.60 -5.37
N SER A 824 46.16 -15.99 -5.47
CA SER A 824 45.49 -15.68 -6.73
C SER A 824 44.82 -14.33 -6.65
N VAL A 825 45.33 -13.35 -7.41
CA VAL A 825 44.71 -12.05 -7.61
C VAL A 825 44.63 -11.79 -9.11
N VAL A 826 43.41 -11.63 -9.61
CA VAL A 826 43.10 -11.39 -11.03
C VAL A 826 42.35 -10.08 -11.19
N MET A 827 42.62 -9.39 -12.28
CA MET A 827 41.94 -8.16 -12.67
C MET A 827 41.26 -8.35 -14.02
N TRP A 828 39.98 -7.98 -14.11
CA TRP A 828 39.23 -7.91 -15.35
C TRP A 828 38.95 -6.46 -15.73
N VAL A 829 39.00 -6.15 -17.03
CA VAL A 829 38.70 -4.83 -17.57
C VAL A 829 37.63 -4.91 -18.66
N SER A 830 36.65 -4.02 -18.59
CA SER A 830 35.57 -3.91 -19.58
C SER A 830 36.04 -3.43 -20.96
N HIS A 831 37.09 -2.61 -20.99
CA HIS A 831 37.61 -1.96 -22.20
C HIS A 831 39.10 -2.27 -22.39
N PRO A 832 39.46 -3.47 -22.89
CA PRO A 832 40.85 -3.90 -23.05
C PRO A 832 41.72 -2.99 -23.92
N SER A 833 41.13 -2.28 -24.89
CA SER A 833 41.87 -1.32 -25.72
C SER A 833 42.18 -0.01 -24.99
N PHE A 834 41.50 0.30 -23.89
CA PHE A 834 41.76 1.48 -23.07
C PHE A 834 42.82 1.21 -22.02
N VAL A 835 42.93 -0.02 -21.50
CA VAL A 835 43.75 -0.31 -20.30
C VAL A 835 44.98 -1.17 -20.63
N GLY A 836 46.17 -0.68 -20.29
CA GLY A 836 47.42 -1.43 -20.24
C GLY A 836 47.92 -1.56 -18.80
N ILE A 837 48.61 -2.65 -18.46
CA ILE A 837 49.13 -2.87 -17.10
C ILE A 837 50.59 -3.31 -17.18
N MET A 838 51.44 -2.72 -16.34
CA MET A 838 52.84 -3.10 -16.15
C MET A 838 52.98 -4.14 -15.05
N PRO A 839 54.01 -5.02 -15.09
CA PRO A 839 54.19 -6.08 -14.10
C PRO A 839 54.16 -5.58 -12.65
N PRO A 840 53.40 -6.22 -11.75
CA PRO A 840 53.30 -5.81 -10.35
C PRO A 840 54.63 -5.96 -9.61
N CYS A 841 54.91 -5.00 -8.73
CA CYS A 841 56.09 -4.97 -7.86
C CYS A 841 55.66 -4.91 -6.39
N LYS A 842 56.30 -5.69 -5.49
CA LYS A 842 56.05 -5.58 -4.03
C LYS A 842 56.48 -4.21 -3.52
N ILE A 843 55.71 -3.66 -2.58
CA ILE A 843 55.96 -2.36 -1.95
C ILE A 843 55.91 -2.54 -0.44
N SER A 844 56.72 -1.75 0.30
CA SER A 844 56.66 -1.73 1.76
C SER A 844 55.48 -0.87 2.22
N CYS A 845 54.71 -1.34 3.21
CA CYS A 845 53.50 -0.66 3.70
C CYS A 845 53.75 0.66 4.45
N ALA A 846 54.98 1.20 4.41
CA ALA A 846 55.41 2.36 5.18
C ALA A 846 55.90 3.56 4.32
N GLU A 847 55.88 3.46 2.98
CA GLU A 847 56.30 4.57 2.12
C GLU A 847 55.11 5.10 1.31
N ASP A 848 54.54 6.20 1.78
CA ASP A 848 53.79 7.11 0.92
C ASP A 848 54.80 7.77 -0.03
N THR A 849 54.56 7.58 -1.33
CA THR A 849 55.34 8.03 -2.49
C THR A 849 56.55 7.16 -2.87
N PRO A 850 56.61 6.65 -4.12
CA PRO A 850 57.86 6.13 -4.67
C PRO A 850 58.85 7.30 -4.83
N ASN A 851 59.97 7.28 -4.10
CA ASN A 851 61.05 8.25 -4.24
C ASN A 851 61.47 8.40 -5.72
N GLU A 852 61.44 9.64 -6.24
CA GLU A 852 61.74 9.98 -7.65
C GLU A 852 63.24 9.90 -8.01
N ASP A 853 64.13 9.57 -7.06
CA ASP A 853 65.59 9.76 -7.18
C ASP A 853 66.41 8.51 -7.58
N ASP A 854 65.87 7.62 -8.42
CA ASP A 854 66.64 6.47 -8.96
C ASP A 854 66.70 6.55 -10.51
N SER A 855 67.58 7.43 -11.00
CA SER A 855 67.75 7.78 -12.43
C SER A 855 68.08 6.63 -13.37
N GLY A 856 68.42 5.44 -12.83
CA GLY A 856 68.62 4.20 -13.60
C GLY A 856 67.35 3.36 -13.83
N LYS A 857 66.29 3.56 -13.03
CA LYS A 857 65.00 2.84 -13.16
C LYS A 857 63.93 3.63 -13.92
N GLN A 858 64.16 4.91 -14.21
CA GLN A 858 63.21 5.75 -14.94
C GLN A 858 62.91 5.25 -16.37
N GLN A 859 63.88 4.62 -17.06
CA GLN A 859 63.65 3.99 -18.37
C GLN A 859 62.65 2.81 -18.32
N ALA A 860 62.44 2.18 -17.16
CA ALA A 860 61.54 1.04 -17.01
C ALA A 860 60.07 1.44 -16.72
N THR A 861 59.79 2.74 -16.54
CA THR A 861 58.46 3.22 -16.10
C THR A 861 57.67 3.99 -17.16
N THR A 862 58.27 4.30 -18.31
CA THR A 862 57.61 5.02 -19.41
C THR A 862 57.08 4.04 -20.46
N MET A 863 55.82 4.24 -20.91
CA MET A 863 55.20 3.40 -21.92
C MET A 863 55.89 3.45 -23.30
N TYR A 864 56.46 4.60 -23.66
CA TYR A 864 57.15 4.83 -24.93
C TYR A 864 58.66 4.88 -24.68
N VAL A 865 59.36 3.76 -24.90
CA VAL A 865 60.81 3.66 -24.70
C VAL A 865 61.54 4.22 -25.92
N PRO A 866 62.36 5.28 -25.79
CA PRO A 866 63.07 5.85 -26.92
C PRO A 866 64.27 4.99 -27.35
N LEU A 867 64.51 4.88 -28.66
CA LEU A 867 65.58 4.11 -29.28
C LEU A 867 66.34 4.95 -30.34
N PRO A 868 67.62 5.28 -30.14
CA PRO A 868 68.39 6.13 -31.05
C PRO A 868 68.61 5.54 -32.46
N ASP A 869 68.89 4.22 -32.56
CA ASP A 869 69.27 3.55 -33.82
C ASP A 869 68.18 2.58 -34.32
N LEU A 870 66.93 3.06 -34.42
CA LEU A 870 65.82 2.23 -34.89
C LEU A 870 65.98 1.92 -36.39
N LYS A 871 66.02 0.63 -36.76
CA LYS A 871 66.11 0.20 -38.16
C LYS A 871 64.83 0.55 -38.92
N GLN A 872 64.99 1.01 -40.17
CA GLN A 872 63.87 1.24 -41.10
C GLN A 872 63.03 -0.02 -41.32
N HIS A 873 63.66 -1.19 -41.36
CA HIS A 873 62.97 -2.49 -41.39
C HIS A 873 63.50 -3.40 -40.28
N GLU A 874 62.62 -3.80 -39.37
CA GLU A 874 62.91 -4.73 -38.28
C GLU A 874 62.02 -5.98 -38.41
N ARG A 875 62.53 -7.15 -37.99
CA ARG A 875 61.79 -8.41 -38.09
C ARG A 875 61.69 -9.07 -36.73
N ALA A 876 60.48 -9.39 -36.31
CA ALA A 876 60.26 -10.17 -35.09
C ALA A 876 59.31 -11.34 -35.35
N LYS A 877 59.56 -12.45 -34.65
CA LYS A 877 58.64 -13.59 -34.62
C LYS A 877 57.63 -13.34 -33.50
N VAL A 878 56.35 -13.31 -33.83
CA VAL A 878 55.25 -12.95 -32.92
C VAL A 878 54.20 -14.08 -32.87
N PRO A 879 53.55 -14.35 -31.73
CA PRO A 879 52.46 -15.30 -31.60
C PRO A 879 51.22 -15.00 -32.46
N ASN A 880 50.57 -16.09 -32.86
CA ASN A 880 49.54 -16.28 -33.89
C ASN A 880 48.01 -16.28 -33.62
N VAL A 881 47.39 -16.62 -32.49
CA VAL A 881 47.53 -16.16 -31.10
C VAL A 881 46.36 -15.23 -30.71
N LEU A 882 45.13 -15.40 -31.21
CA LEU A 882 43.97 -14.56 -30.84
C LEU A 882 43.45 -14.84 -29.40
N ARG A 883 44.12 -14.30 -28.38
CA ARG A 883 43.88 -14.55 -26.93
C ARG A 883 43.02 -13.51 -26.23
N ASP A 884 42.38 -13.86 -25.10
CA ASP A 884 41.61 -12.91 -24.27
C ASP A 884 42.48 -11.70 -23.87
N CYS A 885 41.86 -10.53 -23.87
CA CYS A 885 42.52 -9.26 -23.59
C CYS A 885 41.99 -8.61 -22.31
N SER A 886 40.91 -9.15 -21.74
CA SER A 886 40.16 -8.51 -20.64
C SER A 886 40.68 -8.90 -19.27
N THR A 887 41.37 -10.03 -19.16
CA THR A 887 41.81 -10.59 -17.86
C THR A 887 43.34 -10.49 -17.68
N PHE A 888 43.77 -10.01 -16.51
CA PHE A 888 45.16 -9.85 -16.09
C PHE A 888 45.39 -10.64 -14.81
N VAL A 889 46.40 -11.51 -14.77
CA VAL A 889 46.81 -12.22 -13.56
C VAL A 889 47.89 -11.39 -12.86
N LEU A 890 47.60 -10.88 -11.67
CA LEU A 890 48.50 -10.02 -10.89
C LEU A 890 49.33 -10.82 -9.87
N VAL A 891 48.70 -11.78 -9.19
CA VAL A 891 49.35 -12.69 -8.23
C VAL A 891 49.01 -14.12 -8.60
N GLY A 892 50.01 -15.00 -8.72
CA GLY A 892 49.90 -16.39 -9.10
C GLY A 892 51.23 -17.07 -9.47
N GLY A 893 51.18 -18.37 -9.76
CA GLY A 893 52.33 -19.19 -10.15
C GLY A 893 53.01 -18.72 -11.44
N GLN A 894 54.35 -18.68 -11.42
CA GLN A 894 55.14 -18.21 -12.56
C GLN A 894 55.22 -19.26 -13.69
N PRO A 895 55.15 -18.84 -14.97
CA PRO A 895 55.34 -19.75 -16.09
C PRO A 895 56.77 -20.31 -16.15
N ASN A 896 56.93 -21.55 -16.62
CA ASN A 896 58.24 -22.20 -16.78
C ASN A 896 59.14 -21.44 -17.77
N ALA A 897 60.46 -21.46 -17.55
CA ALA A 897 61.45 -20.73 -18.35
C ALA A 897 61.43 -21.04 -19.86
N ALA A 898 61.00 -22.24 -20.29
CA ALA A 898 60.92 -22.62 -21.70
C ALA A 898 59.73 -21.98 -22.45
N ASP A 899 58.68 -21.57 -21.74
CA ASP A 899 57.52 -20.87 -22.29
C ASP A 899 57.68 -19.35 -22.22
N ALA A 900 58.60 -18.87 -21.38
CA ALA A 900 58.91 -17.45 -21.19
C ALA A 900 59.64 -16.82 -22.38
N GLU A 901 60.37 -17.59 -23.19
CA GLU A 901 61.05 -17.10 -24.41
C GLU A 901 60.10 -16.90 -25.60
N VAL A 902 58.89 -17.49 -25.56
CA VAL A 902 57.94 -17.48 -26.69
C VAL A 902 56.76 -16.54 -26.44
N ASP A 903 56.49 -16.15 -25.20
CA ASP A 903 55.24 -15.50 -24.80
C ASP A 903 55.48 -14.12 -24.16
N ILE A 904 56.01 -13.19 -24.97
CA ILE A 904 56.29 -11.76 -24.67
C ILE A 904 55.03 -10.95 -24.30
N HIS A 905 53.88 -11.61 -24.06
CA HIS A 905 52.56 -11.01 -23.88
C HIS A 905 51.95 -11.23 -22.49
N HIS A 906 52.59 -12.06 -21.65
CA HIS A 906 52.16 -12.25 -20.27
C HIS A 906 52.73 -11.15 -19.36
N LEU A 907 51.83 -10.52 -18.60
CA LEU A 907 52.19 -9.77 -17.41
C LEU A 907 52.87 -10.77 -16.45
N LYS A 908 54.09 -10.48 -16.00
CA LYS A 908 54.78 -11.37 -15.04
C LYS A 908 54.09 -11.26 -13.68
N PRO A 909 53.40 -12.30 -13.17
CA PRO A 909 52.68 -12.20 -11.91
C PRO A 909 53.64 -12.28 -10.72
N LEU A 910 53.18 -11.71 -9.61
CA LEU A 910 53.80 -11.89 -8.29
C LEU A 910 53.49 -13.29 -7.76
N GLY A 911 54.41 -13.93 -7.02
CA GLY A 911 54.21 -15.30 -6.54
C GLY A 911 53.04 -15.47 -5.55
N SER A 912 53.07 -14.75 -4.43
CA SER A 912 52.03 -14.72 -3.40
C SER A 912 52.03 -13.38 -2.66
N LEU A 913 50.90 -13.04 -2.03
CA LEU A 913 50.70 -11.83 -1.24
C LEU A 913 50.33 -12.20 0.21
N GLY A 914 51.30 -12.15 1.12
CA GLY A 914 51.12 -12.48 2.54
C GLY A 914 50.24 -11.47 3.30
N PRO A 915 49.78 -11.81 4.52
CA PRO A 915 49.08 -10.88 5.41
C PRO A 915 49.92 -9.62 5.66
N GLY A 916 49.32 -8.45 5.46
CA GLY A 916 50.00 -7.15 5.60
C GLY A 916 50.98 -6.80 4.48
N GLU A 917 51.18 -7.64 3.46
CA GLU A 917 51.99 -7.29 2.29
C GLU A 917 51.17 -6.47 1.27
N ALA A 918 51.87 -5.62 0.50
CA ALA A 918 51.31 -4.82 -0.57
C ALA A 918 52.09 -4.97 -1.89
N PHE A 919 51.41 -4.77 -3.01
CA PHE A 919 52.03 -4.55 -4.31
C PHE A 919 51.41 -3.34 -5.00
N ALA A 920 52.14 -2.73 -5.95
CA ALA A 920 51.52 -1.88 -6.95
C ALA A 920 51.86 -2.29 -8.37
N ALA A 921 50.94 -1.96 -9.27
CA ALA A 921 51.08 -2.10 -10.71
C ALA A 921 50.72 -0.77 -11.39
N THR A 922 51.54 -0.34 -12.34
CA THR A 922 51.22 0.84 -13.16
C THR A 922 50.13 0.48 -14.16
N VAL A 923 49.03 1.23 -14.14
CA VAL A 923 47.90 1.10 -15.07
C VAL A 923 47.94 2.26 -16.04
N TRP A 924 48.05 1.98 -17.33
CA TRP A 924 48.01 2.97 -18.40
C TRP A 924 46.61 3.03 -18.99
N ILE A 925 46.02 4.23 -19.05
CA ILE A 925 44.70 4.47 -19.63
C ILE A 925 44.86 5.28 -20.92
N ARG A 926 44.37 4.75 -22.04
CA ARG A 926 44.36 5.39 -23.35
C ARG A 926 42.98 5.92 -23.71
N GLY A 927 42.94 7.11 -24.30
CA GLY A 927 41.75 7.56 -25.03
C GLY A 927 41.58 6.84 -26.38
N ASP A 928 41.15 5.57 -26.40
CA ASP A 928 41.06 4.79 -27.65
C ASP A 928 39.93 5.29 -28.58
N ARG A 929 38.70 5.45 -28.05
CA ARG A 929 37.55 5.93 -28.83
C ARG A 929 37.00 7.23 -28.26
N VAL A 930 36.71 8.21 -29.13
CA VAL A 930 36.07 9.48 -28.75
C VAL A 930 34.67 9.24 -28.20
N GLY A 931 34.29 9.95 -27.13
CA GLY A 931 32.99 9.84 -26.47
C GLY A 931 33.10 9.64 -24.95
N ALA A 932 31.96 9.55 -24.28
CA ALA A 932 31.88 9.17 -22.87
C ALA A 932 31.86 7.65 -22.72
N HIS A 933 32.68 7.11 -21.82
CA HIS A 933 32.79 5.68 -21.54
C HIS A 933 32.84 5.45 -20.04
N THR A 934 32.21 4.38 -19.56
CA THR A 934 32.35 3.92 -18.16
C THR A 934 33.22 2.67 -18.15
N LEU A 935 34.45 2.81 -17.68
CA LEU A 935 35.42 1.72 -17.58
C LEU A 935 35.15 0.93 -16.30
N GLY A 936 34.57 -0.26 -16.44
CA GLY A 936 34.53 -1.25 -15.37
C GLY A 936 35.89 -1.92 -15.17
N LEU A 937 36.41 -1.88 -13.94
CA LEU A 937 37.58 -2.61 -13.47
C LEU A 937 37.13 -3.54 -12.34
N CYS A 938 37.44 -4.82 -12.41
CA CYS A 938 37.08 -5.79 -11.36
C CYS A 938 38.33 -6.50 -10.89
N ILE A 939 38.60 -6.56 -9.59
CA ILE A 939 39.75 -7.27 -9.03
C ILE A 939 39.24 -8.34 -8.07
N GLY A 940 39.49 -9.61 -8.40
CA GLY A 940 39.05 -10.78 -7.64
C GLY A 940 40.21 -11.48 -6.93
N ALA A 941 39.95 -11.98 -5.73
CA ALA A 941 40.88 -12.81 -4.96
C ALA A 941 40.23 -14.08 -4.39
N ASN A 942 41.05 -15.13 -4.22
CA ASN A 942 40.64 -16.40 -3.61
C ASN A 942 41.68 -16.84 -2.56
N SER A 943 41.22 -17.50 -1.48
CA SER A 943 42.04 -17.98 -0.36
C SER A 943 42.63 -19.38 -0.54
N VAL A 944 42.04 -20.21 -1.41
CA VAL A 944 42.45 -21.62 -1.59
C VAL A 944 43.24 -21.81 -2.88
N ASP A 945 44.27 -22.69 -2.84
CA ASP A 945 45.05 -23.29 -3.93
C ASP A 945 44.16 -23.99 -4.99
N THR A 946 43.24 -23.24 -5.58
CA THR A 946 42.57 -23.62 -6.81
C THR A 946 43.54 -23.31 -7.94
N SER A 947 43.84 -24.34 -8.70
CA SER A 947 44.83 -24.47 -9.76
C SER A 947 44.64 -23.53 -10.95
N LEU A 948 44.41 -22.23 -10.74
CA LEU A 948 44.48 -21.20 -11.78
C LEU A 948 45.91 -21.05 -12.33
N THR A 949 46.91 -21.51 -11.57
CA THR A 949 48.32 -21.24 -11.80
C THR A 949 49.14 -22.49 -12.11
N ALA A 950 48.52 -23.67 -12.15
CA ALA A 950 49.17 -24.90 -12.58
C ALA A 950 48.99 -25.11 -14.11
N ARG A 951 49.95 -24.55 -14.88
CA ARG A 951 50.27 -24.78 -16.32
C ARG A 951 49.54 -23.89 -17.35
N PRO A 952 50.29 -23.03 -18.09
CA PRO A 952 49.87 -22.48 -19.38
C PRO A 952 50.32 -23.30 -20.61
N SER A 953 51.08 -24.40 -20.45
CA SER A 953 51.99 -24.85 -21.53
C SER A 953 52.03 -26.33 -21.91
N LYS A 954 51.05 -27.15 -21.55
CA LYS A 954 50.89 -28.48 -22.18
C LYS A 954 49.44 -28.77 -22.44
N SER A 955 48.99 -28.46 -23.65
CA SER A 955 47.65 -28.72 -24.17
C SER A 955 46.53 -28.19 -23.28
N ILE A 956 45.63 -27.41 -23.86
CA ILE A 956 44.24 -27.52 -23.44
C ILE A 956 43.81 -28.95 -23.79
N LYS A 957 44.15 -29.93 -22.96
CA LYS A 957 43.30 -31.10 -22.80
C LYS A 957 42.10 -30.52 -22.09
N TYR A 958 41.13 -30.14 -22.91
CA TYR A 958 39.77 -29.88 -22.50
C TYR A 958 39.40 -30.93 -21.46
N ALA A 959 38.86 -30.48 -20.33
CA ALA A 959 38.13 -31.36 -19.44
C ALA A 959 37.14 -32.13 -20.31
N ASP A 960 37.45 -33.40 -20.51
CA ASP A 960 36.48 -34.40 -20.90
C ASP A 960 35.42 -34.34 -19.79
N GLN A 961 34.16 -34.04 -20.16
CA GLN A 961 33.00 -33.73 -19.30
C GLN A 961 32.79 -32.25 -18.94
N GLY A 962 32.06 -31.52 -19.79
CA GLY A 962 30.84 -30.76 -19.43
C GLY A 962 30.85 -29.62 -18.38
N GLN A 963 31.90 -29.36 -17.62
CA GLN A 963 31.91 -28.28 -16.61
C GLN A 963 33.08 -27.32 -16.86
N GLN A 964 32.78 -26.14 -17.42
CA GLN A 964 33.68 -24.99 -17.31
C GLN A 964 33.84 -24.68 -15.80
N GLN A 965 35.08 -24.68 -15.29
CA GLN A 965 35.35 -24.31 -13.89
C GLN A 965 34.93 -22.86 -13.64
N GLN A 966 33.78 -22.69 -13.01
CA GLN A 966 33.24 -21.42 -12.53
C GLN A 966 33.84 -21.17 -11.14
N LEU A 967 34.62 -20.09 -10.99
CA LEU A 967 35.33 -19.78 -9.75
C LEU A 967 34.64 -18.63 -9.04
N SER A 968 34.08 -18.88 -7.86
CA SER A 968 33.50 -17.83 -7.01
C SER A 968 34.62 -17.12 -6.26
N MET A 969 34.83 -15.84 -6.54
CA MET A 969 35.90 -15.03 -5.95
C MET A 969 35.33 -13.77 -5.31
N ARG A 970 35.90 -13.38 -4.16
CA ARG A 970 35.61 -12.09 -3.55
C ARG A 970 36.24 -11.01 -4.42
N SER A 971 35.43 -10.09 -4.90
CA SER A 971 35.77 -9.20 -6.00
C SER A 971 35.40 -7.77 -5.68
N ARG A 972 36.28 -6.84 -6.05
CA ARG A 972 36.06 -5.41 -5.93
C ARG A 972 35.86 -4.80 -7.29
N ARG A 973 34.69 -4.19 -7.53
CA ARG A 973 34.34 -3.56 -8.81
C ARG A 973 34.44 -2.04 -8.69
N PHE A 974 35.16 -1.44 -9.61
CA PHE A 974 35.29 0.00 -9.80
C PHE A 974 34.66 0.39 -11.13
N GLU A 975 33.96 1.51 -11.15
CA GLU A 975 33.42 2.12 -12.37
C GLU A 975 34.06 3.50 -12.52
N VAL A 976 34.74 3.72 -13.64
CA VAL A 976 35.48 4.95 -13.91
C VAL A 976 34.85 5.63 -15.12
N ASP A 977 34.22 6.78 -14.91
CA ASP A 977 33.66 7.58 -15.99
C ASP A 977 34.78 8.39 -16.66
N LEU A 978 34.95 8.19 -17.97
CA LEU A 978 36.00 8.79 -18.77
C LEU A 978 35.41 9.45 -20.02
N VAL A 979 35.73 10.72 -20.24
CA VAL A 979 35.38 11.44 -21.48
C VAL A 979 36.61 11.55 -22.38
N VAL A 980 36.56 10.94 -23.56
CA VAL A 980 37.62 11.02 -24.57
C VAL A 980 37.27 12.08 -25.61
N THR A 981 38.10 13.12 -25.72
CA THR A 981 37.99 14.22 -26.68
C THR A 981 38.77 13.91 -27.97
N PRO A 982 38.36 14.42 -29.15
CA PRO A 982 39.11 14.19 -30.41
C PRO A 982 40.53 14.78 -30.36
N SER A 983 41.54 14.13 -30.94
CA SER A 983 42.90 14.67 -31.06
C SER A 983 43.36 14.78 -32.53
N LEU A 984 43.85 13.69 -33.13
CA LEU A 984 44.19 13.57 -34.53
C LEU A 984 43.13 12.70 -35.22
N ARG A 985 42.67 13.13 -36.39
CA ARG A 985 41.93 12.27 -37.31
C ARG A 985 42.93 11.65 -38.27
N VAL A 986 43.03 10.32 -38.27
CA VAL A 986 44.00 9.57 -39.07
C VAL A 986 43.26 8.63 -40.00
N ASN A 987 43.39 8.86 -41.31
CA ASN A 987 42.75 8.08 -42.36
C ASN A 987 43.82 7.46 -43.26
N ALA A 988 43.67 6.19 -43.63
CA ALA A 988 44.54 5.54 -44.60
C ALA A 988 43.76 5.30 -45.91
N PHE A 989 44.40 5.52 -47.06
CA PHE A 989 43.87 5.22 -48.37
C PHE A 989 44.89 4.46 -49.21
N VAL A 990 44.39 3.57 -50.07
CA VAL A 990 45.23 2.75 -50.96
C VAL A 990 44.90 3.10 -52.39
N ARG A 991 45.93 3.31 -53.22
CA ARG A 991 45.78 3.48 -54.67
C ARG A 991 46.67 2.48 -55.41
N SER A 992 46.15 1.86 -56.46
CA SER A 992 46.95 1.02 -57.35
C SER A 992 47.99 1.88 -58.07
N SER A 993 49.20 1.35 -58.24
CA SER A 993 50.21 2.01 -59.07
C SER A 993 49.81 1.95 -60.54
N ALA A 994 49.94 3.07 -61.24
CA ALA A 994 49.72 3.14 -62.69
C ALA A 994 50.90 2.53 -63.49
N ILE A 995 52.03 2.24 -62.83
CA ILE A 995 53.29 1.84 -63.47
C ILE A 995 53.60 0.35 -63.22
N ASN A 996 53.27 -0.17 -62.03
CA ASN A 996 53.57 -1.56 -61.66
C ASN A 996 52.34 -2.21 -60.99
N PRO A 997 51.75 -3.27 -61.55
CA PRO A 997 50.53 -3.88 -61.02
C PRO A 997 50.70 -4.49 -59.62
N HIS A 998 51.92 -4.81 -59.20
CA HIS A 998 52.22 -5.36 -57.88
C HIS A 998 52.60 -4.31 -56.83
N GLU A 999 52.66 -3.03 -57.22
CA GLU A 999 52.91 -1.93 -56.28
C GLU A 999 51.63 -1.16 -56.01
N ARG A 1000 51.41 -0.81 -54.74
CA ARG A 1000 50.36 0.10 -54.32
C ARG A 1000 50.96 1.29 -53.59
N LEU A 1001 50.27 2.42 -53.70
CA LEU A 1001 50.52 3.63 -52.94
C LEU A 1001 49.63 3.61 -51.70
N LEU A 1002 50.24 3.59 -50.52
CA LEU A 1002 49.53 3.78 -49.25
C LEU A 1002 49.70 5.22 -48.79
N GLY A 1003 48.62 5.97 -48.76
CA GLY A 1003 48.58 7.31 -48.19
C GLY A 1003 47.95 7.32 -46.80
N VAL A 1004 48.52 8.09 -45.89
CA VAL A 1004 47.97 8.34 -44.55
C VAL A 1004 47.72 9.84 -44.40
N GLU A 1005 46.46 10.24 -44.32
CA GLU A 1005 46.02 11.60 -44.06
C GLU A 1005 45.88 11.80 -42.54
N ILE A 1006 46.53 12.83 -42.01
CA ILE A 1006 46.56 13.15 -40.58
C ILE A 1006 46.09 14.59 -40.44
N GLU A 1007 44.94 14.78 -39.81
CA GLU A 1007 44.35 16.09 -39.50
C GLU A 1007 44.40 16.33 -37.98
N ASN A 1008 44.97 17.45 -37.55
CA ASN A 1008 44.95 17.86 -36.15
C ASN A 1008 43.62 18.56 -35.84
N MET A 1009 42.77 17.91 -35.04
CA MET A 1009 41.43 18.41 -34.72
C MET A 1009 41.43 19.47 -33.59
N GLN A 1010 42.58 19.73 -32.96
CA GLN A 1010 42.71 20.67 -31.85
C GLN A 1010 42.68 22.13 -32.33
N SER A 1011 42.13 23.02 -31.49
CA SER A 1011 41.99 24.46 -31.77
C SER A 1011 43.25 25.28 -31.53
N ASP A 1012 44.09 24.84 -30.60
CA ASP A 1012 45.12 25.67 -29.93
C ASP A 1012 46.39 24.88 -29.58
N LEU A 1013 46.53 23.67 -30.14
CA LEU A 1013 47.64 22.76 -29.83
C LEU A 1013 48.34 22.28 -31.10
N THR A 1014 49.67 22.39 -31.10
CA THR A 1014 50.53 21.86 -32.17
C THR A 1014 51.06 20.48 -31.77
N VAL A 1015 50.97 19.52 -32.68
CA VAL A 1015 51.41 18.14 -32.47
C VAL A 1015 52.64 17.84 -33.32
N GLN A 1016 53.69 17.27 -32.71
CA GLN A 1016 54.82 16.71 -33.42
C GLN A 1016 54.58 15.22 -33.66
N LEU A 1017 54.74 14.77 -34.91
CA LEU A 1017 54.79 13.35 -35.22
C LEU A 1017 56.18 12.81 -34.87
N VAL A 1018 56.22 11.66 -34.19
CA VAL A 1018 57.47 11.05 -33.70
C VAL A 1018 57.92 9.93 -34.62
N GLN A 1019 57.01 9.01 -34.94
CA GLN A 1019 57.30 7.83 -35.74
C GLN A 1019 56.01 7.26 -36.32
N THR A 1020 56.08 6.71 -37.52
CA THR A 1020 55.09 5.79 -38.06
C THR A 1020 55.68 4.39 -38.19
N THR A 1021 54.93 3.38 -37.77
CA THR A 1021 55.32 1.98 -37.90
C THR A 1021 54.22 1.17 -38.57
N PHE A 1022 54.54 0.58 -39.71
CA PHE A 1022 53.69 -0.41 -40.37
C PHE A 1022 54.15 -1.82 -40.04
N SER A 1023 53.22 -2.73 -39.77
CA SER A 1023 53.48 -4.15 -39.47
C SER A 1023 52.79 -5.02 -40.50
N SER A 1024 53.53 -5.88 -41.19
CA SER A 1024 52.98 -6.83 -42.16
C SER A 1024 53.74 -8.15 -42.17
N GLY A 1025 53.06 -9.25 -42.50
CA GLY A 1025 53.73 -10.53 -42.75
C GLY A 1025 54.43 -10.60 -44.12
N PHE A 1026 54.05 -9.73 -45.07
CA PHE A 1026 54.47 -9.85 -46.48
C PHE A 1026 54.98 -8.54 -47.09
N TYR A 1027 54.47 -7.37 -46.69
CA TYR A 1027 54.83 -6.10 -47.33
C TYR A 1027 55.87 -5.30 -46.55
N GLU A 1028 56.88 -4.78 -47.25
CA GLU A 1028 57.77 -3.71 -46.78
C GLU A 1028 57.23 -2.36 -47.27
N LEU A 1029 57.18 -1.36 -46.40
CA LEU A 1029 56.73 -0.02 -46.76
C LEU A 1029 57.89 0.97 -46.78
N VAL A 1030 58.05 1.68 -47.88
CA VAL A 1030 59.12 2.64 -48.11
C VAL A 1030 58.51 4.04 -48.29
N PRO A 1031 58.89 5.05 -47.49
CA PRO A 1031 58.38 6.41 -47.65
C PRO A 1031 58.78 6.98 -49.02
N LEU A 1032 57.82 7.57 -49.73
CA LEU A 1032 58.01 8.20 -51.05
C LEU A 1032 58.48 9.65 -50.95
N THR A 1033 58.08 10.33 -49.88
CA THR A 1033 58.48 11.70 -49.58
C THR A 1033 59.41 11.70 -48.39
N THR A 1034 60.66 12.13 -48.57
CA THR A 1034 61.42 12.69 -47.45
C THR A 1034 60.81 14.07 -47.19
N CYS A 1035 60.17 14.28 -46.05
CA CYS A 1035 59.43 15.51 -45.75
C CYS A 1035 60.34 16.75 -45.82
N ASN A 1036 60.39 17.42 -46.97
CA ASN A 1036 60.91 18.78 -47.15
C ASN A 1036 59.86 19.60 -47.92
N SER A 1037 58.82 20.07 -47.22
CA SER A 1037 57.97 21.12 -47.77
C SER A 1037 57.41 22.02 -46.67
N SER A 1038 58.26 22.89 -46.12
CA SER A 1038 57.94 24.24 -45.58
C SER A 1038 59.00 24.73 -44.58
N GLY A 1039 60.25 24.89 -45.01
CA GLY A 1039 61.24 25.74 -44.31
C GLY A 1039 61.60 25.42 -42.84
N SER A 1040 61.15 24.31 -42.25
CA SER A 1040 61.58 23.86 -40.92
C SER A 1040 62.74 22.87 -41.01
N GLU A 1041 63.56 22.81 -39.95
CA GLU A 1041 64.75 21.95 -39.84
C GLU A 1041 64.50 20.51 -40.34
N PRO A 1042 65.49 19.88 -41.00
CA PRO A 1042 65.37 18.51 -41.46
C PRO A 1042 65.08 17.57 -40.28
N GLY A 1043 63.96 16.86 -40.34
CA GLY A 1043 63.69 15.74 -39.43
C GLY A 1043 62.62 15.97 -38.35
N LYS A 1044 61.87 17.08 -38.33
CA LYS A 1044 60.71 17.26 -37.40
C LYS A 1044 59.42 17.59 -38.15
N VAL A 1045 58.42 16.71 -38.08
CA VAL A 1045 57.10 16.91 -38.71
C VAL A 1045 56.13 17.49 -37.68
N LEU A 1046 55.75 18.77 -37.86
CA LEU A 1046 54.81 19.49 -36.99
C LEU A 1046 53.45 19.66 -37.70
N VAL A 1047 52.36 19.38 -36.99
CA VAL A 1047 50.99 19.58 -37.46
C VAL A 1047 50.32 20.61 -36.55
N GLY A 1048 50.14 21.83 -37.05
CA GLY A 1048 49.48 22.92 -36.33
C GLY A 1048 47.99 22.66 -36.11
N SER A 1049 47.35 23.48 -35.27
CA SER A 1049 45.91 23.39 -34.99
C SER A 1049 45.08 23.45 -36.28
N ARG A 1050 44.15 22.53 -36.47
CA ARG A 1050 43.27 22.42 -37.67
C ARG A 1050 44.02 22.28 -39.00
N GLN A 1051 45.28 21.84 -38.98
CA GLN A 1051 46.04 21.52 -40.20
C GLN A 1051 45.95 20.03 -40.51
N ALA A 1052 46.06 19.70 -41.80
CA ALA A 1052 46.15 18.34 -42.30
C ALA A 1052 47.43 18.13 -43.11
N ILE A 1053 48.04 16.95 -42.98
CA ILE A 1053 49.19 16.49 -43.77
C ILE A 1053 48.91 15.11 -44.36
N SER A 1054 49.62 14.74 -45.42
CA SER A 1054 49.54 13.41 -46.03
C SER A 1054 50.92 12.78 -46.12
N LEU A 1055 51.08 11.59 -45.54
CA LEU A 1055 52.29 10.77 -45.64
C LEU A 1055 52.08 9.70 -46.70
N LEU A 1056 53.01 9.54 -47.64
CA LEU A 1056 52.89 8.62 -48.77
C LEU A 1056 53.96 7.53 -48.71
N TYR A 1057 53.54 6.28 -48.82
CA TYR A 1057 54.39 5.09 -48.76
C TYR A 1057 54.20 4.22 -50.00
N ARG A 1058 55.31 3.73 -50.56
CA ARG A 1058 55.33 2.71 -51.61
C ARG A 1058 55.46 1.34 -50.99
N THR A 1059 54.68 0.39 -51.48
CA THR A 1059 54.63 -0.97 -50.96
C THR A 1059 55.52 -1.88 -51.80
N ARG A 1060 56.39 -2.66 -51.15
CA ARG A 1060 57.26 -3.64 -51.79
C ARG A 1060 56.94 -5.02 -51.25
N ALA A 1061 56.61 -5.97 -52.12
CA ALA A 1061 56.42 -7.37 -51.73
C ALA A 1061 57.76 -7.98 -51.25
N HIS A 1062 57.76 -8.59 -50.08
CA HIS A 1062 58.93 -9.23 -49.52
C HIS A 1062 59.08 -10.66 -50.08
N GLY A 1063 59.89 -10.80 -51.13
CA GLY A 1063 60.33 -12.08 -51.70
C GLY A 1063 59.43 -12.62 -52.81
N HIS A 1064 60.04 -13.05 -53.93
CA HIS A 1064 59.41 -14.00 -54.85
C HIS A 1064 59.02 -15.24 -54.04
N VAL A 1065 57.78 -15.73 -54.18
CA VAL A 1065 57.46 -17.13 -53.88
C VAL A 1065 58.28 -17.97 -54.85
N SER A 1066 59.54 -18.26 -54.49
CA SER A 1066 60.43 -19.07 -55.32
C SER A 1066 59.83 -20.46 -55.43
N LYS A 1067 59.67 -20.95 -56.66
CA LYS A 1067 59.30 -22.34 -57.01
C LYS A 1067 60.23 -23.41 -56.41
N SER A 1068 61.29 -23.06 -55.68
CA SER A 1068 62.25 -24.02 -55.13
C SER A 1068 61.93 -24.43 -53.68
N LYS A 1069 60.89 -25.26 -53.53
CA LYS A 1069 60.70 -26.33 -52.51
C LYS A 1069 59.20 -26.57 -52.35
N LEU A 1070 58.64 -27.32 -53.30
CA LEU A 1070 57.28 -27.85 -53.23
C LEU A 1070 57.30 -29.38 -53.01
N ASP A 1071 58.31 -29.89 -52.30
CA ASP A 1071 58.41 -31.30 -51.90
C ASP A 1071 58.28 -31.40 -50.37
N THR A 1072 57.03 -31.28 -49.92
CA THR A 1072 56.38 -31.68 -48.65
C THR A 1072 55.27 -30.67 -48.39
N PRO A 1073 54.00 -31.09 -48.28
CA PRO A 1073 52.93 -30.15 -47.98
C PRO A 1073 52.97 -29.87 -46.46
N ASP A 1074 53.78 -28.89 -46.05
CA ASP A 1074 53.53 -28.19 -44.78
C ASP A 1074 52.23 -27.39 -44.97
N LEU A 1075 51.09 -28.07 -44.90
CA LEU A 1075 49.73 -27.55 -45.00
C LEU A 1075 49.40 -26.45 -43.95
N GLY A 1076 50.36 -26.07 -43.09
CA GLY A 1076 50.23 -25.08 -42.02
C GLY A 1076 51.14 -23.84 -42.14
N ALA A 1077 51.74 -23.55 -43.29
CA ALA A 1077 52.70 -22.45 -43.43
C ALA A 1077 52.10 -21.03 -43.51
N MET A 1078 50.81 -20.88 -43.86
CA MET A 1078 50.12 -19.58 -43.94
C MET A 1078 48.94 -19.48 -42.95
N PRO A 1079 48.82 -18.38 -42.19
CA PRO A 1079 47.68 -18.08 -41.31
C PRO A 1079 46.30 -18.29 -41.95
N GLU A 1080 46.17 -17.99 -43.24
CA GLU A 1080 44.91 -18.10 -43.98
C GLU A 1080 44.47 -19.56 -44.14
N MET A 1081 45.40 -20.45 -44.51
CA MET A 1081 45.12 -21.88 -44.65
C MET A 1081 44.74 -22.53 -43.32
N PHE A 1082 45.38 -22.10 -42.22
CA PHE A 1082 44.98 -22.50 -40.87
C PHE A 1082 43.52 -22.11 -40.59
N ALA A 1083 43.15 -20.86 -40.86
CA ALA A 1083 41.80 -20.37 -40.61
C ALA A 1083 40.75 -21.11 -41.44
N VAL A 1084 41.01 -21.36 -42.74
CA VAL A 1084 40.13 -22.14 -43.62
C VAL A 1084 39.94 -23.56 -43.10
N GLN A 1085 41.01 -24.22 -42.65
CA GLN A 1085 40.93 -25.59 -42.14
C GLN A 1085 40.20 -25.67 -40.79
N ALA A 1086 40.48 -24.75 -39.87
CA ALA A 1086 39.80 -24.69 -38.58
C ALA A 1086 38.32 -24.33 -38.73
N MET A 1087 37.99 -23.44 -39.66
CA MET A 1087 36.61 -23.08 -40.01
C MET A 1087 35.87 -24.24 -40.68
N ARG A 1088 36.53 -24.98 -41.59
CA ARG A 1088 35.98 -26.23 -42.15
C ARG A 1088 35.69 -27.24 -41.04
N GLN A 1089 36.63 -27.48 -40.13
CA GLN A 1089 36.40 -28.38 -39.00
C GLN A 1089 35.18 -27.94 -38.17
N PHE A 1090 35.07 -26.64 -37.85
CA PHE A 1090 33.94 -26.11 -37.10
C PHE A 1090 32.60 -26.27 -37.83
N ILE A 1091 32.52 -25.89 -39.11
CA ILE A 1091 31.29 -25.96 -39.93
C ILE A 1091 30.83 -27.42 -40.12
N TYR A 1092 31.77 -28.31 -40.43
CA TYR A 1092 31.47 -29.68 -40.83
C TYR A 1092 31.34 -30.63 -39.62
N SER A 1093 32.18 -30.52 -38.58
CA SER A 1093 32.14 -31.45 -37.42
C SER A 1093 31.38 -30.91 -36.20
N ASN A 1094 31.13 -29.60 -36.11
CA ASN A 1094 30.60 -28.92 -34.92
C ASN A 1094 31.46 -29.14 -33.64
N GLU A 1095 32.68 -29.65 -33.79
CA GLU A 1095 33.66 -29.81 -32.72
C GLU A 1095 34.58 -28.59 -32.62
N LYS A 1096 35.12 -28.34 -31.43
CA LYS A 1096 36.10 -27.28 -31.24
C LYS A 1096 37.42 -27.66 -31.94
N PRO A 1097 37.97 -26.80 -32.83
CA PRO A 1097 39.27 -27.05 -33.43
C PRO A 1097 40.35 -27.23 -32.35
N SER A 1098 41.16 -28.28 -32.49
CA SER A 1098 42.18 -28.67 -31.50
C SER A 1098 43.55 -28.04 -31.77
N LEU A 1099 43.77 -27.51 -32.98
CA LEU A 1099 45.02 -26.87 -33.40
C LEU A 1099 45.05 -25.38 -33.03
N VAL A 1100 46.23 -24.86 -32.74
CA VAL A 1100 46.49 -23.45 -32.44
C VAL A 1100 47.29 -22.84 -33.59
N PRO A 1101 47.03 -21.59 -34.01
CA PRO A 1101 47.79 -20.97 -35.10
C PRO A 1101 49.29 -20.88 -34.73
N GLY A 1102 50.16 -21.25 -35.68
CA GLY A 1102 51.61 -21.13 -35.54
C GLY A 1102 52.08 -19.67 -35.49
N PRO A 1103 53.27 -19.37 -34.94
CA PRO A 1103 53.80 -18.00 -34.87
C PRO A 1103 54.09 -17.42 -36.26
N ILE A 1104 53.86 -16.12 -36.44
CA ILE A 1104 54.09 -15.37 -37.69
C ILE A 1104 55.35 -14.50 -37.57
N ARG A 1105 56.06 -14.29 -38.67
CA ARG A 1105 57.16 -13.30 -38.74
C ARG A 1105 56.60 -11.99 -39.28
N LEU A 1106 56.62 -10.94 -38.46
CA LEU A 1106 56.22 -9.60 -38.87
C LEU A 1106 57.43 -8.77 -39.27
N ILE A 1107 57.25 -7.98 -40.32
CA ILE A 1107 58.16 -6.93 -40.76
C ILE A 1107 57.60 -5.60 -40.26
N TYR A 1108 58.35 -4.91 -39.41
CA TYR A 1108 58.08 -3.55 -38.98
C TYR A 1108 58.79 -2.57 -39.90
N SER A 1109 58.04 -1.80 -40.68
CA SER A 1109 58.56 -0.71 -41.50
C SER A 1109 58.40 0.60 -40.72
N ASN A 1110 59.51 1.13 -40.22
CA ASN A 1110 59.58 2.31 -39.36
C ASN A 1110 60.03 3.54 -40.16
N ASP A 1111 59.36 4.66 -39.95
CA ASP A 1111 59.69 5.97 -40.48
C ASP A 1111 59.67 6.97 -39.33
N VAL A 1112 60.83 7.55 -39.00
CA VAL A 1112 61.08 8.30 -37.75
C VAL A 1112 61.23 9.79 -38.08
N PHE A 1113 60.48 10.63 -37.37
CA PHE A 1113 60.40 12.09 -37.56
C PHE A 1113 60.86 12.87 -36.32
N ALA A 1114 61.64 12.25 -35.45
CA ALA A 1114 62.19 12.84 -34.24
C ALA A 1114 63.64 12.37 -34.03
N ASP A 1115 64.32 12.95 -33.04
CA ASP A 1115 65.74 12.66 -32.75
C ASP A 1115 65.97 11.20 -32.30
N GLN A 1116 64.94 10.54 -31.76
CA GLN A 1116 64.96 9.14 -31.33
C GLN A 1116 63.65 8.47 -31.74
N GLY A 1117 63.73 7.22 -32.22
CA GLY A 1117 62.56 6.38 -32.48
C GLY A 1117 61.95 5.84 -31.17
N ILE A 1118 60.86 5.09 -31.28
CA ILE A 1118 60.23 4.36 -30.18
C ILE A 1118 60.44 2.86 -30.43
N ASP A 1119 61.01 2.16 -29.44
CA ASP A 1119 61.11 0.70 -29.47
C ASP A 1119 59.73 0.09 -29.35
N ARG A 1120 59.21 -0.38 -30.49
CA ARG A 1120 57.95 -1.10 -30.56
C ARG A 1120 58.15 -2.60 -30.34
N ALA A 1121 59.19 -3.21 -30.89
CA ALA A 1121 59.29 -4.67 -30.98
C ALA A 1121 59.64 -5.34 -29.64
N HIS A 1122 60.40 -4.65 -28.79
CA HIS A 1122 61.03 -5.25 -27.59
C HIS A 1122 60.60 -4.61 -26.25
N SER A 1123 59.70 -3.63 -26.26
CA SER A 1123 59.22 -2.95 -25.04
C SER A 1123 57.83 -3.42 -24.57
N SER A 1124 57.40 -2.99 -23.37
CA SER A 1124 56.05 -3.25 -22.84
C SER A 1124 54.92 -2.64 -23.68
N LEU A 1125 55.25 -1.70 -24.58
CA LEU A 1125 54.35 -1.17 -25.59
C LEU A 1125 53.82 -2.25 -26.54
N GLN A 1126 54.68 -3.20 -26.92
CA GLN A 1126 54.29 -4.36 -27.74
C GLN A 1126 53.18 -5.16 -27.05
N SER A 1127 53.35 -5.35 -25.73
CA SER A 1127 52.38 -5.83 -24.74
C SER A 1127 50.95 -5.39 -25.02
N TYR A 1128 50.81 -4.07 -24.94
CA TYR A 1128 49.57 -3.34 -25.02
C TYR A 1128 49.02 -3.27 -26.45
N ILE A 1129 49.85 -2.96 -27.44
CA ILE A 1129 49.42 -2.85 -28.85
C ILE A 1129 48.84 -4.17 -29.32
N LEU A 1130 49.46 -5.30 -28.99
CA LEU A 1130 48.96 -6.63 -29.39
C LEU A 1130 47.63 -6.98 -28.72
N ARG A 1131 47.42 -6.61 -27.45
CA ARG A 1131 46.13 -6.78 -26.76
C ARG A 1131 45.04 -5.91 -27.38
N SER A 1132 45.38 -4.66 -27.70
CA SER A 1132 44.47 -3.74 -28.40
C SER A 1132 44.11 -4.27 -29.79
N GLN A 1133 45.08 -4.79 -30.54
CA GLN A 1133 44.87 -5.45 -31.84
C GLN A 1133 44.02 -6.72 -31.71
N ALA A 1134 44.29 -7.57 -30.73
CA ALA A 1134 43.50 -8.79 -30.49
C ALA A 1134 42.05 -8.47 -30.10
N HIS A 1135 41.82 -7.46 -29.26
CA HIS A 1135 40.49 -6.98 -28.92
C HIS A 1135 39.76 -6.44 -30.16
N ARG A 1136 40.44 -5.61 -30.97
CA ARG A 1136 39.89 -5.05 -32.21
C ARG A 1136 39.56 -6.14 -33.23
N ARG A 1137 40.48 -7.09 -33.45
CA ARG A 1137 40.29 -8.25 -34.34
C ARG A 1137 39.09 -9.08 -33.90
N ARG A 1138 38.92 -9.33 -32.60
CA ARG A 1138 37.71 -10.00 -32.09
C ARG A 1138 36.42 -9.24 -32.35
N ASN A 1139 36.41 -7.92 -32.19
CA ASN A 1139 35.21 -7.11 -32.49
C ASN A 1139 34.87 -7.10 -33.98
N ILE A 1140 35.89 -7.06 -34.85
CA ILE A 1140 35.72 -7.22 -36.30
C ILE A 1140 35.14 -8.60 -36.60
N LEU A 1141 35.70 -9.66 -36.03
CA LEU A 1141 35.24 -11.04 -36.23
C LEU A 1141 33.82 -11.28 -35.67
N ARG A 1142 33.45 -10.68 -34.54
CA ARG A 1142 32.07 -10.69 -34.02
C ARG A 1142 31.06 -10.12 -35.01
N THR A 1143 31.40 -8.98 -35.59
CA THR A 1143 30.57 -8.31 -36.60
C THR A 1143 30.56 -9.12 -37.90
N SER A 1144 31.72 -9.64 -38.28
CA SER A 1144 31.94 -10.40 -39.51
C SER A 1144 31.55 -11.87 -39.40
N TYR A 1145 31.20 -12.42 -38.24
CA TYR A 1145 30.82 -13.82 -38.03
C TYR A 1145 29.91 -13.96 -36.79
N PRO A 1146 28.74 -13.29 -36.74
CA PRO A 1146 27.91 -13.19 -35.53
C PRO A 1146 27.32 -14.52 -35.07
N LEU A 1147 27.30 -15.52 -35.96
CA LEU A 1147 26.79 -16.87 -35.69
C LEU A 1147 27.86 -17.82 -35.13
N ILE A 1148 29.14 -17.43 -35.14
CA ILE A 1148 30.20 -18.17 -34.46
C ILE A 1148 30.29 -17.63 -33.03
N PRO A 1149 30.06 -18.45 -31.99
CA PRO A 1149 30.18 -17.97 -30.62
C PRO A 1149 31.62 -17.51 -30.31
N ASP A 1150 31.75 -16.40 -29.59
CA ASP A 1150 33.04 -15.77 -29.27
C ASP A 1150 34.11 -16.71 -28.70
N LYS A 1151 33.67 -17.68 -27.89
CA LYS A 1151 34.52 -18.71 -27.28
C LYS A 1151 35.28 -19.57 -28.30
N HIS A 1152 34.83 -19.61 -29.55
CA HIS A 1152 35.47 -20.35 -30.64
C HIS A 1152 36.37 -19.48 -31.53
N HIS A 1153 36.27 -18.15 -31.48
CA HIS A 1153 37.07 -17.26 -32.33
C HIS A 1153 38.58 -17.48 -32.18
N ALA A 1154 39.06 -17.66 -30.95
CA ALA A 1154 40.47 -17.91 -30.64
C ALA A 1154 41.03 -19.21 -31.24
N ALA A 1155 40.16 -20.19 -31.49
CA ALA A 1155 40.53 -21.50 -32.04
C ALA A 1155 40.43 -21.54 -33.57
N ILE A 1156 39.67 -20.61 -34.17
CA ILE A 1156 39.40 -20.58 -35.62
C ILE A 1156 40.29 -19.54 -36.31
N PHE A 1157 40.43 -18.35 -35.73
CA PHE A 1157 41.05 -17.22 -36.42
C PHE A 1157 42.42 -16.85 -35.84
N PRO A 1158 43.42 -16.57 -36.69
CA PRO A 1158 44.68 -15.99 -36.25
C PRO A 1158 44.54 -14.51 -35.87
N LEU A 1159 45.53 -13.99 -35.13
CA LEU A 1159 45.62 -12.57 -34.76
C LEU A 1159 45.99 -11.69 -35.96
N PHE A 1160 47.01 -12.09 -36.71
CA PHE A 1160 47.52 -11.45 -37.91
C PHE A 1160 47.28 -12.29 -39.16
N GLU A 1161 46.98 -11.60 -40.25
CA GLU A 1161 46.93 -12.13 -41.62
C GLU A 1161 48.28 -11.89 -42.30
N THR A 1162 48.61 -12.69 -43.31
CA THR A 1162 49.86 -12.59 -44.08
C THR A 1162 49.95 -11.27 -44.82
N PHE A 1163 48.86 -10.88 -45.50
CA PHE A 1163 48.80 -9.69 -46.36
C PHE A 1163 48.29 -8.43 -45.64
N GLY A 1164 47.78 -8.58 -44.42
CA GLY A 1164 47.29 -7.46 -43.62
C GLY A 1164 48.41 -6.49 -43.25
N ILE A 1165 48.06 -5.21 -43.22
CA ILE A 1165 48.95 -4.16 -42.71
C ILE A 1165 48.31 -3.44 -41.53
N ASP A 1166 49.06 -3.39 -40.44
CA ASP A 1166 48.72 -2.60 -39.28
C ASP A 1166 49.62 -1.37 -39.20
N PHE A 1167 49.02 -0.20 -39.06
CA PHE A 1167 49.68 1.08 -38.98
C PHE A 1167 49.56 1.65 -37.56
N VAL A 1168 50.67 2.18 -37.04
CA VAL A 1168 50.69 2.93 -35.78
C VAL A 1168 51.44 4.24 -35.98
N LEU A 1169 50.79 5.36 -35.61
CA LEU A 1169 51.35 6.70 -35.58
C LEU A 1169 51.63 7.11 -34.14
N PHE A 1170 52.86 7.46 -33.82
CA PHE A 1170 53.27 8.04 -32.54
C PHE A 1170 53.38 9.55 -32.65
N TRP A 1171 52.92 10.25 -31.63
CA TRP A 1171 52.90 11.71 -31.59
C TRP A 1171 53.16 12.25 -30.18
N ARG A 1172 53.64 13.49 -30.11
CA ARG A 1172 53.81 14.25 -28.87
C ARG A 1172 53.35 15.69 -29.01
N GLU A 1173 52.84 16.26 -27.94
CA GLU A 1173 52.45 17.65 -27.83
C GLU A 1173 53.69 18.57 -27.77
N VAL A 1174 53.62 19.72 -28.46
CA VAL A 1174 54.67 20.75 -28.47
C VAL A 1174 54.17 21.98 -27.74
N GLY A 1175 54.88 22.41 -26.69
CA GLY A 1175 54.60 23.66 -25.96
C GLY A 1175 53.45 23.59 -24.94
N GLY A 1176 52.82 22.42 -24.74
CA GLY A 1176 51.77 22.20 -23.74
C GLY A 1176 52.15 21.22 -22.63
N ALA A 1177 51.20 20.40 -22.14
CA ALA A 1177 51.35 19.50 -20.98
C ALA A 1177 52.27 18.28 -21.20
N GLY A 1178 53.04 18.27 -22.30
CA GLY A 1178 53.97 17.19 -22.63
C GLY A 1178 53.30 15.86 -22.95
N ARG A 1179 52.02 15.85 -23.35
CA ARG A 1179 51.28 14.61 -23.62
C ARG A 1179 51.89 13.87 -24.81
N ALA A 1180 51.95 12.56 -24.70
CA ALA A 1180 52.38 11.67 -25.78
C ALA A 1180 51.33 10.58 -26.00
N GLY A 1181 51.20 10.15 -27.24
CA GLY A 1181 50.13 9.27 -27.65
C GLY A 1181 50.46 8.48 -28.91
N HIS A 1182 49.55 7.57 -29.25
CA HIS A 1182 49.57 6.91 -30.54
C HIS A 1182 48.18 6.70 -31.09
N HIS A 1183 48.07 6.61 -32.41
CA HIS A 1183 46.87 6.20 -33.16
C HIS A 1183 47.18 4.94 -33.93
N SER A 1184 46.20 4.04 -34.07
CA SER A 1184 46.43 2.73 -34.71
C SER A 1184 45.31 2.41 -35.68
N ILE A 1185 45.64 2.10 -36.92
CA ILE A 1185 44.73 1.58 -37.94
C ILE A 1185 45.15 0.13 -38.18
N SER A 1186 44.23 -0.82 -38.03
CA SER A 1186 44.53 -2.25 -38.23
C SER A 1186 43.80 -2.77 -39.46
N GLY A 1187 44.40 -3.72 -40.16
CA GLY A 1187 43.80 -4.36 -41.33
C GLY A 1187 43.68 -3.45 -42.55
N ILE A 1188 44.68 -2.59 -42.80
CA ILE A 1188 44.82 -1.87 -44.07
C ILE A 1188 45.06 -2.91 -45.16
N ASP A 1189 44.12 -3.01 -46.10
CA ASP A 1189 44.18 -4.00 -47.17
C ASP A 1189 44.88 -3.43 -48.41
N LEU A 1190 46.07 -3.95 -48.69
CA LEU A 1190 46.80 -3.68 -49.94
C LEU A 1190 46.52 -4.75 -51.02
N GLY A 1191 45.65 -5.71 -50.76
CA GLY A 1191 45.33 -6.83 -51.64
C GLY A 1191 43.83 -6.96 -51.84
N VAL A 1192 43.39 -8.18 -52.19
CA VAL A 1192 41.99 -8.60 -52.07
C VAL A 1192 41.92 -9.41 -50.77
N PRO A 1193 40.96 -9.14 -49.87
CA PRO A 1193 40.91 -9.84 -48.58
C PRO A 1193 40.59 -11.32 -48.80
N HIS A 1194 41.22 -12.21 -48.04
CA HIS A 1194 40.94 -13.65 -48.09
C HIS A 1194 39.57 -13.92 -47.47
N ASP A 1195 38.61 -14.42 -48.27
CA ASP A 1195 37.31 -14.81 -47.74
C ASP A 1195 37.36 -16.26 -47.24
N TYR A 1196 37.66 -16.41 -45.95
CA TYR A 1196 37.71 -17.71 -45.29
C TYR A 1196 36.44 -18.53 -45.51
N LEU A 1197 35.27 -17.87 -45.61
CA LEU A 1197 34.01 -18.57 -45.72
C LEU A 1197 33.79 -19.16 -47.12
N VAL A 1198 34.00 -18.36 -48.17
CA VAL A 1198 33.85 -18.81 -49.57
C VAL A 1198 34.79 -19.97 -49.84
N GLU A 1199 36.03 -19.90 -49.36
CA GLU A 1199 37.00 -20.99 -49.53
C GLU A 1199 36.70 -22.20 -48.63
N SER A 1200 36.21 -22.00 -47.41
CA SER A 1200 35.79 -23.11 -46.54
C SER A 1200 34.57 -23.85 -47.06
N LEU A 1201 33.66 -23.18 -47.79
CA LEU A 1201 32.45 -23.76 -48.38
C LEU A 1201 32.71 -24.53 -49.69
N ASN A 1202 33.83 -24.30 -50.37
CA ASN A 1202 34.22 -25.10 -51.53
C ASN A 1202 34.50 -26.55 -51.06
N PRO A 1203 33.74 -27.55 -51.55
CA PRO A 1203 33.94 -28.92 -51.15
C PRO A 1203 35.36 -29.37 -51.57
N PRO A 1204 36.09 -30.12 -50.72
CA PRO A 1204 37.39 -30.67 -51.11
C PRO A 1204 37.21 -31.55 -52.34
N SER A 1205 38.14 -31.45 -53.30
CA SER A 1205 38.11 -32.18 -54.56
C SER A 1205 38.30 -33.70 -54.45
N GLU A 1206 38.39 -34.28 -53.25
CA GLU A 1206 38.44 -35.73 -53.08
C GLU A 1206 37.66 -36.22 -51.82
N GLY A 1207 36.71 -37.13 -52.06
CA GLY A 1207 36.47 -38.29 -51.19
C GLY A 1207 35.50 -38.21 -50.01
N ALA A 1208 35.09 -37.04 -49.51
CA ALA A 1208 34.37 -36.96 -48.22
C ALA A 1208 32.86 -36.62 -48.30
N ALA A 1209 32.25 -36.62 -49.49
CA ALA A 1209 30.92 -36.00 -49.70
C ALA A 1209 29.68 -36.92 -49.60
N ARG A 1210 29.72 -38.11 -48.99
CA ARG A 1210 28.57 -39.07 -49.10
C ARG A 1210 28.00 -39.71 -47.83
N ALA A 1211 28.17 -39.14 -46.65
CA ALA A 1211 27.46 -39.63 -45.46
C ALA A 1211 26.95 -38.51 -44.54
N TRP A 1212 25.87 -37.81 -44.91
CA TRP A 1212 25.38 -36.68 -44.12
C TRP A 1212 23.85 -36.73 -43.96
N LEU A 1213 23.40 -36.68 -42.69
CA LEU A 1213 22.03 -36.86 -42.21
C LEU A 1213 21.17 -35.61 -42.48
N SER A 1214 19.92 -35.81 -42.94
CA SER A 1214 18.99 -34.78 -43.46
C SER A 1214 18.63 -33.65 -42.50
N ASP A 1215 18.64 -33.91 -41.19
CA ASP A 1215 17.97 -33.01 -40.24
C ASP A 1215 18.86 -31.85 -39.77
N THR A 1216 20.18 -31.98 -39.91
CA THR A 1216 21.14 -30.86 -39.74
C THR A 1216 21.27 -29.97 -40.97
N VAL A 1217 20.70 -30.35 -42.11
CA VAL A 1217 20.88 -29.61 -43.38
C VAL A 1217 20.13 -28.28 -43.34
N HIS A 1218 18.97 -28.20 -42.68
CA HIS A 1218 18.16 -26.97 -42.69
C HIS A 1218 18.74 -25.84 -41.83
N ASP A 1219 19.18 -26.15 -40.60
CA ASP A 1219 19.88 -25.17 -39.74
C ASP A 1219 21.24 -24.77 -40.31
N ARG A 1220 21.92 -25.71 -40.99
CA ARG A 1220 23.18 -25.45 -41.71
C ARG A 1220 22.96 -24.63 -42.98
N GLU A 1221 21.91 -24.90 -43.75
CA GLU A 1221 21.51 -24.08 -44.90
C GLU A 1221 21.11 -22.68 -44.44
N ALA A 1222 20.41 -22.53 -43.31
CA ALA A 1222 20.07 -21.24 -42.74
C ALA A 1222 21.31 -20.46 -42.25
N LEU A 1223 22.27 -21.13 -41.60
CA LEU A 1223 23.56 -20.56 -41.22
C LEU A 1223 24.36 -20.12 -42.46
N ILE A 1224 24.46 -20.99 -43.47
CA ILE A 1224 25.19 -20.75 -44.72
C ILE A 1224 24.52 -19.64 -45.54
N GLN A 1225 23.18 -19.66 -45.69
CA GLN A 1225 22.42 -18.61 -46.38
C GLN A 1225 22.48 -17.28 -45.64
N SER A 1226 22.41 -17.29 -44.30
CA SER A 1226 22.57 -16.09 -43.46
C SER A 1226 23.94 -15.45 -43.65
N ILE A 1227 25.01 -16.25 -43.63
CA ILE A 1227 26.36 -15.74 -43.85
C ILE A 1227 26.57 -15.32 -45.32
N ALA A 1228 25.99 -16.05 -46.28
CA ALA A 1228 26.10 -15.73 -47.71
C ALA A 1228 25.27 -14.51 -48.16
N SER A 1229 24.24 -14.12 -47.40
CA SER A 1229 23.36 -12.98 -47.73
C SER A 1229 23.96 -11.59 -47.45
N ARG A 1230 25.25 -11.51 -47.07
CA ARG A 1230 25.88 -10.25 -46.65
C ARG A 1230 26.16 -9.28 -47.81
N PRO A 1231 25.91 -7.98 -47.63
CA PRO A 1231 26.21 -6.96 -48.64
C PRO A 1231 27.71 -6.83 -48.94
N GLU A 1232 28.59 -7.12 -47.98
CA GLU A 1232 30.05 -7.12 -48.18
C GLU A 1232 30.54 -8.20 -49.16
N MET A 1233 29.79 -9.30 -49.34
CA MET A 1233 30.12 -10.33 -50.33
C MET A 1233 29.83 -9.88 -51.76
N ALA A 1234 28.82 -9.03 -51.96
CA ALA A 1234 28.43 -8.54 -53.28
C ALA A 1234 29.39 -7.47 -53.83
N ALA A 1235 30.12 -6.77 -52.95
CA ALA A 1235 30.99 -5.65 -53.32
C ALA A 1235 32.44 -6.05 -53.68
N ARG A 1236 32.82 -7.34 -53.57
CA ARG A 1236 34.23 -7.79 -53.62
C ARG A 1236 34.57 -8.71 -54.81
N SER A 1237 33.82 -8.65 -55.92
CA SER A 1237 33.93 -9.63 -57.02
C SER A 1237 35.00 -9.36 -58.10
N GLU A 1238 35.90 -8.40 -57.93
CA GLU A 1238 36.99 -8.17 -58.90
C GLU A 1238 38.30 -8.74 -58.36
N ARG A 1239 38.52 -10.05 -58.55
CA ARG A 1239 39.87 -10.62 -58.53
C ARG A 1239 40.57 -10.12 -59.81
N PRO A 1240 41.72 -9.41 -59.75
CA PRO A 1240 42.55 -9.32 -60.94
C PRO A 1240 42.97 -10.74 -61.32
N LEU A 1241 42.66 -11.18 -62.55
CA LEU A 1241 43.26 -12.39 -63.09
C LEU A 1241 44.77 -12.16 -63.13
N ASP A 1242 45.55 -13.02 -62.47
CA ASP A 1242 46.97 -13.14 -62.74
C ASP A 1242 47.13 -13.74 -64.16
N VAL A 1243 47.15 -12.88 -65.18
CA VAL A 1243 47.51 -13.30 -66.54
C VAL A 1243 49.02 -13.39 -66.60
N LEU A 1244 49.53 -14.61 -66.51
CA LEU A 1244 50.95 -14.89 -66.65
C LEU A 1244 51.30 -14.88 -68.15
N ILE A 1245 51.66 -13.70 -68.68
CA ILE A 1245 52.14 -13.58 -70.06
C ILE A 1245 53.56 -14.14 -70.11
N GLN A 1246 53.67 -15.41 -70.48
CA GLN A 1246 54.98 -16.02 -70.73
C GLN A 1246 55.40 -15.69 -72.17
N VAL A 1247 56.21 -14.65 -72.34
CA VAL A 1247 56.86 -14.38 -73.63
C VAL A 1247 57.90 -15.49 -73.86
N ALA A 1248 57.55 -16.47 -74.70
CA ALA A 1248 58.50 -17.46 -75.17
C ALA A 1248 59.59 -16.74 -75.98
N LYS A 1249 60.84 -16.76 -75.49
CA LYS A 1249 61.99 -16.38 -76.31
C LYS A 1249 62.09 -17.37 -77.48
N PRO A 1250 62.13 -16.93 -78.75
CA PRO A 1250 62.53 -17.83 -79.82
C PRO A 1250 64.01 -18.20 -79.61
N SER A 1251 64.30 -19.49 -79.69
CA SER A 1251 65.65 -20.04 -79.76
C SER A 1251 66.37 -19.48 -80.99
N LEU A 1252 67.36 -18.62 -80.77
CA LEU A 1252 68.32 -18.20 -81.79
C LEU A 1252 69.56 -19.10 -81.67
N GLU A 1253 69.62 -20.14 -82.49
CA GLU A 1253 70.88 -20.61 -83.08
C GLU A 1253 71.21 -19.73 -84.31
N PRO A 1254 72.50 -19.55 -84.66
CA PRO A 1254 72.95 -18.43 -85.47
C PRO A 1254 72.79 -18.71 -86.96
N LEU A 1255 72.24 -17.75 -87.70
CA LEU A 1255 72.36 -17.68 -89.16
C LEU A 1255 72.63 -16.23 -89.61
N GLU A 1256 73.43 -16.13 -90.65
CA GLU A 1256 74.29 -15.03 -91.06
C GLU A 1256 73.57 -13.79 -91.61
N VAL A 1257 74.17 -12.63 -91.34
CA VAL A 1257 74.36 -11.42 -92.19
C VAL A 1257 73.22 -11.00 -93.15
N SER A 1258 72.69 -9.79 -92.97
CA SER A 1258 72.89 -8.65 -93.89
C SER A 1258 72.04 -7.43 -93.53
N ASP A 1259 72.72 -6.29 -93.51
CA ASP A 1259 72.35 -4.95 -93.98
C ASP A 1259 71.00 -4.28 -93.64
N ALA A 1260 71.18 -3.04 -93.17
CA ALA A 1260 70.43 -1.82 -93.48
C ALA A 1260 69.11 -1.51 -92.72
N GLU A 1261 69.25 -0.50 -91.85
CA GLU A 1261 68.50 0.77 -91.79
C GLU A 1261 66.96 0.81 -91.89
N ASP A 1262 66.42 1.50 -90.88
CA ASP A 1262 65.22 2.35 -90.85
C ASP A 1262 63.78 1.79 -90.73
N MET A 1263 63.19 2.15 -89.56
CA MET A 1263 61.89 2.80 -89.39
C MET A 1263 60.55 2.01 -89.59
N VAL A 1264 59.78 2.03 -88.48
CA VAL A 1264 58.30 2.14 -88.35
C VAL A 1264 57.46 0.85 -88.23
N GLY A 1265 56.85 0.70 -87.03
CA GLY A 1265 55.45 0.30 -86.85
C GLY A 1265 55.17 -1.15 -86.44
N PRO A 1266 54.37 -1.41 -85.37
CA PRO A 1266 54.08 -2.75 -84.90
C PRO A 1266 52.89 -3.37 -85.64
N VAL A 1267 53.03 -4.63 -86.06
CA VAL A 1267 51.90 -5.51 -86.35
C VAL A 1267 52.11 -6.79 -85.55
N LEU A 1268 51.32 -6.97 -84.49
CA LEU A 1268 51.28 -8.20 -83.71
C LEU A 1268 49.97 -8.93 -84.06
N LEU A 1269 50.13 -9.99 -84.86
CA LEU A 1269 49.13 -11.03 -85.07
C LEU A 1269 48.99 -11.85 -83.79
N VAL A 1270 47.76 -11.94 -83.28
CA VAL A 1270 47.38 -12.80 -82.15
C VAL A 1270 46.91 -14.14 -82.72
N THR A 1271 47.50 -15.24 -82.28
CA THR A 1271 46.95 -16.60 -82.45
C THR A 1271 46.97 -17.32 -81.10
N ASP A 1272 45.79 -17.77 -80.70
CA ASP A 1272 45.42 -18.69 -79.61
C ASP A 1272 45.98 -18.43 -78.21
N VAL A 1273 45.08 -17.99 -77.31
CA VAL A 1273 45.26 -18.02 -75.86
C VAL A 1273 44.56 -19.28 -75.34
N ASP A 1274 45.37 -20.24 -74.90
CA ASP A 1274 44.90 -21.41 -74.14
C ASP A 1274 44.71 -20.97 -72.68
N ILE A 1275 43.49 -21.12 -72.16
CA ILE A 1275 43.14 -20.79 -70.77
C ILE A 1275 43.04 -22.13 -70.02
N SER A 1276 44.07 -22.46 -69.23
CA SER A 1276 44.04 -23.58 -68.27
C SER A 1276 43.96 -23.09 -66.83
#